data_AF-A0A8H3VYK6-F1
#
_entry.id   AF-A0A8H3VYK6-F1
#
_cell.length_a   1.000
_cell.length_b   1.000
_cell.length_c   1.000
_cell.angle_alpha   90.00
_cell.angle_beta   90.00
_cell.angle_gamma   90.00
#
_symmetry.space_group_name_H-M   'P 1'
#
loop_
_entity.id
_entity.type
_entity.pdbx_description
1 polymer ?
#
loop_
_entity_poly.entity_id
_entity_poly.type
_entity_poly.pdbx_seq_one_letter_code
_entity_poly.pdbx_strand_id
1 'polypeptide(L)'
;MSFGFGVGNFIAVLDKAKLYRERFADAPDHFDSLSREIASLTSILEYISRVQDQLTGDEKAALAAPIKESTKLLFELDKIYNDNTSLEKHESASKLASLDPRAVWGRLRLKSEDIQKLRQRITMNVHFLSAIKGFRDSEAIQATKQLVTSMHDEQISRHERRILDWLTTTDYAPQQRDHLSRRYTDTNQWFLNSDKFKSWLLGQSQTLVCPGMPGAGKTIMASVVIDELFRKFQSDSDTGIAYIYYNFKDQDRQYPHDVIASLAKQLSQHRSPLPSSLITLYDVHQKGRSLSSLQEVIGLLQSVASSFRRVYIIIDALDECGLRRRLAVLSEVFRLQQRHVTNIMITTREIPEILESHYFKNGITLQVSASESDVSRYVASRIPEMQTFVRKRPELQDEIQEGIARRINGMFLLAKLLIDSLSRKPNPGAIREFLAIAATEYRVYAYFYDEVLNRIQSQSFEDVEIANKALSWIVFAKRSLEVAELQHALAVEEGKSEIEDDGITSVETILSACGGLVTLDEKSGTMRLVHQTAQEFFIKRRDGIFPSANVKIANTCIRYLCLDYALKVINESFSDTLPWRKPYVWERERKRKLRKSEIPFYDYAASYWGHHVRDSATIPSQVAQFLENRHALYQSTSILSELSGEHVPSPVAHLTAWFGLVEVLKSQLISSSEMELVDRDGRTILYWAAQQAQLDLIDYILAGHTEQLQICYSVEATRHDRTATFHAKMVESLHVALLEAIKRDQSDVVNKILPFGADNQLDLEPITGPSLLHVCIERRDMDMVKVFLKQTRNERIGTGKGGVCLGKPNLWDETPLAFAASNGLGDIVQLLLDHGADIETTHAAGQGPLEKASQGGHASTVEILLMNGPSPWNEYEAKAWALESAIKNNHQRIVELLISHGIDVDTRLESGCTLLSSAAEDGQLSMMQMLLSRGAYIEARDSEGLTPLWHALCGEQGSTFAMLLANGALTEVEDGQGRTPLFLAVKKGHISMLKMLLKYGANIEARDPKGHTPISYAIEGDQNLALWILLEKGATVESKDNLGHTPLSFAAKAGRSSALETLLRRNAVIETRDGNKRTPAWHAATQGSLWCLRVLQGHGADINCRDDEGVTPVIRTAEIGRGYMLEFLLRSGGHLEARDKFGRTALLAAAGADGDSGLRTDELKAKYAHLGGKGYMPLFAPSHGDTALSVILKRRRINEARDKHGRTPMWWAITSCNLRIIEKLSEVVDEIEIRDQEGEPPLMKNDSTGDLNRTEVARLLLKHVSQFGSDGRR
;
A
#
# COMPACT_ATOMS: atom_id res chain seq x y z
N MET A 1 23.25 -17.85 -31.87
CA MET A 1 24.21 -18.95 -32.07
C MET A 1 23.51 -20.26 -31.71
N SER A 2 23.36 -21.17 -32.68
CA SER A 2 22.69 -22.47 -32.54
C SER A 2 23.55 -23.44 -31.72
N PHE A 3 23.12 -23.82 -30.52
CA PHE A 3 23.73 -24.94 -29.79
C PHE A 3 23.08 -26.25 -30.25
N GLY A 4 23.73 -26.94 -31.18
CA GLY A 4 23.40 -28.32 -31.52
C GLY A 4 23.71 -29.24 -30.34
N PHE A 5 22.70 -29.95 -29.84
CA PHE A 5 22.89 -31.01 -28.85
C PHE A 5 23.57 -32.21 -29.52
N GLY A 6 24.89 -32.33 -29.35
CA GLY A 6 25.65 -33.52 -29.74
C GLY A 6 25.44 -34.67 -28.75
N VAL A 7 25.62 -35.91 -29.23
CA VAL A 7 25.54 -37.17 -28.47
C VAL A 7 26.32 -37.14 -27.14
N GLY A 8 27.39 -36.33 -27.05
CA GLY A 8 28.18 -36.14 -25.83
C GLY A 8 27.42 -35.56 -24.63
N ASN A 9 26.35 -34.77 -24.83
CA ASN A 9 25.55 -34.23 -23.71
C ASN A 9 24.65 -35.30 -23.07
N PHE A 10 24.24 -36.33 -23.81
CA PHE A 10 23.36 -37.37 -23.28
C PHE A 10 24.08 -38.34 -22.35
N ILE A 11 25.30 -38.74 -22.75
CA ILE A 11 26.17 -39.61 -21.95
C ILE A 11 26.49 -38.95 -20.61
N ALA A 12 26.78 -37.64 -20.61
CA ALA A 12 27.03 -36.88 -19.38
C ALA A 12 25.81 -36.86 -18.42
N VAL A 13 24.59 -36.80 -18.95
CA VAL A 13 23.35 -36.85 -18.15
C VAL A 13 23.13 -38.24 -17.58
N LEU A 14 23.37 -39.28 -18.38
CA LEU A 14 23.26 -40.67 -17.94
C LEU A 14 24.29 -41.00 -16.85
N ASP A 15 25.53 -40.57 -17.01
CA ASP A 15 26.59 -40.79 -16.02
C ASP A 15 26.29 -40.06 -14.71
N LYS A 16 25.74 -38.84 -14.77
CA LYS A 16 25.24 -38.14 -13.57
C LYS A 16 24.08 -38.88 -12.92
N ALA A 17 23.11 -39.39 -13.69
CA ALA A 17 21.98 -40.14 -13.14
C ALA A 17 22.44 -41.42 -12.40
N LYS A 18 23.40 -42.17 -12.98
CA LYS A 18 24.04 -43.33 -12.34
C LYS A 18 24.74 -42.96 -11.04
N LEU A 19 25.52 -41.87 -11.04
CA LEU A 19 26.19 -41.37 -9.84
C LEU A 19 25.20 -41.09 -8.69
N TYR A 20 24.06 -40.44 -8.97
CA TYR A 20 23.05 -40.18 -7.92
C TYR A 20 22.28 -41.42 -7.52
N ARG A 21 22.04 -42.36 -8.44
CA ARG A 21 21.46 -43.66 -8.09
C ARG A 21 22.33 -44.40 -7.07
N GLU A 22 23.65 -44.39 -7.23
CA GLU A 22 24.59 -44.97 -6.26
C GLU A 22 24.61 -44.19 -4.94
N ARG A 23 24.66 -42.86 -5.00
CA ARG A 23 24.67 -42.01 -3.78
C ARG A 23 23.38 -42.11 -2.95
N PHE A 24 22.23 -42.34 -3.59
CA PHE A 24 20.93 -42.50 -2.93
C PHE A 24 20.57 -43.97 -2.64
N ALA A 25 21.47 -44.92 -2.90
CA ALA A 25 21.24 -46.33 -2.60
C ALA A 25 21.18 -46.62 -1.09
N ASP A 26 21.92 -45.85 -0.29
CA ASP A 26 22.03 -45.98 1.18
C ASP A 26 21.23 -44.89 1.95
N ALA A 27 20.27 -44.23 1.30
CA ALA A 27 19.47 -43.16 1.93
C ALA A 27 18.43 -43.73 2.92
N PRO A 28 18.03 -43.00 3.99
CA PRO A 28 17.00 -43.43 4.94
C PRO A 28 15.61 -43.59 4.29
N ASP A 29 14.73 -44.37 4.91
CA ASP A 29 13.37 -44.72 4.44
C ASP A 29 12.54 -43.53 3.92
N HIS A 30 12.73 -42.33 4.48
CA HIS A 30 12.04 -41.11 4.03
C HIS A 30 12.39 -40.68 2.59
N PHE A 31 13.52 -41.14 2.05
CA PHE A 31 13.97 -40.88 0.67
C PHE A 31 13.81 -42.08 -0.27
N ASP A 32 13.32 -43.23 0.20
CA ASP A 32 13.11 -44.44 -0.62
C ASP A 32 12.24 -44.21 -1.84
N SER A 33 11.22 -43.36 -1.69
CA SER A 33 10.34 -43.00 -2.80
C SER A 33 11.07 -42.20 -3.88
N LEU A 34 12.01 -41.34 -3.51
CA LEU A 34 12.83 -40.56 -4.44
C LEU A 34 13.93 -41.43 -5.08
N SER A 35 14.55 -42.31 -4.30
CA SER A 35 15.57 -43.26 -4.78
C SER A 35 15.01 -44.20 -5.86
N ARG A 36 13.78 -44.71 -5.68
CA ARG A 36 13.08 -45.52 -6.69
C ARG A 36 12.83 -44.77 -8.00
N GLU A 37 12.51 -43.48 -7.92
CA GLU A 37 12.24 -42.65 -9.10
C GLU A 37 13.53 -42.29 -9.84
N ILE A 38 14.62 -42.01 -9.13
CA ILE A 38 15.96 -41.81 -9.71
C ILE A 38 16.45 -43.10 -10.40
N ALA A 39 16.21 -44.27 -9.78
CA ALA A 39 16.51 -45.56 -10.40
C ALA A 39 15.70 -45.79 -11.68
N SER A 40 14.41 -45.39 -11.67
CA SER A 40 13.53 -45.47 -12.85
C SER A 40 13.99 -44.53 -13.97
N LEU A 41 14.36 -43.30 -13.64
CA LEU A 41 14.94 -42.34 -14.58
C LEU A 41 16.23 -42.87 -15.22
N THR A 42 17.11 -43.43 -14.40
CA THR A 42 18.38 -44.02 -14.86
C THR A 42 18.12 -45.18 -15.83
N SER A 43 17.22 -46.10 -15.49
CA SER A 43 16.86 -47.25 -16.33
C SER A 43 16.31 -46.84 -17.69
N ILE A 44 15.46 -45.79 -17.74
CA ILE A 44 14.90 -45.29 -18.99
C ILE A 44 15.96 -44.57 -19.84
N LEU A 45 16.82 -43.75 -19.22
CA LEU A 45 17.93 -43.10 -19.92
C LEU A 45 18.93 -44.12 -20.48
N GLU A 46 19.19 -45.22 -19.77
CA GLU A 46 19.99 -46.35 -20.27
C GLU A 46 19.36 -47.02 -21.49
N TYR A 47 18.04 -47.24 -21.44
CA TYR A 47 17.31 -47.80 -22.58
C TYR A 47 17.40 -46.87 -23.80
N ILE A 48 17.10 -45.58 -23.62
CA ILE A 48 17.16 -44.59 -24.70
C ILE A 48 18.58 -44.48 -25.27
N SER A 49 19.62 -44.57 -24.43
CA SER A 49 21.02 -44.61 -24.87
C SER A 49 21.31 -45.73 -25.87
N ARG A 50 20.66 -46.89 -25.71
CA ARG A 50 20.89 -48.07 -26.56
C ARG A 50 20.13 -47.99 -27.89
N VAL A 51 19.02 -47.26 -27.91
CA VAL A 51 18.10 -47.18 -29.07
C VAL A 51 18.27 -45.87 -29.84
N GLN A 52 19.04 -44.89 -29.31
CA GLN A 52 19.18 -43.55 -29.89
C GLN A 52 19.63 -43.54 -31.36
N ASP A 53 20.44 -44.51 -31.79
CA ASP A 53 20.89 -44.62 -33.19
C ASP A 53 19.79 -45.11 -34.15
N GLN A 54 18.73 -45.72 -33.61
CA GLN A 54 17.58 -46.26 -34.36
C GLN A 54 16.39 -45.28 -34.43
N LEU A 55 16.47 -44.13 -33.76
CA LEU A 55 15.40 -43.12 -33.72
C LEU A 55 15.45 -42.19 -34.94
N THR A 56 14.27 -41.84 -35.45
CA THR A 56 14.06 -40.87 -36.54
C THR A 56 14.42 -39.45 -36.11
N GLY A 57 14.60 -38.55 -37.10
CA GLY A 57 14.96 -37.15 -36.84
C GLY A 57 13.96 -36.41 -35.92
N ASP A 58 12.68 -36.67 -36.09
CA ASP A 58 11.60 -36.07 -35.29
C ASP A 58 11.56 -36.63 -33.87
N GLU A 59 11.82 -37.94 -33.69
CA GLU A 59 11.95 -38.57 -32.36
C GLU A 59 13.17 -38.04 -31.59
N LYS A 60 14.30 -37.80 -32.29
CA LYS A 60 15.49 -37.16 -31.71
C LYS A 60 15.21 -35.71 -31.30
N ALA A 61 14.40 -34.99 -32.04
CA ALA A 61 13.96 -33.64 -31.68
C ALA A 61 13.02 -33.64 -30.45
N ALA A 62 12.07 -34.59 -30.39
CA ALA A 62 11.14 -34.75 -29.27
C ALA A 62 11.84 -35.12 -27.95
N LEU A 63 12.97 -35.83 -28.00
CA LEU A 63 13.78 -36.18 -26.84
C LEU A 63 14.58 -35.01 -26.25
N ALA A 64 14.84 -33.94 -27.02
CA ALA A 64 15.71 -32.85 -26.58
C ALA A 64 15.17 -32.10 -25.35
N ALA A 65 13.86 -31.89 -25.26
CA ALA A 65 13.23 -31.16 -24.15
C ALA A 65 13.21 -31.98 -22.83
N PRO A 66 12.75 -33.25 -22.81
CA PRO A 66 12.83 -34.10 -21.61
C PRO A 66 14.27 -34.34 -21.11
N ILE A 67 15.24 -34.49 -22.01
CA ILE A 67 16.67 -34.65 -21.64
C ILE A 67 17.20 -33.37 -20.98
N LYS A 68 16.85 -32.20 -21.53
CA LYS A 68 17.24 -30.91 -20.95
C LYS A 68 16.65 -30.70 -19.56
N GLU A 69 15.37 -31.05 -19.37
CA GLU A 69 14.74 -30.95 -18.03
C GLU A 69 15.34 -31.98 -17.06
N SER A 70 15.65 -33.20 -17.52
CA SER A 70 16.35 -34.20 -16.70
C SER A 70 17.73 -33.71 -16.25
N THR A 71 18.45 -32.99 -17.12
CA THR A 71 19.73 -32.35 -16.78
C THR A 71 19.56 -31.30 -15.69
N LYS A 72 18.51 -30.48 -15.78
CA LYS A 72 18.19 -29.45 -14.80
C LYS A 72 17.82 -30.05 -13.44
N LEU A 73 17.01 -31.10 -13.43
CA LEU A 73 16.63 -31.82 -12.21
C LEU A 73 17.85 -32.46 -11.52
N LEU A 74 18.74 -33.09 -12.30
CA LEU A 74 19.98 -33.65 -11.76
C LEU A 74 20.92 -32.56 -11.24
N PHE A 75 20.95 -31.37 -11.84
CA PHE A 75 21.72 -30.23 -11.35
C PHE A 75 21.12 -29.62 -10.07
N GLU A 76 19.79 -29.55 -9.95
CA GLU A 76 19.12 -29.14 -8.72
C GLU A 76 19.39 -30.14 -7.58
N LEU A 77 19.39 -31.44 -7.87
CA LEU A 77 19.81 -32.49 -6.93
C LEU A 77 21.30 -32.36 -6.55
N ASP A 78 22.17 -32.09 -7.52
CA ASP A 78 23.60 -31.84 -7.34
C ASP A 78 23.84 -30.64 -6.41
N LYS A 79 23.10 -29.55 -6.63
CA LYS A 79 23.17 -28.36 -5.77
C LYS A 79 22.68 -28.65 -4.36
N ILE A 80 21.54 -29.33 -4.18
CA ILE A 80 21.01 -29.70 -2.86
C ILE A 80 22.00 -30.59 -2.10
N TYR A 81 22.65 -31.53 -2.80
CA TYR A 81 23.67 -32.39 -2.21
C TYR A 81 24.94 -31.59 -1.84
N ASN A 82 25.44 -30.76 -2.77
CA ASN A 82 26.72 -30.07 -2.60
C ASN A 82 26.68 -28.87 -1.64
N ASP A 83 25.62 -28.05 -1.68
CA ASP A 83 25.44 -26.90 -0.78
C ASP A 83 25.47 -27.35 0.70
N ASN A 84 25.11 -28.61 0.96
CA ASN A 84 25.16 -29.21 2.29
C ASN A 84 26.49 -29.92 2.62
N THR A 85 27.24 -30.43 1.63
CA THR A 85 28.64 -30.87 1.86
C THR A 85 29.62 -29.70 2.05
N SER A 86 29.31 -28.49 1.57
CA SER A 86 30.16 -27.31 1.81
C SER A 86 30.19 -26.83 3.26
N LEU A 87 29.24 -27.26 4.10
CA LEU A 87 29.29 -27.07 5.56
C LEU A 87 30.35 -27.96 6.23
N GLU A 88 30.90 -28.97 5.55
CA GLU A 88 31.94 -29.88 6.08
C GLU A 88 33.38 -29.38 5.80
N LYS A 89 33.59 -28.29 5.06
CA LYS A 89 34.94 -27.74 4.79
C LYS A 89 35.56 -26.97 5.97
N HIS A 90 34.87 -26.86 7.10
CA HIS A 90 35.37 -26.16 8.29
C HIS A 90 35.78 -27.05 9.47
N GLU A 91 35.83 -28.37 9.32
CA GLU A 91 36.40 -29.25 10.35
C GLU A 91 37.64 -30.01 9.82
N SER A 92 38.68 -30.02 10.66
CA SER A 92 40.04 -30.47 10.38
C SER A 92 40.16 -31.83 9.68
N ALA A 93 41.03 -31.88 8.68
CA ALA A 93 41.33 -33.00 7.78
C ALA A 93 41.74 -34.34 8.43
N SER A 94 41.86 -34.43 9.76
CA SER A 94 42.30 -35.65 10.46
C SER A 94 41.17 -36.57 10.95
N LYS A 95 39.88 -36.18 10.83
CA LYS A 95 38.72 -37.05 11.16
C LYS A 95 37.99 -37.62 9.93
N LEU A 96 38.40 -37.25 8.73
CA LEU A 96 37.69 -37.50 7.46
C LEU A 96 37.80 -38.95 6.92
N ALA A 97 38.58 -39.83 7.54
CA ALA A 97 38.76 -41.21 7.06
C ALA A 97 37.83 -42.25 7.73
N SER A 98 36.86 -41.84 8.57
CA SER A 98 36.02 -42.80 9.33
C SER A 98 34.53 -42.44 9.49
N LEU A 99 33.99 -41.53 8.68
CA LEU A 99 32.57 -41.17 8.76
C LEU A 99 31.72 -42.04 7.81
N ASP A 100 30.80 -42.80 8.42
CA ASP A 100 29.78 -43.63 7.77
C ASP A 100 28.81 -42.77 6.92
N PRO A 101 28.56 -43.08 5.64
CA PRO A 101 27.60 -42.37 4.78
C PRO A 101 26.22 -42.15 5.41
N ARG A 102 25.81 -43.01 6.35
CA ARG A 102 24.55 -42.87 7.10
C ARG A 102 24.48 -41.63 8.01
N ALA A 103 25.61 -41.13 8.51
CA ALA A 103 25.66 -39.97 9.40
C ALA A 103 25.35 -38.64 8.67
N VAL A 104 25.62 -38.58 7.36
CA VAL A 104 25.33 -37.42 6.50
C VAL A 104 23.82 -37.21 6.36
N TRP A 105 23.05 -38.31 6.28
CA TRP A 105 21.61 -38.26 6.08
C TRP A 105 20.81 -37.79 7.30
N GLY A 106 21.30 -38.07 8.52
CA GLY A 106 20.62 -37.67 9.77
C GLY A 106 20.55 -36.16 10.00
N ARG A 107 21.30 -35.35 9.23
CA ARG A 107 21.34 -33.87 9.36
C ARG A 107 20.62 -33.12 8.24
N LEU A 108 20.04 -33.81 7.26
CA LEU A 108 19.26 -33.21 6.18
C LEU A 108 17.91 -32.68 6.69
N ARG A 109 17.83 -31.37 6.95
CA ARG A 109 16.55 -30.66 7.19
C ARG A 109 15.91 -30.24 5.86
N LEU A 110 15.54 -31.20 5.02
CA LEU A 110 14.63 -30.94 3.89
C LEU A 110 13.19 -31.06 4.36
N LYS A 111 12.34 -30.06 4.05
CA LYS A 111 10.91 -30.15 4.30
C LYS A 111 10.31 -31.25 3.42
N SER A 112 9.38 -32.04 3.95
CA SER A 112 8.71 -33.12 3.20
C SER A 112 8.08 -32.63 1.89
N GLU A 113 7.59 -31.38 1.87
CA GLU A 113 7.01 -30.73 0.69
C GLU A 113 8.00 -30.56 -0.47
N ASP A 114 9.26 -30.23 -0.17
CA ASP A 114 10.27 -29.98 -1.22
C ASP A 114 10.76 -31.29 -1.84
N ILE A 115 10.87 -32.35 -1.02
CA ILE A 115 11.12 -33.73 -1.47
C ILE A 115 9.97 -34.20 -2.37
N GLN A 116 8.73 -33.91 -1.99
CA GLN A 116 7.55 -34.30 -2.77
C GLN A 116 7.46 -33.56 -4.10
N LYS A 117 7.82 -32.26 -4.16
CA LYS A 117 7.90 -31.49 -5.41
C LYS A 117 8.98 -32.01 -6.35
N LEU A 118 10.18 -32.31 -5.85
CA LEU A 118 11.28 -32.90 -6.63
C LEU A 118 10.89 -34.28 -7.17
N ARG A 119 10.29 -35.12 -6.32
CA ARG A 119 9.75 -36.42 -6.72
C ARG A 119 8.75 -36.28 -7.86
N GLN A 120 7.74 -35.42 -7.72
CA GLN A 120 6.72 -35.20 -8.76
C GLN A 120 7.33 -34.82 -10.11
N ARG A 121 8.33 -33.93 -10.13
CA ARG A 121 9.00 -33.52 -11.37
C ARG A 121 9.83 -34.66 -12.00
N ILE A 122 10.50 -35.48 -11.19
CA ILE A 122 11.25 -36.65 -11.66
C ILE A 122 10.28 -37.70 -12.22
N THR A 123 9.20 -38.02 -11.50
CA THR A 123 8.15 -38.94 -11.94
C THR A 123 7.51 -38.48 -13.27
N MET A 124 7.21 -37.18 -13.42
CA MET A 124 6.72 -36.64 -14.69
C MET A 124 7.71 -36.88 -15.83
N ASN A 125 9.00 -36.62 -15.62
CA ASN A 125 10.01 -36.82 -16.67
C ASN A 125 10.23 -38.30 -17.01
N VAL A 126 10.22 -39.18 -16.01
CA VAL A 126 10.23 -40.65 -16.18
C VAL A 126 9.04 -41.10 -17.03
N HIS A 127 7.85 -40.54 -16.80
CA HIS A 127 6.66 -40.86 -17.59
C HIS A 127 6.71 -40.31 -19.02
N PHE A 128 7.21 -39.09 -19.23
CA PHE A 128 7.44 -38.57 -20.58
C PHE A 128 8.44 -39.41 -21.38
N LEU A 129 9.55 -39.81 -20.75
CA LEU A 129 10.56 -40.64 -21.39
C LEU A 129 10.07 -42.09 -21.64
N SER A 130 9.21 -42.62 -20.77
CA SER A 130 8.56 -43.93 -20.99
C SER A 130 7.44 -43.90 -22.03
N ALA A 131 6.75 -42.77 -22.20
CA ALA A 131 5.80 -42.59 -23.32
C ALA A 131 6.53 -42.63 -24.68
N ILE A 132 7.76 -42.12 -24.74
CA ILE A 132 8.61 -42.24 -25.96
C ILE A 132 9.08 -43.68 -26.17
N LYS A 133 9.32 -44.46 -25.10
CA LYS A 133 9.52 -45.92 -25.20
C LYS A 133 8.30 -46.64 -25.79
N GLY A 134 7.10 -46.08 -25.60
CA GLY A 134 5.81 -46.63 -26.01
C GLY A 134 5.22 -46.08 -27.31
N PHE A 135 6.02 -45.51 -28.24
CA PHE A 135 5.55 -44.97 -29.54
C PHE A 135 4.74 -45.95 -30.44
N ARG A 136 4.44 -47.17 -29.97
CA ARG A 136 3.57 -48.14 -30.63
C ARG A 136 2.18 -48.33 -29.98
N ASP A 137 1.91 -47.84 -28.76
CA ASP A 137 0.64 -48.07 -28.07
C ASP A 137 -0.14 -46.78 -27.76
N SER A 138 -1.22 -46.55 -28.52
CA SER A 138 -2.12 -45.39 -28.45
C SER A 138 -2.86 -45.23 -27.12
N GLU A 139 -3.07 -46.31 -26.36
CA GLU A 139 -3.80 -46.27 -25.08
C GLU A 139 -2.99 -45.62 -23.95
N ALA A 140 -1.66 -45.82 -23.94
CA ALA A 140 -0.78 -45.23 -22.94
C ALA A 140 -0.75 -43.69 -23.05
N ILE A 141 -0.81 -43.16 -24.27
CA ILE A 141 -0.84 -41.70 -24.54
C ILE A 141 -2.13 -41.08 -24.00
N GLN A 142 -3.27 -41.76 -24.16
CA GLN A 142 -4.58 -41.26 -23.70
C GLN A 142 -4.72 -41.31 -22.18
N ALA A 143 -4.24 -42.39 -21.55
CA ALA A 143 -4.18 -42.50 -20.09
C ALA A 143 -3.24 -41.44 -19.47
N THR A 144 -2.10 -41.18 -20.10
CA THR A 144 -1.16 -40.13 -19.65
C THR A 144 -1.76 -38.73 -19.82
N LYS A 145 -2.49 -38.48 -20.91
CA LYS A 145 -3.17 -37.20 -21.14
C LYS A 145 -4.26 -36.95 -20.09
N GLN A 146 -5.04 -37.97 -19.73
CA GLN A 146 -6.09 -37.90 -18.70
C GLN A 146 -5.54 -37.70 -17.29
N LEU A 147 -4.45 -38.37 -16.93
CA LEU A 147 -3.77 -38.20 -15.64
C LEU A 147 -3.12 -36.80 -15.51
N VAL A 148 -2.51 -36.28 -16.58
CA VAL A 148 -1.92 -34.93 -16.57
C VAL A 148 -3.00 -33.86 -16.45
N THR A 149 -4.17 -34.04 -17.08
CA THR A 149 -5.30 -33.13 -16.90
C THR A 149 -5.85 -33.21 -15.48
N SER A 150 -6.11 -34.41 -14.95
CA SER A 150 -6.66 -34.55 -13.59
C SER A 150 -5.73 -34.00 -12.51
N MET A 151 -4.41 -34.16 -12.66
CA MET A 151 -3.44 -33.62 -11.72
C MET A 151 -3.28 -32.10 -11.83
N HIS A 152 -3.40 -31.53 -13.04
CA HIS A 152 -3.42 -30.09 -13.24
C HIS A 152 -4.67 -29.46 -12.60
N ASP A 153 -5.82 -30.09 -12.80
CA ASP A 153 -7.10 -29.67 -12.24
C ASP A 153 -7.09 -29.76 -10.69
N GLU A 154 -6.45 -30.76 -10.10
CA GLU A 154 -6.27 -30.86 -8.65
C GLU A 154 -5.32 -29.80 -8.06
N GLN A 155 -4.29 -29.39 -8.79
CA GLN A 155 -3.39 -28.32 -8.34
C GLN A 155 -4.08 -26.96 -8.43
N ILE A 156 -4.79 -26.69 -9.52
CA ILE A 156 -5.62 -25.49 -9.68
C ILE A 156 -6.66 -25.44 -8.56
N SER A 157 -7.41 -26.53 -8.35
CA SER A 157 -8.46 -26.62 -7.31
C SER A 157 -7.94 -26.37 -5.88
N ARG A 158 -6.69 -26.74 -5.58
CA ARG A 158 -6.06 -26.46 -4.27
C ARG A 158 -5.61 -25.01 -4.14
N HIS A 159 -5.09 -24.43 -5.22
CA HIS A 159 -4.69 -23.03 -5.25
C HIS A 159 -5.91 -22.11 -5.13
N GLU A 160 -6.97 -22.40 -5.89
CA GLU A 160 -8.22 -21.65 -5.86
C GLU A 160 -8.89 -21.70 -4.48
N ARG A 161 -8.95 -22.86 -3.83
CA ARG A 161 -9.44 -22.99 -2.45
C ARG A 161 -8.66 -22.11 -1.47
N ARG A 162 -7.34 -22.07 -1.60
CA ARG A 162 -6.48 -21.22 -0.74
C ARG A 162 -6.75 -19.73 -0.92
N ILE A 163 -7.08 -19.29 -2.14
CA ILE A 163 -7.45 -17.90 -2.43
C ILE A 163 -8.82 -17.58 -1.82
N LEU A 164 -9.80 -18.48 -1.98
CA LEU A 164 -11.14 -18.31 -1.44
C LEU A 164 -11.17 -18.30 0.11
N ASP A 165 -10.36 -19.14 0.75
CA ASP A 165 -10.25 -19.17 2.22
C ASP A 165 -9.46 -17.98 2.79
N TRP A 166 -8.59 -17.36 1.98
CA TRP A 166 -7.95 -16.10 2.34
C TRP A 166 -8.95 -14.93 2.38
N LEU A 167 -9.93 -14.91 1.46
CA LEU A 167 -10.93 -13.83 1.39
C LEU A 167 -11.83 -13.80 2.64
N THR A 168 -12.33 -14.97 3.04
CA THR A 168 -13.00 -15.15 4.34
C THR A 168 -13.04 -16.63 4.73
N THR A 169 -12.97 -16.88 6.03
CA THR A 169 -13.18 -18.20 6.62
C THR A 169 -14.67 -18.53 6.83
N THR A 170 -15.55 -17.54 6.66
CA THR A 170 -17.00 -17.72 6.80
C THR A 170 -17.54 -18.60 5.67
N ASP A 171 -18.25 -19.68 6.03
CA ASP A 171 -18.89 -20.60 5.09
C ASP A 171 -20.31 -20.94 5.55
N TYR A 172 -21.30 -20.62 4.71
CA TYR A 172 -22.72 -20.89 4.98
C TYR A 172 -23.20 -22.25 4.47
N ALA A 173 -22.40 -22.96 3.66
CA ALA A 173 -22.77 -24.26 3.10
C ALA A 173 -23.03 -25.34 4.17
N PRO A 174 -22.38 -25.36 5.35
CA PRO A 174 -22.73 -26.26 6.43
C PRO A 174 -24.12 -25.99 7.01
N GLN A 175 -24.52 -24.72 7.22
CA GLN A 175 -25.87 -24.40 7.69
C GLN A 175 -26.93 -24.78 6.65
N GLN A 176 -26.70 -24.46 5.37
CA GLN A 176 -27.62 -24.86 4.28
C GLN A 176 -27.87 -26.38 4.28
N ARG A 177 -26.82 -27.20 4.39
CA ARG A 177 -26.95 -28.67 4.44
C ARG A 177 -27.71 -29.17 5.68
N ASP A 178 -27.49 -28.56 6.84
CA ASP A 178 -28.20 -28.92 8.08
C ASP A 178 -29.68 -28.50 8.05
N HIS A 179 -29.97 -27.30 7.56
CA HIS A 179 -31.36 -26.86 7.42
C HIS A 179 -32.11 -27.68 6.39
N LEU A 180 -31.46 -28.07 5.29
CA LEU A 180 -32.06 -28.93 4.28
C LEU A 180 -32.28 -30.37 4.80
N SER A 181 -31.36 -30.93 5.59
CA SER A 181 -31.52 -32.30 6.14
C SER A 181 -32.67 -32.43 7.13
N ARG A 182 -33.05 -31.33 7.81
CA ARG A 182 -34.18 -31.27 8.74
C ARG A 182 -35.54 -31.12 8.04
N ARG A 183 -35.55 -30.88 6.74
CA ARG A 183 -36.79 -30.73 5.94
C ARG A 183 -37.48 -32.08 5.78
N TYR A 184 -38.82 -32.08 5.92
CA TYR A 184 -39.63 -33.22 5.49
C TYR A 184 -39.87 -33.19 3.99
N THR A 185 -39.73 -34.33 3.30
CA THR A 185 -39.93 -34.42 1.84
C THR A 185 -41.31 -33.89 1.41
N ASP A 186 -41.37 -33.20 0.27
CA ASP A 186 -42.59 -32.59 -0.31
C ASP A 186 -43.29 -31.50 0.52
N THR A 187 -42.64 -30.93 1.53
CA THR A 187 -43.14 -29.74 2.25
C THR A 187 -42.77 -28.42 1.55
N ASN A 188 -43.48 -27.33 1.86
CA ASN A 188 -43.30 -25.97 1.30
C ASN A 188 -43.67 -25.80 -0.19
N GLN A 189 -44.41 -26.75 -0.76
CA GLN A 189 -44.87 -26.68 -2.15
C GLN A 189 -45.84 -25.52 -2.41
N TRP A 190 -46.63 -25.14 -1.40
CA TRP A 190 -47.53 -23.99 -1.50
C TRP A 190 -46.76 -22.68 -1.76
N PHE A 191 -45.56 -22.53 -1.20
CA PHE A 191 -44.72 -21.34 -1.37
C PHE A 191 -44.11 -21.29 -2.77
N LEU A 192 -43.49 -22.40 -3.21
CA LEU A 192 -42.87 -22.52 -4.54
C LEU A 192 -43.90 -22.38 -5.68
N ASN A 193 -45.14 -22.80 -5.43
CA ASN A 193 -46.22 -22.69 -6.41
C ASN A 193 -46.92 -21.32 -6.42
N SER A 194 -46.65 -20.46 -5.44
CA SER A 194 -47.30 -19.15 -5.34
C SER A 194 -46.95 -18.23 -6.52
N ASP A 195 -47.93 -17.45 -6.98
CA ASP A 195 -47.72 -16.50 -8.07
C ASP A 195 -46.70 -15.41 -7.70
N LYS A 196 -46.65 -15.04 -6.42
CA LYS A 196 -45.68 -14.08 -5.88
C LYS A 196 -44.24 -14.59 -5.98
N PHE A 197 -43.99 -15.86 -5.61
CA PHE A 197 -42.66 -16.46 -5.76
C PHE A 197 -42.27 -16.62 -7.23
N LYS A 198 -43.19 -17.09 -8.09
CA LYS A 198 -42.94 -17.22 -9.53
C LYS A 198 -42.64 -15.88 -10.19
N SER A 199 -43.35 -14.82 -9.79
CA SER A 199 -43.09 -13.44 -10.23
C SER A 199 -41.69 -12.99 -9.83
N TRP A 200 -41.30 -13.17 -8.56
CA TRP A 200 -39.94 -12.87 -8.09
C TRP A 200 -38.87 -13.69 -8.81
N LEU A 201 -39.12 -14.97 -9.08
CA LEU A 201 -38.15 -15.84 -9.75
C LEU A 201 -37.90 -15.42 -11.20
N LEU A 202 -38.93 -14.98 -11.92
CA LEU A 202 -38.85 -14.57 -13.33
C LEU A 202 -38.47 -13.10 -13.52
N GLY A 203 -38.88 -12.23 -12.59
CA GLY A 203 -38.64 -10.78 -12.60
C GLY A 203 -37.16 -10.39 -12.60
N GLN A 204 -36.88 -9.14 -12.93
CA GLN A 204 -35.53 -8.56 -12.91
C GLN A 204 -35.42 -7.56 -11.77
N SER A 205 -34.37 -7.69 -10.96
CA SER A 205 -34.08 -6.82 -9.81
C SER A 205 -35.26 -6.69 -8.83
N GLN A 206 -35.95 -7.79 -8.57
CA GLN A 206 -37.08 -7.82 -7.63
C GLN A 206 -36.65 -8.24 -6.23
N THR A 207 -37.32 -7.69 -5.23
CA THR A 207 -37.13 -8.01 -3.81
C THR A 207 -38.36 -8.74 -3.29
N LEU A 208 -38.17 -9.94 -2.72
CA LEU A 208 -39.20 -10.74 -2.07
C LEU A 208 -38.97 -10.73 -0.56
N VAL A 209 -39.89 -10.10 0.17
CA VAL A 209 -39.87 -10.04 1.63
C VAL A 209 -40.82 -11.09 2.19
N CYS A 210 -40.28 -11.95 3.05
CA CYS A 210 -40.97 -13.08 3.64
C CYS A 210 -41.13 -12.87 5.15
N PRO A 211 -42.08 -12.02 5.59
CA PRO A 211 -42.38 -11.86 7.00
C PRO A 211 -43.10 -13.09 7.53
N GLY A 212 -42.85 -13.45 8.77
CA GLY A 212 -43.64 -14.47 9.44
C GLY A 212 -43.38 -14.53 10.93
N MET A 213 -44.33 -15.10 11.67
CA MET A 213 -44.21 -15.26 13.11
C MET A 213 -43.03 -16.17 13.51
N PRO A 214 -42.53 -16.08 14.76
CA PRO A 214 -41.51 -17.00 15.28
C PRO A 214 -41.96 -18.46 15.09
N GLY A 215 -41.05 -19.34 14.65
CA GLY A 215 -41.37 -20.78 14.48
C GLY A 215 -42.25 -21.15 13.28
N ALA A 216 -42.56 -20.23 12.38
CA ALA A 216 -43.31 -20.50 11.14
C ALA A 216 -42.56 -21.37 10.10
N GLY A 217 -41.26 -21.62 10.29
CA GLY A 217 -40.44 -22.40 9.34
C GLY A 217 -39.66 -21.58 8.31
N LYS A 218 -39.49 -20.27 8.51
CA LYS A 218 -38.80 -19.34 7.60
C LYS A 218 -37.41 -19.81 7.13
N THR A 219 -36.55 -20.26 8.06
CA THR A 219 -35.20 -20.76 7.73
C THR A 219 -35.22 -22.02 6.87
N ILE A 220 -36.16 -22.94 7.15
CA ILE A 220 -36.36 -24.15 6.33
C ILE A 220 -36.89 -23.76 4.95
N MET A 221 -37.76 -22.77 4.87
CA MET A 221 -38.26 -22.26 3.60
C MET A 221 -37.15 -21.58 2.78
N ALA A 222 -36.28 -20.79 3.40
CA ALA A 222 -35.11 -20.20 2.75
C ALA A 222 -34.17 -21.28 2.20
N SER A 223 -33.89 -22.35 2.97
CA SER A 223 -33.05 -23.45 2.50
C SER A 223 -33.67 -24.22 1.34
N VAL A 224 -35.00 -24.38 1.32
CA VAL A 224 -35.75 -24.97 0.20
C VAL A 224 -35.62 -24.13 -1.07
N VAL A 225 -35.75 -22.81 -0.96
CA VAL A 225 -35.61 -21.91 -2.11
C VAL A 225 -34.19 -21.96 -2.66
N ILE A 226 -33.17 -21.95 -1.80
CA ILE A 226 -31.77 -22.07 -2.23
C ILE A 226 -31.54 -23.38 -3.00
N ASP A 227 -32.04 -24.50 -2.48
CA ASP A 227 -31.96 -25.82 -3.14
C ASP A 227 -32.71 -25.83 -4.49
N GLU A 228 -33.89 -25.20 -4.56
CA GLU A 228 -34.64 -25.05 -5.82
C GLU A 228 -33.87 -24.24 -6.86
N LEU A 229 -33.22 -23.14 -6.46
CA LEU A 229 -32.43 -22.31 -7.34
C LEU A 229 -31.22 -23.08 -7.89
N PHE A 230 -30.48 -23.78 -7.02
CA PHE A 230 -29.36 -24.62 -7.46
C PHE A 230 -29.81 -25.73 -8.41
N ARG A 231 -30.96 -26.36 -8.16
CA ARG A 231 -31.50 -27.41 -9.05
C ARG A 231 -31.94 -26.85 -10.40
N LYS A 232 -32.58 -25.68 -10.41
CA LYS A 232 -33.10 -25.05 -11.63
C LYS A 232 -32.00 -24.47 -12.52
N PHE A 233 -30.94 -23.93 -11.92
CA PHE A 233 -29.83 -23.28 -12.62
C PHE A 233 -28.53 -24.10 -12.60
N GLN A 234 -28.59 -25.40 -12.30
CA GLN A 234 -27.41 -26.26 -12.17
C GLN A 234 -26.49 -26.25 -13.41
N SER A 235 -27.08 -26.11 -14.60
CA SER A 235 -26.37 -26.08 -15.88
C SER A 235 -26.12 -24.67 -16.44
N ASP A 236 -26.55 -23.62 -15.72
CA ASP A 236 -26.45 -22.23 -16.16
C ASP A 236 -25.29 -21.52 -15.45
N SER A 237 -24.17 -21.35 -16.15
CA SER A 237 -23.00 -20.65 -15.62
C SER A 237 -23.18 -19.12 -15.54
N ASP A 238 -24.24 -18.56 -16.11
CA ASP A 238 -24.48 -17.11 -16.16
C ASP A 238 -25.38 -16.62 -15.02
N THR A 239 -25.87 -17.52 -14.17
CA THR A 239 -26.66 -17.20 -12.98
C THR A 239 -25.84 -17.40 -11.71
N GLY A 240 -25.65 -16.33 -10.93
CA GLY A 240 -24.98 -16.37 -9.64
C GLY A 240 -25.97 -16.61 -8.50
N ILE A 241 -25.64 -17.48 -7.53
CA ILE A 241 -26.47 -17.73 -6.34
C ILE A 241 -25.59 -17.55 -5.09
N ALA A 242 -26.04 -16.72 -4.17
CA ALA A 242 -25.38 -16.51 -2.88
C ALA A 242 -26.41 -16.37 -1.74
N TYR A 243 -26.03 -16.76 -0.53
CA TYR A 243 -26.93 -16.74 0.61
C TYR A 243 -26.23 -16.46 1.95
N ILE A 244 -27.00 -15.95 2.91
CA ILE A 244 -26.55 -15.57 4.26
C ILE A 244 -27.54 -16.14 5.29
N TYR A 245 -27.01 -16.72 6.38
CA TYR A 245 -27.77 -17.11 7.57
C TYR A 245 -27.36 -16.25 8.77
N TYR A 246 -28.22 -15.32 9.20
CA TYR A 246 -28.01 -14.58 10.45
C TYR A 246 -28.34 -15.45 11.67
N ASN A 247 -27.59 -15.24 12.76
CA ASN A 247 -27.80 -15.92 14.03
C ASN A 247 -27.62 -14.94 15.18
N PHE A 248 -28.65 -14.77 16.00
CA PHE A 248 -28.68 -13.83 17.12
C PHE A 248 -27.54 -14.03 18.14
N LYS A 249 -27.03 -15.26 18.31
CA LYS A 249 -25.96 -15.55 19.29
C LYS A 249 -24.52 -15.46 18.74
N ASP A 250 -24.35 -15.27 17.43
CA ASP A 250 -23.05 -15.22 16.74
C ASP A 250 -22.74 -13.81 16.19
N GLN A 251 -23.34 -12.77 16.79
CA GLN A 251 -23.15 -11.40 16.33
C GLN A 251 -21.66 -11.04 16.24
N ASP A 252 -20.82 -11.51 17.15
CA ASP A 252 -19.37 -11.20 17.16
C ASP A 252 -18.58 -11.78 15.98
N ARG A 253 -19.15 -12.70 15.18
CA ARG A 253 -18.52 -13.25 13.95
C ARG A 253 -19.13 -12.76 12.65
N GLN A 254 -20.15 -11.89 12.71
CA GLN A 254 -20.93 -11.44 11.55
C GLN A 254 -20.71 -9.94 11.30
N TYR A 255 -19.45 -9.54 11.10
CA TYR A 255 -19.13 -8.17 10.70
C TYR A 255 -19.50 -7.93 9.24
N PRO A 256 -19.84 -6.68 8.84
CA PRO A 256 -20.21 -6.38 7.45
C PRO A 256 -19.17 -6.83 6.42
N HIS A 257 -17.90 -6.75 6.78
CA HIS A 257 -16.78 -7.24 5.97
C HIS A 257 -16.90 -8.72 5.64
N ASP A 258 -16.96 -9.59 6.66
CA ASP A 258 -17.01 -11.04 6.48
C ASP A 258 -18.26 -11.51 5.72
N VAL A 259 -19.40 -10.84 5.96
CA VAL A 259 -20.67 -11.15 5.30
C VAL A 259 -20.58 -10.83 3.80
N ILE A 260 -20.07 -9.65 3.44
CA ILE A 260 -19.91 -9.24 2.04
C ILE A 260 -18.81 -10.07 1.36
N ALA A 261 -17.72 -10.37 2.07
CA ALA A 261 -16.67 -11.27 1.61
C ALA A 261 -17.20 -12.68 1.34
N SER A 262 -18.12 -13.19 2.16
CA SER A 262 -18.78 -14.48 1.96
C SER A 262 -19.66 -14.49 0.71
N LEU A 263 -20.40 -13.40 0.43
CA LEU A 263 -21.14 -13.27 -0.82
C LEU A 263 -20.19 -13.31 -2.03
N ALA A 264 -19.09 -12.56 -1.98
CA ALA A 264 -18.08 -12.56 -3.03
C ALA A 264 -17.42 -13.93 -3.20
N LYS A 265 -17.13 -14.64 -2.10
CA LYS A 265 -16.60 -16.02 -2.09
C LYS A 265 -17.54 -16.98 -2.79
N GLN A 266 -18.82 -16.99 -2.42
CA GLN A 266 -19.84 -17.89 -2.98
C GLN A 266 -20.03 -17.69 -4.49
N LEU A 267 -20.08 -16.43 -4.95
CA LEU A 267 -20.19 -16.10 -6.37
C LEU A 267 -18.91 -16.44 -7.16
N SER A 268 -17.74 -16.34 -6.53
CA SER A 268 -16.46 -16.67 -7.16
C SER A 268 -16.18 -18.18 -7.23
N GLN A 269 -16.65 -18.94 -6.22
CA GLN A 269 -16.31 -20.37 -6.05
C GLN A 269 -16.84 -21.27 -7.18
N HIS A 270 -17.87 -20.82 -7.91
CA HIS A 270 -18.47 -21.57 -9.02
C HIS A 270 -17.85 -21.21 -10.39
N ARG A 271 -16.76 -20.43 -10.40
CA ARG A 271 -16.00 -20.08 -11.60
C ARG A 271 -14.62 -20.76 -11.56
N SER A 272 -14.32 -21.54 -12.60
CA SER A 272 -12.95 -21.98 -12.89
C SER A 272 -12.61 -21.53 -14.31
N PRO A 273 -11.58 -20.67 -14.49
CA PRO A 273 -10.71 -20.10 -13.46
C PRO A 273 -11.41 -19.04 -12.59
N LEU A 274 -10.88 -18.80 -11.39
CA LEU A 274 -11.35 -17.73 -10.49
C LEU A 274 -11.30 -16.33 -11.15
N PRO A 275 -12.17 -15.38 -10.73
CA PRO A 275 -12.18 -14.02 -11.27
C PRO A 275 -10.83 -13.29 -11.14
N SER A 276 -10.38 -12.65 -12.21
CA SER A 276 -9.09 -11.93 -12.25
C SER A 276 -8.98 -10.82 -11.20
N SER A 277 -10.11 -10.20 -10.82
CA SER A 277 -10.18 -9.20 -9.76
C SER A 277 -9.84 -9.80 -8.38
N LEU A 278 -10.29 -11.03 -8.10
CA LEU A 278 -9.97 -11.74 -6.86
C LEU A 278 -8.49 -12.14 -6.81
N ILE A 279 -7.94 -12.63 -7.92
CA ILE A 279 -6.52 -13.02 -8.01
C ILE A 279 -5.62 -11.79 -7.84
N THR A 280 -5.96 -10.67 -8.49
CA THR A 280 -5.21 -9.42 -8.36
C THR A 280 -5.24 -8.91 -6.92
N LEU A 281 -6.41 -8.95 -6.28
CA LEU A 281 -6.56 -8.57 -4.87
C LEU A 281 -5.69 -9.48 -3.97
N TYR A 282 -5.73 -10.79 -4.18
CA TYR A 282 -4.92 -11.76 -3.45
C TYR A 282 -3.42 -11.47 -3.58
N ASP A 283 -2.93 -11.23 -4.80
CA ASP A 283 -1.51 -11.00 -5.07
C ASP A 283 -0.98 -9.70 -4.45
N VAL A 284 -1.79 -8.64 -4.42
CA VAL A 284 -1.45 -7.35 -3.79
C VAL A 284 -1.28 -7.52 -2.28
N HIS A 285 -2.25 -8.15 -1.62
CA HIS A 285 -2.24 -8.29 -0.16
C HIS A 285 -1.36 -9.42 0.36
N GLN A 286 -1.11 -10.49 -0.42
CA GLN A 286 -0.19 -11.56 -0.04
C GLN A 286 1.25 -11.05 0.12
N LYS A 287 1.69 -10.11 -0.72
CA LYS A 287 3.01 -9.47 -0.63
C LYS A 287 3.13 -8.55 0.58
N GLY A 288 2.03 -7.92 1.01
CA GLY A 288 1.98 -6.97 2.13
C GLY A 288 1.63 -7.55 3.50
N ARG A 289 1.12 -8.80 3.57
CA ARG A 289 0.54 -9.42 4.80
C ARG A 289 -0.56 -8.56 5.46
N SER A 290 -1.33 -7.82 4.68
CA SER A 290 -2.45 -6.99 5.15
C SER A 290 -3.80 -7.68 4.91
N LEU A 291 -4.78 -7.38 5.77
CA LEU A 291 -6.19 -7.76 5.57
C LEU A 291 -6.82 -6.85 4.51
N SER A 292 -7.67 -7.40 3.63
CA SER A 292 -8.43 -6.60 2.66
C SER A 292 -9.42 -5.68 3.37
N SER A 293 -9.57 -4.43 2.93
CA SER A 293 -10.55 -3.48 3.46
C SER A 293 -11.98 -3.79 3.00
N LEU A 294 -12.98 -3.25 3.70
CA LEU A 294 -14.38 -3.42 3.34
C LEU A 294 -14.68 -2.85 1.93
N GLN A 295 -14.10 -1.71 1.57
CA GLN A 295 -14.31 -1.08 0.25
C GLN A 295 -13.73 -1.92 -0.90
N GLU A 296 -12.58 -2.54 -0.68
CA GLU A 296 -11.97 -3.44 -1.67
C GLU A 296 -12.84 -4.69 -1.90
N VAL A 297 -13.38 -5.27 -0.82
CA VAL A 297 -14.28 -6.43 -0.90
C VAL A 297 -15.62 -6.05 -1.56
N ILE A 298 -16.15 -4.87 -1.30
CA ILE A 298 -17.34 -4.34 -2.00
C ILE A 298 -17.05 -4.19 -3.50
N GLY A 299 -15.89 -3.62 -3.86
CA GLY A 299 -15.45 -3.49 -5.25
C GLY A 299 -15.32 -4.85 -5.93
N LEU A 300 -14.78 -5.84 -5.22
CA LEU A 300 -14.71 -7.22 -5.69
C LEU A 300 -16.11 -7.81 -5.92
N LEU A 301 -17.03 -7.69 -4.96
CA LEU A 301 -18.39 -8.21 -5.09
C LEU A 301 -19.10 -7.62 -6.32
N GLN A 302 -18.98 -6.31 -6.55
CA GLN A 302 -19.54 -5.65 -7.73
C GLN A 302 -18.90 -6.15 -9.02
N SER A 303 -17.56 -6.31 -9.04
CA SER A 303 -16.83 -6.85 -10.18
C SER A 303 -17.20 -8.31 -10.49
N VAL A 304 -17.46 -9.12 -9.47
CA VAL A 304 -17.83 -10.53 -9.67
C VAL A 304 -19.29 -10.62 -10.11
N ALA A 305 -20.18 -9.84 -9.50
CA ALA A 305 -21.59 -9.79 -9.88
C ALA A 305 -21.80 -9.33 -11.34
N SER A 306 -20.96 -8.42 -11.85
CA SER A 306 -21.04 -7.97 -13.25
C SER A 306 -20.74 -9.08 -14.28
N SER A 307 -20.10 -10.17 -13.85
CA SER A 307 -19.84 -11.33 -14.72
C SER A 307 -21.06 -12.25 -14.90
N PHE A 308 -22.13 -12.02 -14.14
CA PHE A 308 -23.37 -12.81 -14.23
C PHE A 308 -24.46 -12.02 -14.95
N ARG A 309 -25.26 -12.72 -15.75
CA ARG A 309 -26.46 -12.14 -16.37
C ARG A 309 -27.52 -11.83 -15.30
N ARG A 310 -27.58 -12.65 -14.25
CA ARG A 310 -28.49 -12.49 -13.12
C ARG A 310 -27.86 -13.04 -11.85
N VAL A 311 -28.14 -12.40 -10.72
CA VAL A 311 -27.70 -12.86 -9.39
C VAL A 311 -28.91 -13.04 -8.47
N TYR A 312 -28.94 -14.11 -7.68
CA TYR A 312 -29.90 -14.32 -6.60
C TYR A 312 -29.19 -14.25 -5.26
N ILE A 313 -29.69 -13.38 -4.37
CA ILE A 313 -29.18 -13.24 -2.99
C ILE A 313 -30.30 -13.56 -2.00
N ILE A 314 -30.07 -14.55 -1.14
CA ILE A 314 -31.03 -14.98 -0.12
C ILE A 314 -30.47 -14.66 1.27
N ILE A 315 -31.20 -13.86 2.04
CA ILE A 315 -30.81 -13.46 3.39
C ILE A 315 -31.84 -14.00 4.38
N ASP A 316 -31.43 -14.98 5.20
CA ASP A 316 -32.28 -15.55 6.24
C ASP A 316 -32.11 -14.80 7.57
N ALA A 317 -33.22 -14.60 8.28
CA ALA A 317 -33.31 -14.05 9.62
C ALA A 317 -32.70 -12.65 9.79
N LEU A 318 -33.04 -11.71 8.89
CA LEU A 318 -32.51 -10.33 8.92
C LEU A 318 -32.78 -9.60 10.25
N ASP A 319 -33.85 -9.98 10.95
CA ASP A 319 -34.21 -9.47 12.27
C ASP A 319 -33.16 -9.81 13.35
N GLU A 320 -32.36 -10.86 13.17
CA GLU A 320 -31.31 -11.27 14.11
C GLU A 320 -29.99 -10.51 13.94
N CYS A 321 -29.88 -9.67 12.90
CA CYS A 321 -28.76 -8.75 12.70
C CYS A 321 -28.98 -7.43 13.46
N GLY A 322 -27.97 -6.93 14.17
CA GLY A 322 -28.05 -5.63 14.87
C GLY A 322 -28.21 -4.43 13.93
N LEU A 323 -28.87 -3.35 14.38
CA LEU A 323 -29.31 -2.22 13.54
C LEU A 323 -28.19 -1.60 12.67
N ARG A 324 -27.05 -1.23 13.26
CA ARG A 324 -25.93 -0.59 12.51
C ARG A 324 -25.36 -1.50 11.41
N ARG A 325 -25.16 -2.79 11.73
CA ARG A 325 -24.60 -3.78 10.79
C ARG A 325 -25.59 -4.15 9.69
N ARG A 326 -26.87 -4.23 10.05
CA ARG A 326 -27.98 -4.46 9.12
C ARG A 326 -28.00 -3.38 8.04
N LEU A 327 -27.90 -2.10 8.43
CA LEU A 327 -27.87 -0.99 7.48
C LEU A 327 -26.67 -1.07 6.53
N ALA A 328 -25.48 -1.41 7.04
CA ALA A 328 -24.27 -1.52 6.22
C ALA A 328 -24.31 -2.67 5.20
N VAL A 329 -24.90 -3.82 5.56
CA VAL A 329 -25.05 -4.94 4.61
C VAL A 329 -26.16 -4.67 3.61
N LEU A 330 -27.30 -4.15 4.06
CA LEU A 330 -28.42 -3.81 3.18
C LEU A 330 -28.04 -2.71 2.18
N SER A 331 -27.31 -1.68 2.60
CA SER A 331 -26.88 -0.61 1.69
C SER A 331 -26.09 -1.18 0.52
N GLU A 332 -25.17 -2.11 0.77
CA GLU A 332 -24.33 -2.70 -0.28
C GLU A 332 -25.08 -3.74 -1.14
N VAL A 333 -25.93 -4.58 -0.55
CA VAL A 333 -26.74 -5.55 -1.31
C VAL A 333 -27.74 -4.84 -2.22
N PHE A 334 -28.39 -3.77 -1.76
CA PHE A 334 -29.29 -2.97 -2.60
C PHE A 334 -28.55 -2.10 -3.60
N ARG A 335 -27.34 -1.63 -3.28
CA ARG A 335 -26.44 -0.99 -4.26
C ARG A 335 -26.05 -1.95 -5.38
N LEU A 336 -25.89 -3.23 -5.08
CA LEU A 336 -25.68 -4.28 -6.09
C LEU A 336 -26.91 -4.42 -7.00
N GLN A 337 -28.12 -4.43 -6.43
CA GLN A 337 -29.38 -4.50 -7.20
C GLN A 337 -29.62 -3.27 -8.11
N GLN A 338 -29.13 -2.09 -7.72
CA GLN A 338 -29.19 -0.88 -8.56
C GLN A 338 -28.27 -0.95 -9.78
N ARG A 339 -27.15 -1.68 -9.68
CA ARG A 339 -26.11 -1.75 -10.73
C ARG A 339 -26.17 -3.02 -11.58
N HIS A 340 -26.70 -4.11 -11.03
CA HIS A 340 -26.74 -5.44 -11.65
C HIS A 340 -28.11 -6.08 -11.46
N VAL A 341 -28.50 -6.98 -12.37
CA VAL A 341 -29.78 -7.70 -12.32
C VAL A 341 -29.79 -8.69 -11.14
N THR A 342 -30.18 -8.21 -9.96
CA THR A 342 -30.06 -8.95 -8.70
C THR A 342 -31.41 -9.12 -8.01
N ASN A 343 -31.88 -10.36 -7.89
CA ASN A 343 -33.10 -10.67 -7.18
C ASN A 343 -32.77 -11.00 -5.71
N ILE A 344 -33.43 -10.32 -4.79
CA ILE A 344 -33.15 -10.44 -3.36
C ILE A 344 -34.35 -11.13 -2.70
N MET A 345 -34.11 -12.14 -1.87
CA MET A 345 -35.12 -12.72 -0.99
C MET A 345 -34.67 -12.56 0.46
N ILE A 346 -35.55 -12.07 1.32
CA ILE A 346 -35.27 -11.84 2.73
C ILE A 346 -36.33 -12.51 3.58
N THR A 347 -35.92 -13.25 4.61
CA THR A 347 -36.81 -13.69 5.68
C THR A 347 -36.63 -12.81 6.92
N THR A 348 -37.75 -12.45 7.55
CA THR A 348 -37.75 -11.59 8.74
C THR A 348 -38.98 -11.87 9.59
N ARG A 349 -38.98 -11.42 10.84
CA ARG A 349 -40.20 -11.27 11.64
C ARG A 349 -41.05 -10.09 11.16
N GLU A 350 -42.31 -10.09 11.58
CA GLU A 350 -43.25 -8.97 11.44
C GLU A 350 -42.86 -7.84 12.39
N ILE A 351 -41.79 -7.14 12.04
CA ILE A 351 -41.24 -5.99 12.76
C ILE A 351 -41.49 -4.74 11.90
N PRO A 352 -42.37 -3.82 12.32
CA PRO A 352 -42.72 -2.62 11.54
C PRO A 352 -41.49 -1.81 11.12
N GLU A 353 -40.50 -1.66 12.01
CA GLU A 353 -39.28 -0.89 11.75
C GLU A 353 -38.44 -1.47 10.60
N ILE A 354 -38.49 -2.78 10.39
CA ILE A 354 -37.82 -3.44 9.26
C ILE A 354 -38.67 -3.29 8.02
N LEU A 355 -39.95 -3.68 8.10
CA LEU A 355 -40.84 -3.76 6.94
C LEU A 355 -41.21 -2.40 6.33
N GLU A 356 -41.27 -1.35 7.14
CA GLU A 356 -41.53 0.03 6.71
C GLU A 356 -40.26 0.76 6.22
N SER A 357 -39.10 0.11 6.26
CA SER A 357 -37.87 0.70 5.78
C SER A 357 -37.93 0.97 4.27
N HIS A 358 -37.25 2.03 3.83
CA HIS A 358 -37.25 2.48 2.43
C HIS A 358 -36.77 1.41 1.44
N TYR A 359 -35.96 0.44 1.88
CA TYR A 359 -35.49 -0.68 1.07
C TYR A 359 -36.62 -1.63 0.61
N PHE A 360 -37.69 -1.78 1.40
CA PHE A 360 -38.74 -2.79 1.15
C PHE A 360 -40.06 -2.21 0.66
N LYS A 361 -40.18 -0.88 0.54
CA LYS A 361 -41.42 -0.19 0.16
C LYS A 361 -42.03 -0.65 -1.17
N ASN A 362 -41.18 -1.10 -2.10
CA ASN A 362 -41.57 -1.58 -3.44
C ASN A 362 -41.40 -3.12 -3.60
N GLY A 363 -41.13 -3.85 -2.52
CA GLY A 363 -40.91 -5.29 -2.54
C GLY A 363 -42.20 -6.11 -2.62
N ILE A 364 -42.11 -7.32 -3.16
CA ILE A 364 -43.19 -8.31 -3.12
C ILE A 364 -43.21 -8.91 -1.71
N THR A 365 -44.33 -8.83 -1.00
CA THR A 365 -44.47 -9.41 0.33
C THR A 365 -45.25 -10.72 0.28
N LEU A 366 -44.66 -11.81 0.79
CA LEU A 366 -45.29 -13.12 0.90
C LEU A 366 -45.17 -13.63 2.34
N GLN A 367 -46.28 -13.66 3.07
CA GLN A 367 -46.29 -14.06 4.47
C GLN A 367 -46.01 -15.56 4.62
N VAL A 368 -45.15 -15.90 5.58
CA VAL A 368 -44.74 -17.26 5.87
C VAL A 368 -45.49 -17.76 7.10
N SER A 369 -46.30 -18.79 6.90
CA SER A 369 -47.00 -19.51 7.95
C SER A 369 -46.92 -21.02 7.71
N ALA A 370 -46.98 -21.79 8.80
CA ALA A 370 -47.06 -23.24 8.71
C ALA A 370 -48.40 -23.64 8.06
N SER A 371 -48.35 -24.26 6.87
CA SER A 371 -49.56 -24.71 6.20
C SER A 371 -50.15 -25.94 6.90
N GLU A 372 -51.48 -26.02 6.99
CA GLU A 372 -52.18 -27.17 7.58
C GLU A 372 -51.79 -28.48 6.87
N SER A 373 -51.56 -28.41 5.55
CA SER A 373 -51.12 -29.55 4.73
C SER A 373 -49.71 -30.04 5.07
N ASP A 374 -48.76 -29.13 5.31
CA ASP A 374 -47.39 -29.49 5.67
C ASP A 374 -47.33 -30.05 7.10
N VAL A 375 -48.11 -29.48 8.02
CA VAL A 375 -48.21 -29.98 9.39
C VAL A 375 -48.90 -31.33 9.45
N SER A 376 -50.00 -31.54 8.71
CA SER A 376 -50.66 -32.84 8.66
C SER A 376 -49.72 -33.94 8.16
N ARG A 377 -48.91 -33.63 7.12
CA ARG A 377 -47.89 -34.55 6.61
C ARG A 377 -46.81 -34.85 7.66
N TYR A 378 -46.36 -33.84 8.38
CA TYR A 378 -45.42 -34.02 9.49
C TYR A 378 -46.00 -34.87 10.62
N VAL A 379 -47.24 -34.61 11.05
CA VAL A 379 -47.92 -35.39 12.09
C VAL A 379 -48.09 -36.84 11.65
N ALA A 380 -48.59 -37.07 10.44
CA ALA A 380 -48.77 -38.39 9.85
C ALA A 380 -47.49 -39.23 9.88
N SER A 381 -46.35 -38.59 9.63
CA SER A 381 -45.05 -39.25 9.63
C SER A 381 -44.56 -39.71 11.02
N ARG A 382 -45.09 -39.10 12.09
CA ARG A 382 -44.71 -39.39 13.49
C ARG A 382 -45.70 -40.31 14.20
N ILE A 383 -46.91 -40.51 13.66
CA ILE A 383 -47.89 -41.47 14.17
C ILE A 383 -47.31 -42.89 14.33
N PRO A 384 -46.46 -43.40 13.42
CA PRO A 384 -45.80 -44.70 13.59
C PRO A 384 -44.88 -44.79 14.81
N GLU A 385 -44.47 -43.67 15.42
CA GLU A 385 -43.63 -43.64 16.63
C GLU A 385 -44.48 -43.63 17.92
N MET A 386 -45.78 -43.29 17.83
CA MET A 386 -46.69 -43.18 18.98
C MET A 386 -47.07 -44.55 19.58
N GLN A 387 -47.83 -44.56 20.67
CA GLN A 387 -48.23 -45.78 21.36
C GLN A 387 -49.09 -46.71 20.49
N THR A 388 -49.04 -48.01 20.78
CA THR A 388 -49.71 -49.07 19.99
C THR A 388 -51.22 -48.89 19.85
N PHE A 389 -51.89 -48.27 20.83
CA PHE A 389 -53.33 -48.00 20.76
C PHE A 389 -53.70 -46.86 19.80
N VAL A 390 -52.78 -45.93 19.53
CA VAL A 390 -52.93 -44.88 18.51
C VAL A 390 -52.73 -45.49 17.11
N ARG A 391 -51.69 -46.31 16.93
CA ARG A 391 -51.37 -46.97 15.65
C ARG A 391 -52.50 -47.88 15.11
N LYS A 392 -53.29 -48.48 16.01
CA LYS A 392 -54.38 -49.41 15.65
C LYS A 392 -55.73 -48.73 15.37
N ARG A 393 -55.88 -47.44 15.68
CA ARG A 393 -57.16 -46.72 15.57
C ARG A 393 -57.07 -45.57 14.56
N PRO A 394 -57.54 -45.73 13.31
CA PRO A 394 -57.47 -44.68 12.30
C PRO A 394 -58.29 -43.44 12.69
N GLU A 395 -59.46 -43.61 13.32
CA GLU A 395 -60.27 -42.49 13.81
C GLU A 395 -59.51 -41.58 14.79
N LEU A 396 -58.70 -42.18 15.69
CA LEU A 396 -57.88 -41.42 16.63
C LEU A 396 -56.67 -40.76 15.95
N GLN A 397 -56.16 -41.34 14.86
CA GLN A 397 -55.09 -40.75 14.06
C GLN A 397 -55.59 -39.52 13.31
N ASP A 398 -56.80 -39.59 12.75
CA ASP A 398 -57.45 -38.46 12.08
C ASP A 398 -57.79 -37.36 13.10
N GLU A 399 -58.32 -37.71 14.28
CA GLU A 399 -58.55 -36.77 15.39
C GLU A 399 -57.25 -36.05 15.82
N ILE A 400 -56.11 -36.75 15.84
CA ILE A 400 -54.80 -36.16 16.20
C ILE A 400 -54.27 -35.28 15.07
N GLN A 401 -54.32 -35.73 13.81
CA GLN A 401 -53.85 -34.94 12.66
C GLN A 401 -54.66 -33.65 12.50
N GLU A 402 -55.99 -33.78 12.43
CA GLU A 402 -56.90 -32.65 12.30
C GLU A 402 -56.89 -31.78 13.55
N GLY A 403 -56.71 -32.43 14.71
CA GLY A 403 -56.57 -31.80 16.01
C GLY A 403 -55.38 -30.85 16.05
N ILE A 404 -54.20 -31.32 15.63
CA ILE A 404 -52.97 -30.52 15.62
C ILE A 404 -53.00 -29.50 14.47
N ALA A 405 -53.40 -29.89 13.26
CA ALA A 405 -53.38 -29.03 12.08
C ALA A 405 -54.27 -27.78 12.22
N ARG A 406 -55.42 -27.86 12.89
CA ARG A 406 -56.27 -26.68 13.17
C ARG A 406 -55.72 -25.76 14.28
N ARG A 407 -54.79 -26.24 15.12
CA ARG A 407 -54.38 -25.57 16.38
C ARG A 407 -52.99 -24.91 16.32
N ILE A 408 -52.21 -25.17 15.26
CA ILE A 408 -50.85 -24.64 15.08
C ILE A 408 -50.75 -23.12 14.92
N ASN A 409 -51.85 -22.43 14.60
CA ASN A 409 -51.92 -20.97 14.35
C ASN A 409 -50.72 -20.42 13.56
N GLY A 410 -50.29 -21.13 12.51
CA GLY A 410 -49.15 -20.73 11.66
C GLY A 410 -47.74 -21.02 12.20
N MET A 411 -47.58 -21.63 13.39
CA MET A 411 -46.29 -22.01 13.98
C MET A 411 -46.04 -23.52 13.89
N PHE A 412 -45.06 -23.94 13.08
CA PHE A 412 -44.75 -25.36 12.85
C PHE A 412 -44.15 -26.05 14.08
N LEU A 413 -43.37 -25.31 14.89
CA LEU A 413 -42.77 -25.86 16.12
C LEU A 413 -43.82 -26.40 17.10
N LEU A 414 -44.99 -25.76 17.17
CA LEU A 414 -46.06 -26.18 18.07
C LEU A 414 -46.52 -27.60 17.73
N ALA A 415 -46.53 -28.00 16.46
CA ALA A 415 -46.85 -29.37 16.05
C ALA A 415 -45.85 -30.38 16.62
N LYS A 416 -44.55 -30.09 16.58
CA LYS A 416 -43.51 -30.97 17.14
C LYS A 416 -43.67 -31.15 18.66
N LEU A 417 -43.84 -30.05 19.39
CA LEU A 417 -44.01 -30.08 20.85
C LEU A 417 -45.31 -30.81 21.27
N LEU A 418 -46.41 -30.61 20.52
CA LEU A 418 -47.67 -31.30 20.76
C LEU A 418 -47.56 -32.81 20.53
N ILE A 419 -46.89 -33.25 19.45
CA ILE A 419 -46.66 -34.67 19.18
C ILE A 419 -45.82 -35.32 20.29
N ASP A 420 -44.73 -34.67 20.73
CA ASP A 420 -43.85 -35.21 21.76
C ASP A 420 -44.59 -35.39 23.11
N SER A 421 -45.49 -34.47 23.44
CA SER A 421 -46.33 -34.56 24.64
C SER A 421 -47.45 -35.60 24.51
N LEU A 422 -48.13 -35.65 23.35
CA LEU A 422 -49.18 -36.63 23.04
C LEU A 422 -48.65 -38.07 23.03
N SER A 423 -47.42 -38.28 22.55
CA SER A 423 -46.76 -39.59 22.48
C SER A 423 -46.52 -40.21 23.86
N ARG A 424 -46.69 -39.44 24.95
CA ARG A 424 -46.49 -39.87 26.34
C ARG A 424 -47.80 -40.03 27.12
N LYS A 425 -48.97 -39.67 26.56
CA LYS A 425 -50.26 -39.77 27.26
C LYS A 425 -50.72 -41.23 27.34
N PRO A 426 -51.10 -41.76 28.52
CA PRO A 426 -51.23 -43.20 28.72
C PRO A 426 -52.50 -43.82 28.11
N ASN A 427 -53.51 -43.01 27.79
CA ASN A 427 -54.80 -43.49 27.30
C ASN A 427 -55.47 -42.49 26.32
N PRO A 428 -56.44 -42.95 25.49
CA PRO A 428 -57.14 -42.09 24.55
C PRO A 428 -57.93 -40.93 25.20
N GLY A 429 -58.40 -41.11 26.45
CA GLY A 429 -59.11 -40.06 27.19
C GLY A 429 -58.21 -38.87 27.48
N ALA A 430 -56.99 -39.13 27.94
CA ALA A 430 -55.96 -38.12 28.19
C ALA A 430 -55.48 -37.43 26.90
N ILE A 431 -55.49 -38.13 25.76
CA ILE A 431 -55.23 -37.51 24.44
C ILE A 431 -56.34 -36.52 24.09
N ARG A 432 -57.61 -36.93 24.22
CA ARG A 432 -58.76 -36.06 23.92
C ARG A 432 -58.89 -34.89 24.88
N GLU A 433 -58.65 -35.10 26.17
CA GLU A 433 -58.59 -34.04 27.18
C GLU A 433 -57.48 -33.03 26.89
N PHE A 434 -56.29 -33.51 26.49
CA PHE A 434 -55.18 -32.64 26.12
C PHE A 434 -55.47 -31.84 24.83
N LEU A 435 -56.09 -32.46 23.82
CA LEU A 435 -56.56 -31.78 22.61
C LEU A 435 -57.70 -30.77 22.91
N ALA A 436 -58.43 -30.95 24.00
CA ALA A 436 -59.51 -30.06 24.47
C ALA A 436 -59.01 -28.89 25.32
N ILE A 437 -58.07 -29.11 26.25
CA ILE A 437 -57.43 -28.05 27.07
C ILE A 437 -56.64 -27.07 26.21
N ALA A 438 -56.01 -27.55 25.14
CA ALA A 438 -55.25 -26.73 24.19
C ALA A 438 -56.12 -25.81 23.28
N ALA A 439 -57.45 -25.74 23.50
CA ALA A 439 -58.40 -25.01 22.65
C ALA A 439 -58.63 -23.53 23.05
N THR A 440 -58.09 -23.04 24.16
CA THR A 440 -58.24 -21.62 24.59
C THR A 440 -57.01 -20.78 24.24
N GLU A 441 -57.25 -19.66 23.54
CA GLU A 441 -56.22 -18.83 22.88
C GLU A 441 -55.20 -18.15 23.82
N TYR A 442 -54.04 -17.85 23.23
CA TYR A 442 -52.98 -16.91 23.64
C TYR A 442 -52.06 -17.27 24.83
N ARG A 443 -52.33 -18.31 25.64
CA ARG A 443 -51.43 -18.75 26.74
C ARG A 443 -50.76 -20.12 26.56
N VAL A 444 -51.01 -20.79 25.44
CA VAL A 444 -50.58 -22.16 25.16
C VAL A 444 -49.05 -22.35 25.29
N TYR A 445 -48.24 -21.39 24.82
CA TYR A 445 -46.77 -21.50 24.86
C TYR A 445 -46.19 -21.43 26.26
N ALA A 446 -46.66 -20.47 27.07
CA ALA A 446 -46.19 -20.31 28.44
C ALA A 446 -46.59 -21.54 29.28
N TYR A 447 -47.80 -22.04 29.09
CA TYR A 447 -48.26 -23.29 29.72
C TYR A 447 -47.39 -24.49 29.35
N PHE A 448 -46.98 -24.64 28.08
CA PHE A 448 -46.10 -25.75 27.66
C PHE A 448 -44.69 -25.67 28.24
N TYR A 449 -44.05 -24.49 28.19
CA TYR A 449 -42.74 -24.35 28.81
C TYR A 449 -42.84 -24.46 30.33
N ASP A 450 -43.93 -23.99 30.96
CA ASP A 450 -44.20 -24.21 32.38
C ASP A 450 -44.40 -25.71 32.67
N GLU A 451 -45.08 -26.48 31.81
CA GLU A 451 -45.22 -27.94 31.94
C GLU A 451 -43.86 -28.65 31.83
N VAL A 452 -43.00 -28.23 30.88
CA VAL A 452 -41.65 -28.78 30.74
C VAL A 452 -40.74 -28.38 31.91
N LEU A 453 -40.86 -27.15 32.43
CA LEU A 453 -40.13 -26.70 33.62
C LEU A 453 -40.61 -27.44 34.87
N ASN A 454 -41.91 -27.63 35.04
CA ASN A 454 -42.48 -28.46 36.11
C ASN A 454 -42.02 -29.93 35.99
N ARG A 455 -41.86 -30.42 34.76
CA ARG A 455 -41.25 -31.73 34.51
C ARG A 455 -39.79 -31.77 34.93
N ILE A 456 -39.01 -30.74 34.64
CA ILE A 456 -37.63 -30.64 35.12
C ILE A 456 -37.62 -30.64 36.65
N GLN A 457 -38.48 -29.84 37.28
CA GLN A 457 -38.61 -29.75 38.74
C GLN A 457 -39.10 -31.04 39.43
N SER A 458 -39.70 -31.98 38.69
CA SER A 458 -40.17 -33.28 39.21
C SER A 458 -39.17 -34.43 38.98
N GLN A 459 -37.98 -34.15 38.44
CA GLN A 459 -36.88 -35.11 38.38
C GLN A 459 -36.17 -35.25 39.74
N SER A 460 -35.09 -36.03 39.78
CA SER A 460 -34.23 -36.13 40.97
C SER A 460 -33.63 -34.76 41.31
N PHE A 461 -33.28 -34.53 42.58
CA PHE A 461 -32.68 -33.25 43.02
C PHE A 461 -31.40 -32.91 42.24
N GLU A 462 -30.57 -33.92 41.95
CA GLU A 462 -29.32 -33.79 41.20
C GLU A 462 -29.56 -33.36 39.75
N ASP A 463 -30.54 -33.97 39.07
CA ASP A 463 -30.91 -33.62 37.70
C ASP A 463 -31.49 -32.20 37.62
N VAL A 464 -32.30 -31.79 38.61
CA VAL A 464 -32.84 -30.43 38.70
C VAL A 464 -31.73 -29.40 38.82
N GLU A 465 -30.70 -29.67 39.61
CA GLU A 465 -29.58 -28.76 39.81
C GLU A 465 -28.75 -28.60 38.54
N ILE A 466 -28.40 -29.71 37.88
CA ILE A 466 -27.68 -29.73 36.60
C ILE A 466 -28.49 -28.97 35.54
N ALA A 467 -29.79 -29.28 35.42
CA ALA A 467 -30.67 -28.64 34.44
C ALA A 467 -30.76 -27.13 34.65
N ASN A 468 -30.91 -26.67 35.90
CA ASN A 468 -30.99 -25.24 36.23
C ASN A 468 -29.67 -24.52 35.98
N LYS A 469 -28.53 -25.11 36.37
CA LYS A 469 -27.21 -24.53 36.08
C LYS A 469 -26.97 -24.44 34.57
N ALA A 470 -27.23 -25.52 33.82
CA ALA A 470 -27.04 -25.56 32.36
C ALA A 470 -27.96 -24.56 31.64
N LEU A 471 -29.25 -24.51 31.99
CA LEU A 471 -30.19 -23.54 31.41
C LEU A 471 -29.80 -22.10 31.76
N SER A 472 -29.33 -21.82 32.99
CA SER A 472 -28.85 -20.49 33.36
C SER A 472 -27.71 -20.01 32.45
N TRP A 473 -26.74 -20.88 32.17
CA TRP A 473 -25.62 -20.58 31.27
C TRP A 473 -26.08 -20.37 29.83
N ILE A 474 -26.95 -21.24 29.31
CA ILE A 474 -27.45 -21.15 27.92
C ILE A 474 -28.28 -19.88 27.69
N VAL A 475 -28.96 -19.36 28.72
CA VAL A 475 -29.84 -18.19 28.65
C VAL A 475 -29.09 -16.87 28.93
N PHE A 476 -28.21 -16.84 29.93
CA PHE A 476 -27.56 -15.59 30.37
C PHE A 476 -26.17 -15.36 29.79
N ALA A 477 -25.51 -16.38 29.22
CA ALA A 477 -24.18 -16.20 28.63
C ALA A 477 -24.18 -15.15 27.52
N LYS A 478 -23.11 -14.35 27.46
CA LYS A 478 -22.95 -13.23 26.51
C LYS A 478 -22.66 -13.70 25.09
N ARG A 479 -22.12 -14.91 24.95
CA ARG A 479 -21.95 -15.63 23.70
C ARG A 479 -22.33 -17.09 23.88
N SER A 480 -22.56 -17.81 22.79
CA SER A 480 -22.73 -19.27 22.84
C SER A 480 -21.48 -19.93 23.42
N LEU A 481 -21.67 -20.86 24.35
CA LEU A 481 -20.62 -21.66 24.95
C LEU A 481 -20.42 -22.97 24.19
N GLU A 482 -19.16 -23.32 23.94
CA GLU A 482 -18.78 -24.67 23.46
C GLU A 482 -19.09 -25.70 24.56
N VAL A 483 -19.31 -26.97 24.18
CA VAL A 483 -19.64 -28.05 25.13
C VAL A 483 -18.60 -28.13 26.25
N ALA A 484 -17.31 -28.10 25.90
CA ALA A 484 -16.22 -28.14 26.87
C ALA A 484 -16.22 -26.93 27.82
N GLU A 485 -16.57 -25.74 27.32
CA GLU A 485 -16.69 -24.53 28.13
C GLU A 485 -17.84 -24.63 29.14
N LEU A 486 -19.01 -25.12 28.69
CA LEU A 486 -20.17 -25.32 29.54
C LEU A 486 -19.91 -26.40 30.60
N GLN A 487 -19.29 -27.51 30.21
CA GLN A 487 -18.90 -28.58 31.12
C GLN A 487 -17.97 -28.08 32.23
N HIS A 488 -16.94 -27.30 31.88
CA HIS A 488 -16.05 -26.68 32.86
C HIS A 488 -16.78 -25.67 33.75
N ALA A 489 -17.70 -24.88 33.21
CA ALA A 489 -18.51 -23.94 33.98
C ALA A 489 -19.45 -24.63 34.98
N LEU A 490 -19.93 -25.84 34.67
CA LEU A 490 -20.76 -26.64 35.56
C LEU A 490 -19.95 -27.35 36.67
N ALA A 491 -18.69 -27.71 36.38
CA ALA A 491 -17.80 -28.43 37.28
C ALA A 491 -17.16 -27.54 38.37
N VAL A 492 -17.38 -26.22 38.35
CA VAL A 492 -16.83 -25.31 39.37
C VAL A 492 -17.60 -25.44 40.68
N GLU A 493 -16.96 -26.00 41.70
CA GLU A 493 -17.51 -26.17 43.06
C GLU A 493 -16.97 -25.14 44.07
N GLU A 494 -17.71 -24.91 45.16
CA GLU A 494 -17.29 -23.98 46.21
C GLU A 494 -16.16 -24.59 47.07
N GLY A 495 -14.99 -23.95 47.09
CA GLY A 495 -13.89 -24.28 48.00
C GLY A 495 -12.84 -25.28 47.47
N LYS A 496 -12.99 -25.79 46.23
CA LYS A 496 -11.98 -26.61 45.56
C LYS A 496 -10.99 -25.75 44.75
N SER A 497 -9.72 -26.13 44.75
CA SER A 497 -8.61 -25.43 44.05
C SER A 497 -8.35 -25.93 42.63
N GLU A 498 -8.91 -27.08 42.26
CA GLU A 498 -8.75 -27.74 40.95
C GLU A 498 -10.09 -28.34 40.48
N ILE A 499 -10.23 -28.55 39.17
CA ILE A 499 -11.37 -29.27 38.58
C ILE A 499 -10.94 -30.72 38.39
N GLU A 500 -11.61 -31.63 39.08
CA GLU A 500 -11.40 -33.07 38.93
C GLU A 500 -12.06 -33.55 37.63
N ASP A 501 -11.37 -34.37 36.83
CA ASP A 501 -11.91 -34.94 35.58
C ASP A 501 -13.22 -35.71 35.81
N ASP A 502 -13.34 -36.38 36.97
CA ASP A 502 -14.53 -37.11 37.40
C ASP A 502 -15.72 -36.19 37.77
N GLY A 503 -15.47 -34.89 38.00
CA GLY A 503 -16.49 -33.88 38.27
C GLY A 503 -17.15 -33.31 37.01
N ILE A 504 -16.64 -33.64 35.81
CA ILE A 504 -17.18 -33.14 34.55
C ILE A 504 -18.45 -33.92 34.15
N THR A 505 -19.58 -33.22 34.12
CA THR A 505 -20.87 -33.83 33.75
C THR A 505 -20.90 -34.20 32.25
N SER A 506 -21.34 -35.41 31.92
CA SER A 506 -21.43 -35.88 30.53
C SER A 506 -22.50 -35.12 29.73
N VAL A 507 -22.31 -34.99 28.41
CA VAL A 507 -23.26 -34.31 27.50
C VAL A 507 -24.64 -34.98 27.52
N GLU A 508 -24.67 -36.32 27.58
CA GLU A 508 -25.91 -37.10 27.64
C GLU A 508 -26.69 -36.81 28.93
N THR A 509 -25.98 -36.70 30.07
CA THR A 509 -26.58 -36.34 31.35
C THR A 509 -27.18 -34.93 31.31
N ILE A 510 -26.47 -33.94 30.74
CA ILE A 510 -26.97 -32.57 30.62
C ILE A 510 -28.23 -32.52 29.71
N LEU A 511 -28.21 -33.21 28.57
CA LEU A 511 -29.35 -33.27 27.64
C LEU A 511 -30.58 -33.94 28.27
N SER A 512 -30.35 -35.03 29.02
CA SER A 512 -31.40 -35.76 29.74
C SER A 512 -32.02 -34.89 30.83
N ALA A 513 -31.19 -34.29 31.70
CA ALA A 513 -31.62 -33.45 32.81
C ALA A 513 -32.43 -32.23 32.33
N CYS A 514 -32.00 -31.58 31.24
CA CYS A 514 -32.71 -30.45 30.64
C CYS A 514 -34.05 -30.82 29.96
N GLY A 515 -34.48 -32.08 30.04
CA GLY A 515 -35.81 -32.51 29.61
C GLY A 515 -36.10 -32.21 28.15
N GLY A 516 -35.10 -32.27 27.26
CA GLY A 516 -35.27 -31.99 25.84
C GLY A 516 -35.52 -30.52 25.47
N LEU A 517 -35.27 -29.56 26.38
CA LEU A 517 -35.23 -28.12 26.06
C LEU A 517 -33.91 -27.68 25.41
N VAL A 518 -32.87 -28.50 25.55
CA VAL A 518 -31.52 -28.24 25.04
C VAL A 518 -31.17 -29.30 24.01
N THR A 519 -30.49 -28.87 22.95
CA THR A 519 -29.96 -29.73 21.87
C THR A 519 -28.49 -29.40 21.63
N LEU A 520 -27.72 -30.42 21.27
CA LEU A 520 -26.36 -30.25 20.79
C LEU A 520 -26.38 -29.89 19.31
N ASP A 521 -25.65 -28.83 18.94
CA ASP A 521 -25.34 -28.57 17.53
C ASP A 521 -24.04 -29.29 17.19
N GLU A 522 -24.16 -30.38 16.42
CA GLU A 522 -23.04 -31.27 16.05
C GLU A 522 -21.94 -30.56 15.25
N LYS A 523 -22.22 -29.39 14.64
CA LYS A 523 -21.26 -28.66 13.81
C LYS A 523 -20.54 -27.55 14.56
N SER A 524 -21.26 -26.79 15.39
CA SER A 524 -20.62 -25.75 16.23
C SER A 524 -20.05 -26.32 17.52
N GLY A 525 -20.44 -27.52 17.92
CA GLY A 525 -20.07 -28.10 19.21
C GLY A 525 -20.60 -27.28 20.39
N THR A 526 -21.72 -26.58 20.22
CA THR A 526 -22.35 -25.73 21.25
C THR A 526 -23.71 -26.29 21.65
N MET A 527 -24.07 -26.13 22.93
CA MET A 527 -25.39 -26.49 23.43
C MET A 527 -26.33 -25.29 23.31
N ARG A 528 -27.48 -25.47 22.64
CA ARG A 528 -28.47 -24.41 22.44
C ARG A 528 -29.88 -24.88 22.80
N LEU A 529 -30.75 -23.91 23.05
CA LEU A 529 -32.17 -24.19 23.20
C LEU A 529 -32.72 -24.76 21.87
N VAL A 530 -33.65 -25.70 21.96
CA VAL A 530 -34.20 -26.42 20.79
C VAL A 530 -34.82 -25.47 19.77
N HIS A 531 -35.29 -24.30 20.22
CA HIS A 531 -35.91 -23.31 19.35
C HIS A 531 -35.85 -21.88 19.90
N GLN A 532 -35.87 -20.90 18.99
CA GLN A 532 -35.83 -19.46 19.29
C GLN A 532 -37.00 -18.96 20.16
N THR A 533 -38.17 -19.59 20.08
CA THR A 533 -39.32 -19.30 20.96
C THR A 533 -39.08 -19.71 22.42
N ALA A 534 -38.30 -20.78 22.65
CA ALA A 534 -37.89 -21.16 24.01
C ALA A 534 -36.93 -20.11 24.56
N GLN A 535 -36.03 -19.62 23.71
CA GLN A 535 -35.12 -18.52 24.06
C GLN A 535 -35.89 -17.25 24.43
N GLU A 536 -36.94 -16.88 23.69
CA GLU A 536 -37.81 -15.75 24.05
C GLU A 536 -38.59 -15.96 25.35
N PHE A 537 -39.12 -17.16 25.58
CA PHE A 537 -39.81 -17.50 26.82
C PHE A 537 -38.88 -17.31 28.02
N PHE A 538 -37.66 -17.84 27.93
CA PHE A 538 -36.66 -17.67 28.97
C PHE A 538 -36.25 -16.20 29.09
N ILE A 539 -35.93 -15.48 28.01
CA ILE A 539 -35.53 -14.06 28.08
C ILE A 539 -36.60 -13.20 28.77
N LYS A 540 -37.89 -13.40 28.46
CA LYS A 540 -38.99 -12.62 29.05
C LYS A 540 -39.22 -12.90 30.54
N ARG A 541 -38.91 -14.11 31.01
CA ARG A 541 -39.15 -14.54 32.40
C ARG A 541 -37.85 -14.86 33.16
N ARG A 542 -36.69 -14.51 32.61
CA ARG A 542 -35.38 -14.99 33.10
C ARG A 542 -35.11 -14.61 34.54
N ASP A 543 -35.49 -13.41 34.95
CA ASP A 543 -35.24 -12.90 36.31
C ASP A 543 -36.18 -13.53 37.34
N GLY A 544 -37.37 -13.98 36.91
CA GLY A 544 -38.31 -14.72 37.75
C GLY A 544 -38.03 -16.21 37.83
N ILE A 545 -37.52 -16.83 36.76
CA ILE A 545 -37.19 -18.26 36.70
C ILE A 545 -35.82 -18.53 37.35
N PHE A 546 -34.83 -17.67 37.09
CA PHE A 546 -33.47 -17.79 37.61
C PHE A 546 -33.08 -16.53 38.39
N PRO A 547 -33.65 -16.33 39.59
CA PRO A 547 -33.27 -15.22 40.44
C PRO A 547 -31.77 -15.33 40.76
N SER A 548 -31.04 -14.21 40.64
CA SER A 548 -29.58 -14.12 40.87
C SER A 548 -28.66 -14.88 39.89
N ALA A 549 -29.14 -15.28 38.71
CA ALA A 549 -28.31 -16.01 37.72
C ALA A 549 -27.00 -15.29 37.38
N ASN A 550 -27.05 -13.98 37.10
CA ASN A 550 -25.86 -13.18 36.80
C ASN A 550 -24.85 -13.15 37.96
N VAL A 551 -25.32 -13.15 39.22
CA VAL A 551 -24.45 -13.21 40.41
C VAL A 551 -23.73 -14.55 40.47
N LYS A 552 -24.46 -15.66 40.26
CA LYS A 552 -23.90 -17.02 40.26
C LYS A 552 -22.90 -17.23 39.12
N ILE A 553 -23.23 -16.74 37.93
CA ILE A 553 -22.37 -16.78 36.75
C ILE A 553 -21.10 -15.94 36.97
N ALA A 554 -21.23 -14.71 37.47
CA ALA A 554 -20.09 -13.86 37.78
C ALA A 554 -19.15 -14.52 38.81
N ASN A 555 -19.70 -15.06 39.89
CA ASN A 555 -18.97 -15.81 40.91
C ASN A 555 -18.23 -17.02 40.30
N THR A 556 -18.89 -17.76 39.41
CA THR A 556 -18.30 -18.92 38.73
C THR A 556 -17.14 -18.50 37.83
N CYS A 557 -17.30 -17.44 37.03
CA CYS A 557 -16.22 -16.89 36.21
C CYS A 557 -15.03 -16.45 37.08
N ILE A 558 -15.27 -15.68 38.14
CA ILE A 558 -14.22 -15.16 39.02
C ILE A 558 -13.47 -16.31 39.71
N ARG A 559 -14.21 -17.31 40.22
CA ARG A 559 -13.59 -18.50 40.81
C ARG A 559 -12.71 -19.24 39.82
N TYR A 560 -13.21 -19.46 38.59
CA TYR A 560 -12.45 -20.12 37.54
C TYR A 560 -11.15 -19.37 37.21
N LEU A 561 -11.19 -18.03 37.18
CA LEU A 561 -10.00 -17.18 36.96
C LEU A 561 -8.98 -17.25 38.11
N CYS A 562 -9.41 -17.64 39.31
CA CYS A 562 -8.59 -17.75 40.50
C CYS A 562 -8.10 -19.18 40.79
N LEU A 563 -8.44 -20.19 39.98
CA LEU A 563 -7.99 -21.57 40.18
C LEU A 563 -6.47 -21.67 40.02
N ASP A 564 -5.79 -22.28 40.98
CA ASP A 564 -4.32 -22.45 40.96
C ASP A 564 -3.87 -23.22 39.71
N TYR A 565 -4.64 -24.25 39.31
CA TYR A 565 -4.42 -25.00 38.08
C TYR A 565 -4.44 -24.09 36.83
N ALA A 566 -5.46 -23.22 36.73
CA ALA A 566 -5.60 -22.32 35.58
C ALA A 566 -4.46 -21.29 35.54
N LEU A 567 -4.09 -20.72 36.70
CA LEU A 567 -2.97 -19.78 36.81
C LEU A 567 -1.63 -20.44 36.44
N LYS A 568 -1.45 -21.72 36.76
CA LYS A 568 -0.26 -22.51 36.41
C LYS A 568 -0.16 -22.77 34.91
N VAL A 569 -1.23 -23.26 34.27
CA VAL A 569 -1.29 -23.48 32.81
C VAL A 569 -0.97 -22.18 32.06
N ILE A 570 -1.48 -21.06 32.55
CA ILE A 570 -1.20 -19.74 31.97
C ILE A 570 0.25 -19.33 32.18
N ASN A 571 0.81 -19.49 33.38
CA ASN A 571 2.22 -19.17 33.65
C ASN A 571 3.20 -20.02 32.84
N GLU A 572 2.91 -21.32 32.67
CA GLU A 572 3.68 -22.22 31.78
C GLU A 572 3.59 -21.79 30.31
N SER A 573 2.47 -21.18 29.91
CA SER A 573 2.34 -20.58 28.57
C SER A 573 3.17 -19.29 28.39
N PHE A 574 3.63 -18.64 29.47
CA PHE A 574 4.38 -17.37 29.44
C PHE A 574 5.89 -17.51 29.66
N SER A 575 6.39 -18.66 30.14
CA SER A 575 7.78 -18.85 30.57
C SER A 575 8.84 -18.78 29.45
N ASP A 576 8.47 -19.02 28.18
CA ASP A 576 9.42 -19.07 27.04
C ASP A 576 9.67 -17.72 26.34
N THR A 577 9.01 -16.63 26.76
CA THR A 577 9.08 -15.34 26.07
C THR A 577 9.75 -14.26 26.91
N LEU A 578 10.91 -13.77 26.45
CA LEU A 578 11.55 -12.55 26.98
C LEU A 578 10.53 -11.39 26.97
N PRO A 579 10.40 -10.61 28.06
CA PRO A 579 9.30 -9.63 28.26
C PRO A 579 9.11 -8.56 27.18
N TRP A 580 10.13 -8.35 26.33
CA TRP A 580 10.19 -7.28 25.33
C TRP A 580 9.90 -7.73 23.90
N ARG A 581 9.66 -9.04 23.67
CA ARG A 581 9.50 -9.61 22.32
C ARG A 581 8.04 -9.92 22.04
N LYS A 582 7.44 -9.28 21.03
CA LYS A 582 6.09 -9.65 20.55
C LYS A 582 6.13 -11.10 20.04
N PRO A 583 5.32 -12.03 20.59
CA PRO A 583 5.34 -13.42 20.16
C PRO A 583 4.93 -13.56 18.70
N TYR A 584 5.57 -14.48 17.99
CA TYR A 584 5.24 -14.75 16.58
C TYR A 584 3.80 -15.28 16.47
N VAL A 585 3.14 -15.10 15.32
CA VAL A 585 1.74 -15.53 15.08
C VAL A 585 1.52 -17.01 15.42
N TRP A 586 2.48 -17.87 15.07
CA TRP A 586 2.41 -19.31 15.38
C TRP A 586 2.54 -19.62 16.89
N GLU A 587 3.27 -18.79 17.67
CA GLU A 587 3.37 -18.95 19.13
C GLU A 587 2.04 -18.60 19.80
N ARG A 588 1.37 -17.53 19.35
CA ARG A 588 0.03 -17.17 19.84
C ARG A 588 -0.99 -18.26 19.53
N GLU A 589 -0.98 -18.79 18.30
CA GLU A 589 -1.87 -19.90 17.92
C GLU A 589 -1.60 -21.17 18.73
N ARG A 590 -0.33 -21.50 18.99
CA ARG A 590 0.04 -22.65 19.83
C ARG A 590 -0.42 -22.47 21.28
N LYS A 591 -0.18 -21.30 21.87
CA LYS A 591 -0.63 -20.97 23.24
C LYS A 591 -2.15 -21.00 23.35
N ARG A 592 -2.87 -20.44 22.38
CA ARG A 592 -4.33 -20.48 22.33
C ARG A 592 -4.88 -21.90 22.20
N LYS A 593 -4.24 -22.77 21.39
CA LYS A 593 -4.61 -24.18 21.29
C LYS A 593 -4.43 -24.92 22.62
N LEU A 594 -3.31 -24.70 23.31
CA LEU A 594 -3.05 -25.29 24.63
C LEU A 594 -4.07 -24.82 25.68
N ARG A 595 -4.39 -23.52 25.72
CA ARG A 595 -5.44 -23.01 26.62
C ARG A 595 -6.81 -23.60 26.31
N LYS A 596 -7.18 -23.70 25.03
CA LYS A 596 -8.44 -24.32 24.62
C LYS A 596 -8.55 -25.80 24.97
N SER A 597 -7.43 -26.54 25.03
CA SER A 597 -7.45 -27.95 25.42
C SER A 597 -7.50 -28.15 26.93
N GLU A 598 -6.74 -27.38 27.70
CA GLU A 598 -6.58 -27.58 29.15
C GLU A 598 -7.57 -26.74 30.01
N ILE A 599 -7.86 -25.51 29.57
CA ILE A 599 -8.71 -24.55 30.30
C ILE A 599 -9.71 -23.85 29.34
N PRO A 600 -10.59 -24.60 28.66
CA PRO A 600 -11.50 -24.10 27.63
C PRO A 600 -12.35 -22.91 28.07
N PHE A 601 -12.80 -22.88 29.33
CA PHE A 601 -13.69 -21.83 29.84
C PHE A 601 -12.99 -20.52 30.22
N TYR A 602 -11.65 -20.48 30.29
CA TYR A 602 -10.90 -19.32 30.76
C TYR A 602 -11.10 -18.08 29.89
N ASP A 603 -11.08 -18.25 28.57
CA ASP A 603 -11.26 -17.16 27.60
C ASP A 603 -12.63 -16.48 27.78
N TYR A 604 -13.69 -17.26 28.03
CA TYR A 604 -15.02 -16.73 28.35
C TYR A 604 -15.01 -15.99 29.69
N ALA A 605 -14.50 -16.63 30.74
CA ALA A 605 -14.48 -16.06 32.08
C ALA A 605 -13.74 -14.72 32.11
N ALA A 606 -12.56 -14.64 31.50
CA ALA A 606 -11.75 -13.42 31.44
C ALA A 606 -12.44 -12.29 30.68
N SER A 607 -13.19 -12.62 29.63
CA SER A 607 -13.83 -11.62 28.77
C SER A 607 -15.15 -11.09 29.33
N TYR A 608 -15.90 -11.92 30.08
CA TYR A 608 -17.30 -11.61 30.41
C TYR A 608 -17.63 -11.53 31.89
N TRP A 609 -16.72 -11.85 32.82
CA TRP A 609 -17.00 -11.77 34.26
C TRP A 609 -17.56 -10.39 34.66
N GLY A 610 -16.95 -9.29 34.22
CA GLY A 610 -17.39 -7.95 34.56
C GLY A 610 -18.73 -7.57 33.93
N HIS A 611 -19.05 -8.07 32.73
CA HIS A 611 -20.37 -7.87 32.13
C HIS A 611 -21.49 -8.55 32.94
N HIS A 612 -21.21 -9.71 33.54
CA HIS A 612 -22.18 -10.37 34.43
C HIS A 612 -22.30 -9.66 35.78
N VAL A 613 -21.22 -9.07 36.32
CA VAL A 613 -21.29 -8.22 37.51
C VAL A 613 -22.13 -6.96 37.23
N ARG A 614 -21.93 -6.30 36.09
CA ARG A 614 -22.71 -5.11 35.72
C ARG A 614 -24.20 -5.38 35.64
N ASP A 615 -24.58 -6.51 35.06
CA ASP A 615 -25.98 -6.90 34.87
C ASP A 615 -26.57 -7.61 36.10
N SER A 616 -25.85 -7.61 37.23
CA SER A 616 -26.31 -8.19 38.49
C SER A 616 -26.94 -7.14 39.39
N ALA A 617 -27.99 -7.52 40.12
CA ALA A 617 -28.68 -6.61 41.05
C ALA A 617 -27.87 -6.32 42.33
N THR A 618 -26.90 -7.17 42.67
CA THR A 618 -26.05 -7.07 43.85
C THR A 618 -24.61 -7.40 43.50
N ILE A 619 -23.64 -6.67 44.06
CA ILE A 619 -22.22 -6.92 43.85
C ILE A 619 -21.88 -8.30 44.46
N PRO A 620 -21.37 -9.26 43.66
CA PRO A 620 -20.98 -10.56 44.20
C PRO A 620 -19.80 -10.42 45.18
N SER A 621 -19.87 -11.11 46.33
CA SER A 621 -18.89 -10.98 47.42
C SER A 621 -17.44 -11.31 46.99
N GLN A 622 -17.28 -12.14 45.97
CA GLN A 622 -15.99 -12.57 45.44
C GLN A 622 -15.31 -11.51 44.56
N VAL A 623 -16.04 -10.48 44.12
CA VAL A 623 -15.45 -9.38 43.32
C VAL A 623 -14.39 -8.65 44.12
N ALA A 624 -14.63 -8.33 45.39
CA ALA A 624 -13.64 -7.64 46.23
C ALA A 624 -12.33 -8.44 46.36
N GLN A 625 -12.43 -9.75 46.66
CA GLN A 625 -11.28 -10.64 46.76
C GLN A 625 -10.51 -10.78 45.44
N PHE A 626 -11.23 -10.76 44.31
CA PHE A 626 -10.61 -10.83 42.98
C PHE A 626 -9.87 -9.56 42.59
N LEU A 627 -10.44 -8.38 42.87
CA LEU A 627 -9.80 -7.10 42.59
C LEU A 627 -8.54 -6.90 43.46
N GLU A 628 -8.50 -7.47 44.67
CA GLU A 628 -7.30 -7.51 45.51
C GLU A 628 -6.22 -8.48 44.98
N ASN A 629 -6.62 -9.56 44.30
CA ASN A 629 -5.71 -10.54 43.72
C ASN A 629 -5.07 -10.04 42.42
N ARG A 630 -4.02 -9.21 42.56
CA ARG A 630 -3.28 -8.59 41.45
C ARG A 630 -2.76 -9.59 40.41
N HIS A 631 -2.40 -10.81 40.82
CA HIS A 631 -1.86 -11.81 39.91
C HIS A 631 -2.94 -12.38 38.98
N ALA A 632 -4.07 -12.81 39.53
CA ALA A 632 -5.20 -13.31 38.73
C ALA A 632 -5.81 -12.20 37.85
N LEU A 633 -5.85 -10.96 38.36
CA LEU A 633 -6.32 -9.80 37.60
C LEU A 633 -5.39 -9.46 36.43
N TYR A 634 -4.08 -9.48 36.63
CA TYR A 634 -3.10 -9.24 35.56
C TYR A 634 -3.17 -10.31 34.46
N GLN A 635 -3.31 -11.58 34.84
CA GLN A 635 -3.45 -12.65 33.85
C GLN A 635 -4.76 -12.54 33.06
N SER A 636 -5.88 -12.29 33.73
CA SER A 636 -7.18 -12.13 33.05
C SER A 636 -7.18 -10.94 32.08
N THR A 637 -6.60 -9.81 32.47
CA THR A 637 -6.46 -8.63 31.59
C THR A 637 -5.49 -8.86 30.42
N SER A 638 -4.41 -9.61 30.64
CA SER A 638 -3.48 -10.00 29.56
C SER A 638 -4.16 -10.86 28.50
N ILE A 639 -4.96 -11.84 28.93
CA ILE A 639 -5.74 -12.68 28.01
C ILE A 639 -6.85 -11.87 27.32
N LEU A 640 -7.56 -11.01 28.04
CA LEU A 640 -8.57 -10.13 27.44
C LEU A 640 -7.97 -9.19 26.38
N SER A 641 -6.74 -8.70 26.60
CA SER A 641 -5.98 -7.91 25.61
C SER A 641 -5.56 -8.74 24.39
N GLU A 642 -5.16 -10.00 24.59
CA GLU A 642 -4.87 -10.94 23.50
C GLU A 642 -6.12 -11.25 22.66
N LEU A 643 -7.28 -11.42 23.30
CA LEU A 643 -8.54 -11.81 22.66
C LEU A 643 -9.23 -10.63 21.96
N SER A 644 -9.26 -9.46 22.58
CA SER A 644 -9.88 -8.26 22.00
C SER A 644 -9.03 -7.65 20.88
N GLY A 645 -7.71 -7.87 20.91
CA GLY A 645 -6.76 -7.19 20.03
C GLY A 645 -6.57 -5.71 20.37
N GLU A 646 -7.26 -5.21 21.39
CA GLU A 646 -7.18 -3.84 21.89
C GLU A 646 -6.34 -3.78 23.18
N HIS A 647 -5.76 -2.62 23.47
CA HIS A 647 -5.15 -2.42 24.77
C HIS A 647 -6.25 -2.44 25.85
N VAL A 648 -6.06 -3.24 26.88
CA VAL A 648 -6.94 -3.34 28.04
C VAL A 648 -6.23 -2.69 29.23
N PRO A 649 -6.93 -1.90 30.04
CA PRO A 649 -6.30 -1.21 31.15
C PRO A 649 -5.82 -2.19 32.24
N SER A 650 -4.64 -1.92 32.79
CA SER A 650 -4.08 -2.68 33.91
C SER A 650 -4.54 -2.19 35.30
N PRO A 651 -4.74 -0.88 35.56
CA PRO A 651 -5.21 -0.45 36.89
C PRO A 651 -6.66 -0.88 37.16
N VAL A 652 -6.94 -1.24 38.40
CA VAL A 652 -8.26 -1.74 38.85
C VAL A 652 -9.38 -0.76 38.49
N ALA A 653 -9.20 0.52 38.80
CA ALA A 653 -10.20 1.55 38.52
C ALA A 653 -10.51 1.69 37.02
N HIS A 654 -9.48 1.70 36.16
CA HIS A 654 -9.66 1.71 34.71
C HIS A 654 -10.33 0.44 34.18
N LEU A 655 -10.02 -0.74 34.75
CA LEU A 655 -10.68 -1.99 34.37
C LEU A 655 -12.15 -2.00 34.78
N THR A 656 -12.48 -1.47 35.95
CA THR A 656 -13.88 -1.28 36.34
C THR A 656 -14.60 -0.31 35.41
N ALA A 657 -13.90 0.70 34.89
CA ALA A 657 -14.44 1.62 33.89
C ALA A 657 -14.68 0.95 32.54
N TRP A 658 -13.75 0.11 32.10
CA TRP A 658 -13.87 -0.69 30.88
C TRP A 658 -15.13 -1.58 30.90
N PHE A 659 -15.38 -2.27 32.02
CA PHE A 659 -16.58 -3.09 32.19
C PHE A 659 -17.85 -2.30 32.52
N GLY A 660 -17.75 -1.02 32.93
CA GLY A 660 -18.90 -0.19 33.32
C GLY A 660 -19.46 -0.51 34.71
N LEU A 661 -18.61 -0.86 35.68
CA LEU A 661 -19.01 -1.29 37.03
C LEU A 661 -19.26 -0.10 37.98
N VAL A 662 -20.29 0.69 37.70
CA VAL A 662 -20.61 1.93 38.44
C VAL A 662 -20.79 1.68 39.95
N GLU A 663 -21.50 0.62 40.33
CA GLU A 663 -21.76 0.30 41.73
C GLU A 663 -20.49 -0.10 42.49
N VAL A 664 -19.52 -0.72 41.83
CA VAL A 664 -18.21 -1.04 42.44
C VAL A 664 -17.44 0.25 42.74
N LEU A 665 -17.44 1.20 41.81
CA LEU A 665 -16.81 2.51 42.02
C LEU A 665 -17.46 3.31 43.16
N LYS A 666 -18.78 3.18 43.36
CA LYS A 666 -19.49 3.81 44.49
C LYS A 666 -19.23 3.12 45.84
N SER A 667 -18.94 1.81 45.84
CA SER A 667 -18.94 0.96 47.05
C SER A 667 -17.75 1.11 48.00
N GLN A 668 -16.93 2.17 47.88
CA GLN A 668 -15.68 2.38 48.64
C GLN A 668 -14.60 1.29 48.46
N LEU A 669 -14.81 0.31 47.58
CA LEU A 669 -13.82 -0.72 47.24
C LEU A 669 -12.62 -0.17 46.46
N ILE A 670 -12.76 1.01 45.84
CA ILE A 670 -11.71 1.71 45.10
C ILE A 670 -11.47 3.05 45.78
N SER A 671 -10.22 3.38 46.11
CA SER A 671 -9.91 4.65 46.76
C SER A 671 -10.01 5.82 45.79
N SER A 672 -10.31 7.02 46.29
CA SER A 672 -10.33 8.25 45.49
C SER A 672 -8.99 8.52 44.79
N SER A 673 -7.87 8.14 45.41
CA SER A 673 -6.53 8.26 44.81
C SER A 673 -6.32 7.33 43.60
N GLU A 674 -7.02 6.20 43.53
CA GLU A 674 -6.95 5.30 42.37
C GLU A 674 -7.81 5.80 41.21
N MET A 675 -8.82 6.63 41.48
CA MET A 675 -9.67 7.24 40.46
C MET A 675 -8.97 8.33 39.63
N GLU A 676 -7.94 8.96 40.20
CA GLU A 676 -7.14 10.02 39.56
C GLU A 676 -5.91 9.49 38.81
N LEU A 677 -5.67 8.17 38.84
CA LEU A 677 -4.53 7.57 38.14
C LEU A 677 -4.71 7.68 36.61
N VAL A 678 -3.59 7.87 35.92
CA VAL A 678 -3.50 7.72 34.46
C VAL A 678 -2.74 6.45 34.12
N ASP A 679 -3.05 5.82 32.99
CA ASP A 679 -2.28 4.69 32.50
C ASP A 679 -0.93 5.12 31.87
N ARG A 680 -0.19 4.15 31.29
CA ARG A 680 1.13 4.40 30.68
C ARG A 680 1.10 5.37 29.50
N ASP A 681 -0.06 5.50 28.87
CA ASP A 681 -0.30 6.38 27.72
C ASP A 681 -0.99 7.70 28.15
N GLY A 682 -1.11 7.96 29.46
CA GLY A 682 -1.74 9.16 29.99
C GLY A 682 -3.26 9.15 30.00
N ARG A 683 -3.91 7.98 29.78
CA ARG A 683 -5.37 7.89 29.64
C ARG A 683 -6.04 7.76 31.01
N THR A 684 -7.20 8.39 31.14
CA THR A 684 -8.00 8.45 32.38
C THR A 684 -9.14 7.43 32.39
N ILE A 685 -9.82 7.27 33.53
CA ILE A 685 -11.07 6.50 33.66
C ILE A 685 -12.14 6.98 32.68
N LEU A 686 -12.23 8.29 32.44
CA LEU A 686 -13.18 8.86 31.49
C LEU A 686 -12.88 8.41 30.05
N TYR A 687 -11.60 8.31 29.66
CA TYR A 687 -11.22 7.76 28.36
C TYR A 687 -11.72 6.32 28.18
N TRP A 688 -11.49 5.46 29.17
CA TRP A 688 -11.89 4.05 29.10
C TRP A 688 -13.41 3.87 29.14
N ALA A 689 -14.12 4.72 29.89
CA ALA A 689 -15.58 4.77 29.90
C ALA A 689 -16.14 5.23 28.54
N ALA A 690 -15.52 6.25 27.93
CA ALA A 690 -15.85 6.71 26.58
C ALA A 690 -15.58 5.60 25.56
N GLN A 691 -14.40 4.97 25.56
CA GLN A 691 -14.05 3.89 24.63
C GLN A 691 -15.10 2.77 24.58
N GLN A 692 -15.65 2.40 25.74
CA GLN A 692 -16.66 1.34 25.89
C GLN A 692 -18.11 1.84 25.89
N ALA A 693 -18.35 3.14 25.60
CA ALA A 693 -19.66 3.79 25.58
C ALA A 693 -20.50 3.61 26.86
N GLN A 694 -19.87 3.68 28.04
CA GLN A 694 -20.52 3.46 29.33
C GLN A 694 -21.19 4.74 29.85
N LEU A 695 -22.39 5.04 29.35
CA LEU A 695 -23.09 6.31 29.58
C LEU A 695 -23.39 6.61 31.05
N ASP A 696 -23.74 5.60 31.86
CA ASP A 696 -24.05 5.78 33.29
C ASP A 696 -22.81 6.11 34.12
N LEU A 697 -21.67 5.54 33.71
CA LEU A 697 -20.38 5.81 34.34
C LEU A 697 -19.88 7.21 33.98
N ILE A 698 -20.06 7.62 32.73
CA ILE A 698 -19.72 8.98 32.28
C ILE A 698 -20.51 10.00 33.10
N ASP A 699 -21.81 9.81 33.31
CA ASP A 699 -22.62 10.72 34.15
C ASP A 699 -22.08 10.81 35.58
N TYR A 700 -21.72 9.67 36.18
CA TYR A 700 -21.16 9.63 37.52
C TYR A 700 -19.83 10.38 37.62
N ILE A 701 -18.94 10.19 36.64
CA ILE A 701 -17.64 10.89 36.59
C ILE A 701 -17.84 12.40 36.38
N LEU A 702 -18.71 12.79 35.45
CA LEU A 702 -19.01 14.21 35.17
C LEU A 702 -19.64 14.91 36.38
N ALA A 703 -20.54 14.23 37.11
CA ALA A 703 -21.11 14.75 38.35
C ALA A 703 -20.02 15.02 39.42
N GLY A 704 -19.07 14.10 39.56
CA GLY A 704 -17.91 14.29 40.45
C GLY A 704 -17.02 15.47 40.03
N HIS A 705 -16.83 15.67 38.73
CA HIS A 705 -16.11 16.86 38.22
C HIS A 705 -16.86 18.17 38.46
N THR A 706 -18.20 18.19 38.40
CA THR A 706 -19.01 19.36 38.76
C THR A 706 -18.79 19.77 40.22
N GLU A 707 -18.80 18.82 41.15
CA GLU A 707 -18.54 19.08 42.58
C GLU A 707 -17.13 19.63 42.79
N GLN A 708 -16.12 19.05 42.14
CA GLN A 708 -14.73 19.53 42.21
C GLN A 708 -14.55 20.93 41.62
N LEU A 709 -15.22 21.24 40.50
CA LEU A 709 -15.23 22.57 39.90
C LEU A 709 -15.88 23.60 40.85
N GLN A 710 -17.04 23.28 41.43
CA GLN A 710 -17.69 24.14 42.44
C GLN A 710 -16.78 24.39 43.66
N ILE A 711 -16.06 23.37 44.14
CA ILE A 711 -15.08 23.54 45.22
C ILE A 711 -13.95 24.48 44.78
N CYS A 712 -13.38 24.28 43.58
CA CYS A 712 -12.33 25.14 43.04
C CYS A 712 -12.77 26.61 42.82
N TYR A 713 -14.03 26.85 42.44
CA TYR A 713 -14.58 28.21 42.30
C TYR A 713 -14.98 28.85 43.64
N SER A 714 -15.27 28.04 44.68
CA SER A 714 -15.62 28.55 46.02
C SER A 714 -14.42 28.88 46.91
N VAL A 715 -13.25 28.28 46.66
CA VAL A 715 -12.01 28.55 47.40
C VAL A 715 -11.25 29.68 46.69
N GLU A 716 -11.63 30.93 46.96
CA GLU A 716 -10.92 32.09 46.43
C GLU A 716 -9.48 32.21 46.99
N ALA A 717 -8.54 32.46 46.07
CA ALA A 717 -7.45 33.44 46.19
C ALA A 717 -6.09 33.12 46.84
N THR A 718 -5.67 31.88 47.14
CA THR A 718 -4.28 31.66 47.67
C THR A 718 -3.31 30.82 46.85
N ARG A 719 -3.70 30.12 45.78
CA ARG A 719 -2.76 29.45 44.86
C ARG A 719 -3.29 29.36 43.43
N HIS A 720 -3.07 30.41 42.63
CA HIS A 720 -3.45 30.48 41.21
C HIS A 720 -2.89 29.31 40.37
N ASP A 721 -1.75 28.73 40.75
CA ASP A 721 -1.15 27.60 40.02
C ASP A 721 -1.95 26.29 40.12
N ARG A 722 -2.57 26.00 41.27
CA ARG A 722 -3.24 24.69 41.47
C ARG A 722 -4.57 24.57 40.71
N THR A 723 -5.34 25.66 40.63
CA THR A 723 -6.61 25.70 39.89
C THR A 723 -6.39 25.67 38.38
N ALA A 724 -5.37 26.36 37.87
CA ALA A 724 -4.99 26.34 36.46
C ALA A 724 -4.51 24.95 36.02
N THR A 725 -3.70 24.28 36.85
CA THR A 725 -3.20 22.92 36.56
C THR A 725 -4.32 21.88 36.55
N PHE A 726 -5.31 22.01 37.43
CA PHE A 726 -6.49 21.13 37.47
C PHE A 726 -7.39 21.32 36.24
N HIS A 727 -7.68 22.58 35.87
CA HIS A 727 -8.46 22.89 34.66
C HIS A 727 -7.80 22.33 33.40
N ALA A 728 -6.48 22.50 33.24
CA ALA A 728 -5.75 21.99 32.09
C ALA A 728 -5.83 20.45 31.97
N LYS A 729 -5.63 19.73 33.08
CA LYS A 729 -5.73 18.25 33.10
C LYS A 729 -7.15 17.74 32.83
N MET A 730 -8.16 18.44 33.34
CA MET A 730 -9.56 18.09 33.10
C MET A 730 -9.95 18.31 31.63
N VAL A 731 -9.57 19.45 31.05
CA VAL A 731 -9.77 19.74 29.62
C VAL A 731 -9.07 18.70 28.75
N GLU A 732 -7.83 18.34 29.06
CA GLU A 732 -7.08 17.29 28.35
C GLU A 732 -7.79 15.93 28.44
N SER A 733 -8.27 15.54 29.62
CA SER A 733 -9.03 14.30 29.83
C SER A 733 -10.34 14.28 29.02
N LEU A 734 -11.11 15.38 29.05
CA LEU A 734 -12.36 15.52 28.28
C LEU A 734 -12.09 15.49 26.77
N HIS A 735 -11.06 16.20 26.31
CA HIS A 735 -10.64 16.22 24.91
C HIS A 735 -10.27 14.82 24.42
N VAL A 736 -9.43 14.09 25.16
CA VAL A 736 -8.98 12.74 24.79
C VAL A 736 -10.15 11.74 24.78
N ALA A 737 -11.09 11.87 25.72
CA ALA A 737 -12.31 11.06 25.73
C ALA A 737 -13.23 11.36 24.54
N LEU A 738 -13.43 12.64 24.20
CA LEU A 738 -14.20 13.05 23.01
C LEU A 738 -13.54 12.57 21.72
N LEU A 739 -12.22 12.69 21.61
CA LEU A 739 -11.47 12.22 20.45
C LEU A 739 -11.66 10.72 20.22
N GLU A 740 -11.63 9.91 21.29
CA GLU A 740 -11.90 8.47 21.20
C GLU A 740 -13.35 8.18 20.81
N ALA A 741 -14.31 8.89 21.42
CA ALA A 741 -15.73 8.76 21.10
C ALA A 741 -16.02 9.11 19.61
N ILE A 742 -15.39 10.15 19.07
CA ILE A 742 -15.46 10.51 17.65
C ILE A 742 -14.83 9.42 16.79
N LYS A 743 -13.64 8.91 17.15
CA LYS A 743 -12.98 7.82 16.42
C LYS A 743 -13.83 6.56 16.35
N ARG A 744 -14.65 6.31 17.37
CA ARG A 744 -15.54 5.15 17.47
C ARG A 744 -16.99 5.39 17.04
N ASP A 745 -17.34 6.59 16.56
CA ASP A 745 -18.70 6.94 16.12
C ASP A 745 -19.75 6.72 17.24
N GLN A 746 -19.47 7.33 18.40
CA GLN A 746 -20.29 7.26 19.61
C GLN A 746 -20.94 8.61 19.90
N SER A 747 -21.96 8.95 19.10
CA SER A 747 -22.70 10.21 19.22
C SER A 747 -23.34 10.42 20.60
N ASP A 748 -23.81 9.35 21.27
CA ASP A 748 -24.39 9.43 22.61
C ASP A 748 -23.39 9.89 23.67
N VAL A 749 -22.13 9.44 23.57
CA VAL A 749 -21.04 9.85 24.48
C VAL A 749 -20.68 11.31 24.24
N VAL A 750 -20.58 11.72 22.98
CA VAL A 750 -20.31 13.12 22.62
C VAL A 750 -21.44 14.05 23.07
N ASN A 751 -22.70 13.65 22.89
CA ASN A 751 -23.86 14.40 23.35
C ASN A 751 -23.96 14.55 24.87
N LYS A 752 -23.19 13.77 25.65
CA LYS A 752 -23.07 13.95 27.10
C LYS A 752 -21.88 14.80 27.51
N ILE A 753 -20.71 14.54 26.93
CA ILE A 753 -19.47 15.23 27.32
C ILE A 753 -19.41 16.65 26.75
N LEU A 754 -19.89 16.87 25.53
CA LEU A 754 -19.80 18.16 24.84
C LEU A 754 -20.62 19.27 25.54
N PRO A 755 -21.91 19.05 25.92
CA PRO A 755 -22.65 20.05 26.71
C PRO A 755 -22.01 20.38 28.05
N PHE A 756 -21.44 19.38 28.73
CA PHE A 756 -20.73 19.62 30.00
C PHE A 756 -19.56 20.61 29.82
N GLY A 757 -18.80 20.50 28.73
CA GLY A 757 -17.75 21.46 28.40
C GLY A 757 -18.29 22.87 28.15
N ALA A 758 -19.37 22.98 27.37
CA ALA A 758 -20.01 24.25 27.05
C ALA A 758 -20.61 24.94 28.30
N ASP A 759 -21.36 24.20 29.13
CA ASP A 759 -22.00 24.71 30.35
C ASP A 759 -20.98 25.25 31.36
N ASN A 760 -19.75 24.72 31.34
CA ASN A 760 -18.64 25.14 32.22
C ASN A 760 -17.59 26.03 31.52
N GLN A 761 -17.86 26.54 30.32
CA GLN A 761 -16.95 27.42 29.54
C GLN A 761 -15.54 26.83 29.31
N LEU A 762 -15.44 25.51 29.13
CA LEU A 762 -14.18 24.81 28.89
C LEU A 762 -13.87 24.82 27.39
N ASP A 763 -12.72 25.36 26.99
CA ASP A 763 -12.19 25.16 25.64
C ASP A 763 -11.68 23.73 25.50
N LEU A 764 -12.49 22.86 24.90
CA LEU A 764 -12.18 21.44 24.71
C LEU A 764 -11.22 21.20 23.54
N GLU A 765 -10.77 22.24 22.86
CA GLU A 765 -9.69 22.12 21.87
C GLU A 765 -8.33 22.05 22.58
N PRO A 766 -7.43 21.14 22.14
CA PRO A 766 -6.20 20.90 22.87
C PRO A 766 -5.22 22.05 22.64
N ILE A 767 -4.33 22.27 23.62
CA ILE A 767 -3.13 23.11 23.44
C ILE A 767 -2.13 22.41 22.52
N THR A 768 -2.07 21.08 22.61
CA THR A 768 -1.24 20.19 21.79
C THR A 768 -2.04 18.93 21.41
N GLY A 769 -2.57 18.87 20.18
CA GLY A 769 -3.38 17.73 19.72
C GLY A 769 -4.17 18.03 18.45
N PRO A 770 -4.75 17.00 17.79
CA PRO A 770 -5.61 17.20 16.62
C PRO A 770 -6.93 17.85 17.03
N SER A 771 -7.36 18.85 16.27
CA SER A 771 -8.64 19.50 16.56
C SER A 771 -9.81 18.55 16.36
N LEU A 772 -10.75 18.56 17.30
CA LEU A 772 -11.90 17.63 17.28
C LEU A 772 -12.76 17.86 16.04
N LEU A 773 -12.97 19.13 15.66
CA LEU A 773 -13.73 19.49 14.46
C LEU A 773 -13.04 18.99 13.18
N HIS A 774 -11.71 19.12 13.09
CA HIS A 774 -10.95 18.61 11.94
C HIS A 774 -11.06 17.08 11.81
N VAL A 775 -11.02 16.35 12.93
CA VAL A 775 -11.19 14.89 12.94
C VAL A 775 -12.60 14.49 12.49
N CYS A 776 -13.63 15.22 12.88
CA CYS A 776 -15.00 15.00 12.39
C CYS A 776 -15.10 15.23 10.87
N ILE A 777 -14.45 16.29 10.36
CA ILE A 777 -14.43 16.62 8.93
C ILE A 777 -13.65 15.55 8.14
N GLU A 778 -12.49 15.12 8.62
CA GLU A 778 -11.68 14.05 8.00
C GLU A 778 -12.48 12.76 7.83
N ARG A 779 -13.29 12.42 8.84
CA ARG A 779 -14.18 11.25 8.83
C ARG A 779 -15.45 11.44 7.99
N ARG A 780 -15.71 12.64 7.49
CA ARG A 780 -16.91 13.01 6.70
C ARG A 780 -18.21 12.77 7.47
N ASP A 781 -18.16 12.91 8.79
CA ASP A 781 -19.30 12.65 9.67
C ASP A 781 -20.14 13.91 9.83
N MET A 782 -21.15 14.04 8.97
CA MET A 782 -22.00 15.23 8.91
C MET A 782 -22.81 15.44 10.19
N ASP A 783 -23.24 14.38 10.86
CA ASP A 783 -24.05 14.50 12.06
C ASP A 783 -23.20 14.94 13.25
N MET A 784 -21.97 14.44 13.35
CA MET A 784 -21.02 14.91 14.36
C MET A 784 -20.59 16.35 14.11
N VAL A 785 -20.32 16.75 12.86
CA VAL A 785 -20.04 18.16 12.52
C VAL A 785 -21.22 19.04 12.93
N LYS A 786 -22.47 18.64 12.64
CA LYS A 786 -23.67 19.37 13.10
C LYS A 786 -23.77 19.45 14.63
N VAL A 787 -23.43 18.40 15.36
CA VAL A 787 -23.45 18.40 16.84
C VAL A 787 -22.47 19.44 17.39
N PHE A 788 -21.24 19.47 16.86
CA PHE A 788 -20.24 20.47 17.23
C PHE A 788 -20.65 21.90 16.84
N LEU A 789 -21.25 22.10 15.66
CA LEU A 789 -21.72 23.41 15.19
C LEU A 789 -23.02 23.88 15.86
N LYS A 790 -23.90 23.00 16.33
CA LYS A 790 -25.13 23.39 17.01
C LYS A 790 -24.85 24.15 18.31
N GLN A 791 -23.73 23.84 18.98
CA GLN A 791 -23.35 24.50 20.23
C GLN A 791 -22.70 25.87 20.02
N THR A 792 -22.15 26.19 18.83
CA THR A 792 -21.56 27.52 18.56
C THR A 792 -22.59 28.63 18.42
N ARG A 793 -23.86 28.31 18.18
CA ARG A 793 -24.93 29.29 17.95
C ARG A 793 -25.39 30.04 19.21
N ASN A 794 -25.07 29.54 20.41
CA ASN A 794 -25.50 30.15 21.67
C ASN A 794 -24.66 31.38 22.10
N GLU A 795 -23.53 31.67 21.44
CA GLU A 795 -22.66 32.81 21.77
C GLU A 795 -22.61 33.85 20.65
N ARG A 796 -23.73 34.49 20.35
CA ARG A 796 -23.69 35.83 19.77
C ARG A 796 -23.80 36.83 20.91
N ILE A 797 -22.66 37.28 21.43
CA ILE A 797 -22.31 38.66 21.82
C ILE A 797 -20.91 38.62 22.46
N GLY A 798 -19.93 39.29 21.83
CA GLY A 798 -18.78 39.91 22.50
C GLY A 798 -17.77 39.00 23.21
N THR A 799 -16.61 38.82 22.58
CA THR A 799 -15.33 38.49 23.20
C THR A 799 -15.25 37.19 24.02
N GLY A 800 -14.86 36.11 23.33
CA GLY A 800 -13.95 35.05 23.78
C GLY A 800 -14.15 34.46 25.18
N LYS A 801 -14.83 33.31 25.23
CA LYS A 801 -14.44 32.03 25.88
C LYS A 801 -15.70 31.16 26.02
N GLY A 802 -15.88 30.18 25.13
CA GLY A 802 -16.91 29.15 25.28
C GLY A 802 -17.37 28.39 24.03
N GLY A 803 -17.12 28.86 22.80
CA GLY A 803 -17.51 28.16 21.56
C GLY A 803 -16.35 27.57 20.72
N VAL A 804 -16.63 26.53 19.91
CA VAL A 804 -15.68 25.95 18.93
C VAL A 804 -15.20 27.04 17.97
N CYS A 805 -13.92 27.40 18.02
CA CYS A 805 -13.34 28.40 17.13
C CYS A 805 -13.26 27.89 15.69
N LEU A 806 -14.20 28.31 14.84
CA LEU A 806 -14.21 28.04 13.40
C LEU A 806 -12.99 28.60 12.64
N GLY A 807 -12.27 29.54 13.26
CA GLY A 807 -11.03 30.12 12.72
C GLY A 807 -9.74 29.53 13.30
N LYS A 808 -9.81 28.54 14.21
CA LYS A 808 -8.59 27.94 14.79
C LYS A 808 -7.97 26.98 13.77
N PRO A 809 -6.73 27.23 13.32
CA PRO A 809 -6.11 26.35 12.36
C PRO A 809 -5.61 25.04 13.01
N ASN A 810 -5.45 24.00 12.20
CA ASN A 810 -4.82 22.76 12.59
C ASN A 810 -3.27 22.89 12.63
N LEU A 811 -2.56 21.77 12.82
CA LEU A 811 -1.09 21.73 12.85
C LEU A 811 -0.42 22.15 11.52
N TRP A 812 -1.16 22.15 10.41
CA TRP A 812 -0.71 22.60 9.09
C TRP A 812 -1.16 24.02 8.77
N ASP A 813 -1.62 24.75 9.78
CA ASP A 813 -2.12 26.10 9.69
C ASP A 813 -3.40 26.24 8.83
N GLU A 814 -4.16 25.16 8.64
CA GLU A 814 -5.40 25.16 7.84
C GLU A 814 -6.64 25.31 8.74
N THR A 815 -7.56 26.19 8.35
CA THR A 815 -8.88 26.30 9.01
C THR A 815 -9.77 25.10 8.70
N PRO A 816 -10.79 24.80 9.53
CA PRO A 816 -11.77 23.74 9.24
C PRO A 816 -12.40 23.87 7.85
N LEU A 817 -12.63 25.11 7.39
CA LEU A 817 -13.15 25.40 6.05
C LEU A 817 -12.13 25.05 4.96
N ALA A 818 -10.88 25.48 5.10
CA ALA A 818 -9.82 25.14 4.15
C ALA A 818 -9.55 23.62 4.09
N PHE A 819 -9.58 22.94 5.23
CA PHE A 819 -9.41 21.48 5.31
C PHE A 819 -10.59 20.74 4.66
N ALA A 820 -11.84 21.16 4.91
CA ALA A 820 -13.01 20.61 4.24
C ALA A 820 -12.97 20.84 2.72
N ALA A 821 -12.50 22.02 2.30
CA ALA A 821 -12.33 22.40 0.91
C ALA A 821 -11.27 21.55 0.18
N SER A 822 -10.12 21.34 0.82
CA SER A 822 -9.03 20.47 0.35
C SER A 822 -9.47 19.02 0.13
N ASN A 823 -10.46 18.54 0.89
CA ASN A 823 -11.01 17.18 0.81
C ASN A 823 -12.27 17.06 -0.07
N GLY A 824 -12.76 18.16 -0.64
CA GLY A 824 -13.91 18.18 -1.54
C GLY A 824 -15.25 17.93 -0.86
N LEU A 825 -15.37 18.29 0.42
CA LEU A 825 -16.54 18.03 1.24
C LEU A 825 -17.57 19.15 1.09
N GLY A 826 -18.17 19.29 -0.10
CA GLY A 826 -19.09 20.37 -0.45
C GLY A 826 -20.22 20.61 0.57
N ASP A 827 -20.87 19.56 1.06
CA ASP A 827 -21.96 19.67 2.04
C ASP A 827 -21.48 20.24 3.39
N ILE A 828 -20.28 19.84 3.82
CA ILE A 828 -19.65 20.33 5.05
C ILE A 828 -19.16 21.76 4.85
N VAL A 829 -18.62 22.10 3.68
CA VAL A 829 -18.22 23.46 3.32
C VAL A 829 -19.44 24.39 3.37
N GLN A 830 -20.57 24.02 2.76
CA GLN A 830 -21.80 24.80 2.85
C GLN A 830 -22.27 24.94 4.31
N LEU A 831 -22.23 23.86 5.09
CA LEU A 831 -22.61 23.91 6.50
C LEU A 831 -21.72 24.85 7.32
N LEU A 832 -20.41 24.81 7.12
CA LEU A 832 -19.46 25.69 7.81
C LEU A 832 -19.70 27.17 7.44
N LEU A 833 -19.97 27.45 6.16
CA LEU A 833 -20.32 28.79 5.66
C LEU A 833 -21.65 29.29 6.25
N ASP A 834 -22.68 28.43 6.30
CA ASP A 834 -23.98 28.74 6.93
C ASP A 834 -23.83 29.09 8.42
N HIS A 835 -22.78 28.58 9.09
CA HIS A 835 -22.44 28.85 10.49
C HIS A 835 -21.41 29.99 10.67
N GLY A 836 -21.07 30.71 9.60
CA GLY A 836 -20.23 31.91 9.66
C GLY A 836 -18.73 31.66 9.62
N ALA A 837 -18.28 30.54 9.04
CA ALA A 837 -16.85 30.34 8.74
C ALA A 837 -16.36 31.40 7.74
N ASP A 838 -15.20 31.99 8.02
CA ASP A 838 -14.61 33.03 7.17
C ASP A 838 -13.93 32.44 5.93
N ILE A 839 -14.44 32.83 4.76
CA ILE A 839 -14.01 32.33 3.45
C ILE A 839 -12.65 32.89 3.01
N GLU A 840 -12.22 34.02 3.59
CA GLU A 840 -10.95 34.69 3.26
C GLU A 840 -9.78 34.19 4.12
N THR A 841 -9.99 33.17 4.96
CA THR A 841 -8.95 32.66 5.84
C THR A 841 -7.82 32.00 5.06
N THR A 842 -6.64 32.60 5.11
CA THR A 842 -5.42 32.07 4.49
C THR A 842 -4.48 31.52 5.55
N HIS A 843 -3.75 30.46 5.20
CA HIS A 843 -2.67 29.95 6.04
C HIS A 843 -1.39 30.81 5.89
N ALA A 844 -0.32 30.48 6.61
CA ALA A 844 0.95 31.22 6.59
C ALA A 844 1.64 31.33 5.22
N ALA A 845 1.27 30.51 4.25
CA ALA A 845 1.75 30.59 2.86
C ALA A 845 0.72 31.25 1.91
N GLY A 846 -0.31 31.92 2.45
CA GLY A 846 -1.28 32.72 1.69
C GLY A 846 -2.37 31.94 0.97
N GLN A 847 -2.49 30.62 1.17
CA GLN A 847 -3.49 29.80 0.47
C GLN A 847 -4.81 29.77 1.24
N GLY A 848 -5.90 30.10 0.54
CA GLY A 848 -7.25 30.06 1.08
C GLY A 848 -8.04 28.78 0.72
N PRO A 849 -9.30 28.64 1.19
CA PRO A 849 -10.15 27.49 0.91
C PRO A 849 -10.39 27.26 -0.60
N LEU A 850 -10.52 28.35 -1.38
CA LEU A 850 -10.73 28.29 -2.83
C LEU A 850 -9.55 27.66 -3.55
N GLU A 851 -8.33 28.02 -3.17
CA GLU A 851 -7.11 27.44 -3.74
C GLU A 851 -6.97 25.96 -3.39
N LYS A 852 -7.24 25.59 -2.13
CA LYS A 852 -7.19 24.20 -1.67
C LYS A 852 -8.20 23.31 -2.41
N ALA A 853 -9.44 23.78 -2.58
CA ALA A 853 -10.43 23.08 -3.40
C ALA A 853 -10.00 22.96 -4.87
N SER A 854 -9.34 23.99 -5.39
CA SER A 854 -8.84 24.01 -6.77
C SER A 854 -7.65 23.07 -6.97
N GLN A 855 -6.73 23.01 -6.02
CA GLN A 855 -5.61 22.06 -6.00
C GLN A 855 -6.12 20.60 -5.95
N GLY A 856 -7.13 20.32 -5.11
CA GLY A 856 -7.73 19.00 -4.96
C GLY A 856 -8.65 18.55 -6.13
N GLY A 857 -8.99 19.45 -7.05
CA GLY A 857 -9.86 19.12 -8.19
C GLY A 857 -11.34 19.05 -7.85
N HIS A 858 -11.78 19.72 -6.79
CA HIS A 858 -13.13 19.64 -6.26
C HIS A 858 -14.07 20.71 -6.84
N ALA A 859 -14.49 20.53 -8.09
CA ALA A 859 -15.30 21.51 -8.84
C ALA A 859 -16.60 21.94 -8.14
N SER A 860 -17.34 21.01 -7.52
CA SER A 860 -18.57 21.35 -6.78
C SER A 860 -18.29 22.20 -5.54
N THR A 861 -17.18 21.94 -4.85
CA THR A 861 -16.75 22.74 -3.69
C THR A 861 -16.28 24.12 -4.12
N VAL A 862 -15.56 24.21 -5.24
CA VAL A 862 -15.20 25.51 -5.86
C VAL A 862 -16.45 26.30 -6.22
N GLU A 863 -17.46 25.68 -6.83
CA GLU A 863 -18.73 26.33 -7.16
C GLU A 863 -19.44 26.85 -5.89
N ILE A 864 -19.52 26.05 -4.83
CA ILE A 864 -20.08 26.46 -3.53
C ILE A 864 -19.32 27.67 -2.96
N LEU A 865 -17.98 27.64 -2.97
CA LEU A 865 -17.15 28.74 -2.47
C LEU A 865 -17.32 30.01 -3.31
N LEU A 866 -17.41 29.89 -4.64
CA LEU A 866 -17.64 31.02 -5.54
C LEU A 866 -19.04 31.64 -5.35
N MET A 867 -20.06 30.83 -5.04
CA MET A 867 -21.43 31.31 -4.81
C MET A 867 -21.60 32.00 -3.44
N ASN A 868 -20.83 31.60 -2.42
CA ASN A 868 -20.88 32.15 -1.07
C ASN A 868 -19.80 33.22 -0.80
N GLY A 869 -18.90 33.46 -1.74
CA GLY A 869 -17.86 34.49 -1.62
C GLY A 869 -18.40 35.92 -1.72
N PRO A 870 -17.74 36.91 -1.08
CA PRO A 870 -18.21 38.29 -1.10
C PRO A 870 -18.10 38.94 -2.49
N SER A 871 -19.12 39.74 -2.85
CA SER A 871 -19.10 40.66 -4.00
C SER A 871 -18.54 42.05 -3.63
N PRO A 872 -18.02 42.84 -4.59
CA PRO A 872 -16.83 42.63 -5.41
C PRO A 872 -15.65 43.38 -4.79
N TRP A 873 -14.73 42.69 -4.10
CA TRP A 873 -13.51 43.32 -3.57
C TRP A 873 -12.30 42.40 -3.80
N ASN A 874 -11.21 42.97 -4.30
CA ASN A 874 -9.86 42.38 -4.41
C ASN A 874 -9.73 41.07 -5.22
N GLU A 875 -10.59 40.88 -6.23
CA GLU A 875 -10.83 39.62 -6.96
C GLU A 875 -9.64 38.91 -7.66
N TYR A 876 -8.51 39.58 -7.92
CA TYR A 876 -7.51 39.00 -8.83
C TYR A 876 -6.63 37.94 -8.15
N GLU A 877 -6.11 38.20 -6.95
CA GLU A 877 -5.05 37.38 -6.35
C GLU A 877 -5.52 35.96 -5.95
N ALA A 878 -6.60 35.85 -5.16
CA ALA A 878 -7.13 34.54 -4.74
C ALA A 878 -7.64 33.67 -5.91
N LYS A 879 -8.30 34.29 -6.91
CA LYS A 879 -8.74 33.60 -8.13
C LYS A 879 -7.56 33.22 -9.01
N ALA A 880 -6.50 34.03 -9.08
CA ALA A 880 -5.29 33.73 -9.85
C ALA A 880 -4.52 32.53 -9.28
N TRP A 881 -4.33 32.44 -7.96
CA TRP A 881 -3.69 31.26 -7.35
C TRP A 881 -4.53 29.99 -7.45
N ALA A 882 -5.86 30.11 -7.30
CA ALA A 882 -6.78 29.01 -7.55
C ALA A 882 -6.72 28.52 -9.01
N LEU A 883 -6.65 29.45 -9.97
CA LEU A 883 -6.52 29.18 -11.39
C LEU A 883 -5.18 28.53 -11.74
N GLU A 884 -4.08 29.04 -11.19
CA GLU A 884 -2.74 28.46 -11.36
C GLU A 884 -2.68 27.03 -10.81
N SER A 885 -3.24 26.81 -9.61
CA SER A 885 -3.33 25.49 -9.00
C SER A 885 -4.20 24.54 -9.83
N ALA A 886 -5.32 25.01 -10.37
CA ALA A 886 -6.19 24.22 -11.23
C ALA A 886 -5.50 23.83 -12.56
N ILE A 887 -4.73 24.75 -13.17
CA ILE A 887 -3.98 24.46 -14.40
C ILE A 887 -2.83 23.50 -14.10
N LYS A 888 -1.97 23.75 -13.11
CA LYS A 888 -0.85 22.84 -12.77
C LYS A 888 -1.29 21.40 -12.49
N ASN A 889 -2.49 21.22 -11.93
CA ASN A 889 -3.07 19.90 -11.64
C ASN A 889 -4.04 19.39 -12.73
N ASN A 890 -4.15 20.09 -13.87
CA ASN A 890 -4.98 19.72 -15.04
C ASN A 890 -6.49 19.56 -14.74
N HIS A 891 -7.04 20.41 -13.87
CA HIS A 891 -8.44 20.41 -13.47
C HIS A 891 -9.31 21.26 -14.40
N GLN A 892 -9.53 20.78 -15.63
CA GLN A 892 -10.24 21.51 -16.70
C GLN A 892 -11.59 22.13 -16.28
N ARG A 893 -12.39 21.38 -15.51
CA ARG A 893 -13.72 21.85 -15.07
C ARG A 893 -13.63 23.05 -14.13
N ILE A 894 -12.59 23.12 -13.30
CA ILE A 894 -12.38 24.23 -12.36
C ILE A 894 -11.94 25.48 -13.12
N VAL A 895 -11.01 25.32 -14.06
CA VAL A 895 -10.59 26.42 -14.96
C VAL A 895 -11.80 26.97 -15.74
N GLU A 896 -12.65 26.08 -16.26
CA GLU A 896 -13.87 26.48 -16.95
C GLU A 896 -14.85 27.26 -16.04
N LEU A 897 -15.04 26.79 -14.80
CA LEU A 897 -15.87 27.47 -13.79
C LEU A 897 -15.30 28.84 -13.43
N LEU A 898 -13.99 28.95 -13.21
CA LEU A 898 -13.33 30.21 -12.87
C LEU A 898 -13.44 31.24 -14.02
N ILE A 899 -13.27 30.81 -15.27
CA ILE A 899 -13.49 31.65 -16.46
C ILE A 899 -14.95 32.09 -16.58
N SER A 900 -15.91 31.19 -16.33
CA SER A 900 -17.33 31.58 -16.36
C SER A 900 -17.73 32.57 -15.26
N HIS A 901 -16.94 32.68 -14.20
CA HIS A 901 -17.12 33.64 -13.10
C HIS A 901 -16.26 34.91 -13.27
N GLY A 902 -15.93 35.27 -14.52
CA GLY A 902 -15.41 36.60 -14.89
C GLY A 902 -13.90 36.72 -15.06
N ILE A 903 -13.13 35.62 -14.99
CA ILE A 903 -11.70 35.65 -15.30
C ILE A 903 -11.49 35.68 -16.82
N ASP A 904 -10.64 36.60 -17.29
CA ASP A 904 -10.26 36.68 -18.70
C ASP A 904 -9.44 35.44 -19.11
N VAL A 905 -9.72 34.88 -20.28
CA VAL A 905 -9.09 33.64 -20.77
C VAL A 905 -7.59 33.84 -21.06
N ASP A 906 -7.17 35.06 -21.35
CA ASP A 906 -5.77 35.45 -21.59
C ASP A 906 -5.10 36.04 -20.33
N THR A 907 -5.70 35.85 -19.15
CA THR A 907 -5.13 36.25 -17.86
C THR A 907 -3.73 35.65 -17.67
N ARG A 908 -2.82 36.46 -17.11
CA ARG A 908 -1.48 36.02 -16.72
C ARG A 908 -1.52 35.48 -15.29
N LEU A 909 -1.01 34.27 -15.12
CA LEU A 909 -0.78 33.63 -13.83
C LEU A 909 0.30 34.42 -13.04
N GLU A 910 0.45 34.10 -11.76
CA GLU A 910 1.47 34.75 -10.91
C GLU A 910 2.90 34.48 -11.43
N SER A 911 3.09 33.31 -12.06
CA SER A 911 4.32 32.97 -12.80
C SER A 911 4.60 33.87 -14.03
N GLY A 912 3.66 34.73 -14.43
CA GLY A 912 3.73 35.57 -15.63
C GLY A 912 3.30 34.88 -16.93
N CYS A 913 3.08 33.56 -16.90
CA CYS A 913 2.59 32.77 -18.03
C CYS A 913 1.10 33.01 -18.30
N THR A 914 0.66 32.90 -19.56
CA THR A 914 -0.78 32.85 -19.88
C THR A 914 -1.35 31.45 -19.57
N LEU A 915 -2.67 31.34 -19.44
CA LEU A 915 -3.33 30.03 -19.21
C LEU A 915 -2.98 29.03 -20.31
N LEU A 916 -3.00 29.49 -21.57
CA LEU A 916 -2.68 28.68 -22.74
C LEU A 916 -1.21 28.25 -22.76
N SER A 917 -0.28 29.13 -22.35
CA SER A 917 1.15 28.83 -22.24
C SER A 917 1.44 27.76 -21.20
N SER A 918 0.89 27.88 -19.99
CA SER A 918 1.09 26.89 -18.92
C SER A 918 0.50 25.52 -19.30
N ALA A 919 -0.71 25.49 -19.87
CA ALA A 919 -1.32 24.26 -20.36
C ALA A 919 -0.51 23.62 -21.52
N ALA A 920 0.15 24.44 -22.35
CA ALA A 920 1.01 23.99 -23.44
C ALA A 920 2.31 23.33 -22.95
N GLU A 921 2.94 23.91 -21.91
CA GLU A 921 4.15 23.39 -21.26
C GLU A 921 3.93 22.02 -20.59
N ASP A 922 2.79 21.88 -19.91
CA ASP A 922 2.45 20.67 -19.15
C ASP A 922 1.79 19.58 -20.02
N GLY A 923 1.52 19.85 -21.30
CA GLY A 923 1.00 18.85 -22.25
C GLY A 923 -0.52 18.63 -22.17
N GLN A 924 -1.26 19.60 -21.65
CA GLN A 924 -2.68 19.47 -21.30
C GLN A 924 -3.60 19.72 -22.51
N LEU A 925 -3.68 18.74 -23.42
CA LEU A 925 -4.39 18.89 -24.69
C LEU A 925 -5.87 19.30 -24.53
N SER A 926 -6.62 18.65 -23.63
CA SER A 926 -8.04 18.95 -23.41
C SER A 926 -8.26 20.33 -22.79
N MET A 927 -7.37 20.74 -21.87
CA MET A 927 -7.38 22.09 -21.29
C MET A 927 -7.17 23.14 -22.37
N MET A 928 -6.18 22.95 -23.24
CA MET A 928 -5.91 23.88 -24.33
C MET A 928 -7.05 23.94 -25.35
N GLN A 929 -7.67 22.80 -25.70
CA GLN A 929 -8.86 22.81 -26.55
C GLN A 929 -10.01 23.62 -25.95
N MET A 930 -10.24 23.46 -24.63
CA MET A 930 -11.22 24.25 -23.90
C MET A 930 -10.87 25.74 -23.93
N LEU A 931 -9.64 26.13 -23.60
CA LEU A 931 -9.18 27.52 -23.62
C LEU A 931 -9.32 28.16 -25.01
N LEU A 932 -8.87 27.46 -26.07
CA LEU A 932 -9.01 27.92 -27.46
C LEU A 932 -10.49 28.07 -27.87
N SER A 933 -11.35 27.14 -27.46
CA SER A 933 -12.80 27.24 -27.70
C SER A 933 -13.47 28.41 -26.97
N ARG A 934 -12.87 28.87 -25.87
CA ARG A 934 -13.28 30.06 -25.11
C ARG A 934 -12.61 31.35 -25.58
N GLY A 935 -11.88 31.31 -26.70
CA GLY A 935 -11.31 32.48 -27.35
C GLY A 935 -9.89 32.85 -26.92
N ALA A 936 -9.15 31.96 -26.25
CA ALA A 936 -7.75 32.20 -25.91
C ALA A 936 -6.92 32.60 -27.14
N TYR A 937 -6.15 33.68 -27.03
CA TYR A 937 -5.33 34.15 -28.13
C TYR A 937 -4.09 33.27 -28.29
N ILE A 938 -3.97 32.60 -29.45
CA ILE A 938 -2.93 31.61 -29.70
C ILE A 938 -1.49 32.18 -29.66
N GLU A 939 -1.34 33.48 -29.91
CA GLU A 939 -0.06 34.21 -29.87
C GLU A 939 0.08 35.08 -28.61
N ALA A 940 -0.70 34.79 -27.55
CA ALA A 940 -0.62 35.55 -26.31
C ALA A 940 0.78 35.43 -25.71
N ARG A 941 1.42 36.58 -25.42
CA ARG A 941 2.78 36.61 -24.87
C ARG A 941 2.75 36.68 -23.36
N ASP A 942 3.58 35.86 -22.73
CA ASP A 942 3.84 35.91 -21.28
C ASP A 942 4.65 37.16 -20.89
N SER A 943 5.11 37.24 -19.64
CA SER A 943 5.97 38.31 -19.13
C SER A 943 7.36 38.34 -19.78
N GLU A 944 7.86 37.21 -20.28
CA GLU A 944 9.16 37.08 -20.97
C GLU A 944 9.04 37.32 -22.48
N GLY A 945 7.83 37.50 -23.00
CA GLY A 945 7.54 37.70 -24.42
C GLY A 945 7.41 36.40 -25.23
N LEU A 946 7.37 35.25 -24.56
CA LEU A 946 7.23 33.92 -25.15
C LEU A 946 5.76 33.59 -25.43
N THR A 947 5.52 32.85 -26.52
CA THR A 947 4.18 32.39 -26.93
C THR A 947 3.92 30.96 -26.46
N PRO A 948 2.67 30.46 -26.44
CA PRO A 948 2.36 29.08 -26.06
C PRO A 948 3.15 28.02 -26.85
N LEU A 949 3.52 28.33 -28.11
CA LEU A 949 4.35 27.45 -28.93
C LEU A 949 5.76 27.27 -28.34
N TRP A 950 6.33 28.31 -27.73
CA TRP A 950 7.60 28.24 -27.01
C TRP A 950 7.50 27.37 -25.76
N HIS A 951 6.42 27.53 -24.98
CA HIS A 951 6.20 26.72 -23.79
C HIS A 951 6.01 25.23 -24.12
N ALA A 952 5.22 24.89 -25.15
CA ALA A 952 5.11 23.51 -25.63
C ALA A 952 6.46 22.92 -26.05
N LEU A 953 7.35 23.75 -26.62
CA LEU A 953 8.70 23.33 -27.01
C LEU A 953 9.62 23.12 -25.80
N CYS A 954 9.55 23.99 -24.79
CA CYS A 954 10.29 23.87 -23.54
C CYS A 954 9.88 22.62 -22.75
N GLY A 955 8.57 22.32 -22.69
CA GLY A 955 8.02 21.13 -22.02
C GLY A 955 8.13 19.83 -22.81
N GLU A 956 8.69 19.85 -24.03
CA GLU A 956 8.79 18.67 -24.92
C GLU A 956 7.45 18.02 -25.31
N GLN A 957 6.36 18.80 -25.26
CA GLN A 957 5.00 18.32 -25.47
C GLN A 957 4.61 18.28 -26.95
N GLY A 958 4.95 17.19 -27.64
CA GLY A 958 4.71 17.05 -29.07
C GLY A 958 3.24 17.19 -29.51
N SER A 959 2.29 16.76 -28.69
CA SER A 959 0.85 16.82 -29.00
C SER A 959 0.27 18.23 -28.92
N THR A 960 0.60 18.97 -27.85
CA THR A 960 0.16 20.37 -27.69
C THR A 960 0.84 21.26 -28.73
N PHE A 961 2.12 21.00 -29.01
CA PHE A 961 2.88 21.64 -30.08
C PHE A 961 2.23 21.44 -31.45
N ALA A 962 1.83 20.20 -31.78
CA ALA A 962 1.12 19.89 -33.02
C ALA A 962 -0.22 20.61 -33.10
N MET A 963 -0.95 20.69 -31.99
CA MET A 963 -2.24 21.35 -31.93
C MET A 963 -2.13 22.86 -32.12
N LEU A 964 -1.14 23.51 -31.50
CA LEU A 964 -0.88 24.94 -31.69
C LEU A 964 -0.59 25.25 -33.16
N LEU A 965 0.30 24.49 -33.80
CA LEU A 965 0.59 24.66 -35.23
C LEU A 965 -0.64 24.40 -36.12
N ALA A 966 -1.46 23.40 -35.79
CA ALA A 966 -2.70 23.13 -36.51
C ALA A 966 -3.74 24.25 -36.37
N ASN A 967 -3.71 25.01 -35.27
CA ASN A 967 -4.57 26.17 -35.02
C ASN A 967 -3.94 27.50 -35.47
N GLY A 968 -2.85 27.45 -36.25
CA GLY A 968 -2.27 28.62 -36.90
C GLY A 968 -1.19 29.35 -36.10
N ALA A 969 -0.58 28.72 -35.09
CA ALA A 969 0.55 29.32 -34.38
C ALA A 969 1.72 29.62 -35.31
N LEU A 970 2.34 30.78 -35.15
CA LEU A 970 3.43 31.26 -36.00
C LEU A 970 4.73 30.51 -35.69
N THR A 971 5.40 30.02 -36.73
CA THR A 971 6.66 29.26 -36.61
C THR A 971 7.90 30.14 -36.47
N GLU A 972 7.79 31.43 -36.78
CA GLU A 972 8.91 32.40 -36.80
C GLU A 972 8.85 33.37 -35.60
N VAL A 973 8.26 32.96 -34.48
CA VAL A 973 8.18 33.80 -33.28
C VAL A 973 9.54 33.84 -32.59
N GLU A 974 10.14 35.02 -32.52
CA GLU A 974 11.42 35.21 -31.83
C GLU A 974 11.28 35.31 -30.31
N ASP A 975 12.20 34.68 -29.58
CA ASP A 975 12.39 34.88 -28.15
C ASP A 975 13.11 36.22 -27.85
N GLY A 976 13.31 36.54 -26.57
CA GLY A 976 14.01 37.75 -26.14
C GLY A 976 15.48 37.87 -26.62
N GLN A 977 16.02 36.86 -27.30
CA GLN A 977 17.36 36.85 -27.90
C GLN A 977 17.34 36.81 -29.43
N GLY A 978 16.18 37.02 -30.06
CA GLY A 978 16.03 37.01 -31.53
C GLY A 978 16.14 35.61 -32.14
N ARG A 979 15.89 34.54 -31.37
CA ARG A 979 15.95 33.15 -31.85
C ARG A 979 14.54 32.66 -32.12
N THR A 980 14.31 31.98 -33.24
CA THR A 980 13.06 31.26 -33.56
C THR A 980 12.97 29.90 -32.83
N PRO A 981 11.76 29.29 -32.72
CA PRO A 981 11.57 27.99 -32.05
C PRO A 981 12.38 26.86 -32.70
N LEU A 982 12.68 27.00 -34.00
CA LEU A 982 13.50 26.04 -34.74
C LEU A 982 14.90 25.88 -34.10
N PHE A 983 15.51 26.95 -33.61
CA PHE A 983 16.83 26.87 -32.98
C PHE A 983 16.82 26.02 -31.71
N LEU A 984 15.83 26.20 -30.84
CA LEU A 984 15.75 25.45 -29.59
C LEU A 984 15.43 23.97 -29.86
N ALA A 985 14.49 23.68 -30.77
CA ALA A 985 14.15 22.31 -31.16
C ALA A 985 15.36 21.56 -31.72
N VAL A 986 16.18 22.24 -32.53
CA VAL A 986 17.40 21.68 -33.10
C VAL A 986 18.50 21.49 -32.06
N LYS A 987 18.75 22.48 -31.19
CA LYS A 987 19.81 22.42 -30.17
C LYS A 987 19.57 21.31 -29.15
N LYS A 988 18.31 21.12 -28.76
CA LYS A 988 17.91 20.09 -27.79
C LYS A 988 17.68 18.71 -28.43
N GLY A 989 17.55 18.66 -29.76
CA GLY A 989 17.35 17.40 -30.48
C GLY A 989 15.90 16.91 -30.48
N HIS A 990 14.92 17.79 -30.35
CA HIS A 990 13.49 17.45 -30.36
C HIS A 990 13.03 17.13 -31.78
N ILE A 991 13.40 15.95 -32.29
CA ILE A 991 13.26 15.57 -33.69
C ILE A 991 11.82 15.66 -34.20
N SER A 992 10.83 15.27 -33.39
CA SER A 992 9.43 15.35 -33.76
C SER A 992 8.97 16.80 -33.97
N MET A 993 9.35 17.70 -33.06
CA MET A 993 9.03 19.13 -33.14
C MET A 993 9.79 19.83 -34.26
N LEU A 994 11.06 19.48 -34.47
CA LEU A 994 11.83 19.90 -35.63
C LEU A 994 11.10 19.55 -36.95
N LYS A 995 10.68 18.28 -37.10
CA LYS A 995 9.95 17.84 -38.30
C LYS A 995 8.62 18.57 -38.47
N MET A 996 7.93 18.86 -37.37
CA MET A 996 6.67 19.62 -37.40
C MET A 996 6.91 21.07 -37.82
N LEU A 997 7.87 21.79 -37.21
CA LEU A 997 8.22 23.15 -37.59
C LEU A 997 8.56 23.26 -39.08
N LEU A 998 9.41 22.36 -39.60
CA LEU A 998 9.75 22.33 -41.02
C LEU A 998 8.55 22.00 -41.92
N LYS A 999 7.63 21.13 -41.45
CA LYS A 999 6.38 20.82 -42.18
C LYS A 999 5.46 22.04 -42.27
N TYR A 1000 5.40 22.85 -41.21
CA TYR A 1000 4.58 24.07 -41.14
C TYR A 1000 5.32 25.33 -41.63
N GLY A 1001 6.42 25.16 -42.38
CA GLY A 1001 7.06 26.24 -43.12
C GLY A 1001 8.09 27.07 -42.33
N ALA A 1002 8.62 26.56 -41.21
CA ALA A 1002 9.72 27.22 -40.52
C ALA A 1002 10.94 27.42 -41.43
N ASN A 1003 11.57 28.60 -41.35
CA ASN A 1003 12.71 28.96 -42.16
C ASN A 1003 13.95 28.16 -41.75
N ILE A 1004 14.34 27.20 -42.58
CA ILE A 1004 15.51 26.35 -42.36
C ILE A 1004 16.84 27.12 -42.34
N GLU A 1005 16.85 28.33 -42.90
CA GLU A 1005 17.99 29.25 -42.96
C GLU A 1005 17.81 30.47 -42.03
N ALA A 1006 16.96 30.36 -41.00
CA ALA A 1006 16.83 31.40 -39.98
C ALA A 1006 18.20 31.78 -39.40
N ARG A 1007 18.40 33.06 -39.09
CA ARG A 1007 19.66 33.56 -38.53
C ARG A 1007 19.40 34.23 -37.20
N ASP A 1008 20.13 33.80 -36.18
CA ASP A 1008 20.15 34.52 -34.90
C ASP A 1008 20.96 35.83 -35.03
N PRO A 1009 20.97 36.72 -34.02
CA PRO A 1009 21.74 37.97 -34.09
C PRO A 1009 23.25 37.81 -34.29
N LYS A 1010 23.82 36.61 -34.08
CA LYS A 1010 25.23 36.28 -34.34
C LYS A 1010 25.45 35.73 -35.76
N GLY A 1011 24.39 35.58 -36.54
CA GLY A 1011 24.39 35.01 -37.88
C GLY A 1011 24.42 33.48 -37.89
N HIS A 1012 24.21 32.82 -36.76
CA HIS A 1012 24.18 31.36 -36.68
C HIS A 1012 22.88 30.83 -37.29
N THR A 1013 22.97 29.71 -37.99
CA THR A 1013 21.86 28.98 -38.61
C THR A 1013 21.43 27.76 -37.77
N PRO A 1014 20.26 27.15 -38.03
CA PRO A 1014 19.86 25.92 -37.35
C PRO A 1014 20.92 24.82 -37.41
N ILE A 1015 21.67 24.69 -38.52
CA ILE A 1015 22.79 23.74 -38.61
C ILE A 1015 23.84 23.99 -37.51
N SER A 1016 24.24 25.25 -37.26
CA SER A 1016 25.23 25.54 -36.22
C SER A 1016 24.72 25.19 -34.82
N TYR A 1017 23.41 25.35 -34.55
CA TYR A 1017 22.80 24.93 -33.29
C TYR A 1017 22.73 23.40 -33.15
N ALA A 1018 22.52 22.67 -34.25
CA ALA A 1018 22.58 21.19 -34.24
C ALA A 1018 23.98 20.71 -33.84
N ILE A 1019 25.01 21.38 -34.36
CA ILE A 1019 26.41 21.09 -34.06
C ILE A 1019 26.74 21.46 -32.61
N GLU A 1020 26.36 22.66 -32.16
CA GLU A 1020 26.58 23.10 -30.78
C GLU A 1020 25.99 22.09 -29.77
N GLY A 1021 24.74 21.67 -30.01
CA GLY A 1021 24.00 20.71 -29.20
C GLY A 1021 24.36 19.24 -29.39
N ASP A 1022 25.28 18.89 -30.30
CA ASP A 1022 25.65 17.51 -30.68
C ASP A 1022 24.50 16.65 -31.23
N GLN A 1023 23.54 17.29 -31.90
CA GLN A 1023 22.32 16.66 -32.37
C GLN A 1023 22.47 16.13 -33.80
N ASN A 1024 23.22 15.04 -33.95
CA ASN A 1024 23.56 14.45 -35.25
C ASN A 1024 22.34 14.10 -36.12
N LEU A 1025 21.24 13.65 -35.51
CA LEU A 1025 20.00 13.34 -36.23
C LEU A 1025 19.28 14.62 -36.69
N ALA A 1026 19.27 15.69 -35.88
CA ALA A 1026 18.73 16.98 -36.28
C ALA A 1026 19.55 17.58 -37.43
N LEU A 1027 20.88 17.51 -37.34
CA LEU A 1027 21.80 17.90 -38.40
C LEU A 1027 21.52 17.14 -39.70
N TRP A 1028 21.36 15.82 -39.63
CA TRP A 1028 21.03 15.01 -40.81
C TRP A 1028 19.69 15.43 -41.44
N ILE A 1029 18.64 15.62 -40.64
CA ILE A 1029 17.32 16.06 -41.14
C ILE A 1029 17.41 17.43 -41.82
N LEU A 1030 18.10 18.40 -41.22
CA LEU A 1030 18.27 19.73 -41.81
C LEU A 1030 18.97 19.65 -43.18
N LEU A 1031 20.03 18.84 -43.28
CA LEU A 1031 20.76 18.64 -44.53
C LEU A 1031 19.92 17.92 -45.60
N GLU A 1032 19.11 16.92 -45.22
CA GLU A 1032 18.16 16.28 -46.13
C GLU A 1032 17.08 17.25 -46.62
N LYS A 1033 16.69 18.22 -45.78
CA LYS A 1033 15.70 19.25 -46.10
C LYS A 1033 16.27 20.46 -46.84
N GLY A 1034 17.54 20.40 -47.25
CA GLY A 1034 18.17 21.39 -48.12
C GLY A 1034 18.88 22.54 -47.40
N ALA A 1035 19.20 22.38 -46.11
CA ALA A 1035 19.97 23.38 -45.38
C ALA A 1035 21.39 23.54 -45.96
N THR A 1036 21.87 24.78 -46.00
CA THR A 1036 23.09 25.19 -46.70
C THR A 1036 24.34 24.79 -45.90
N VAL A 1037 25.09 23.82 -46.42
CA VAL A 1037 26.33 23.29 -45.80
C VAL A 1037 27.41 24.36 -45.60
N GLU A 1038 27.42 25.40 -46.44
CA GLU A 1038 28.42 26.47 -46.48
C GLU A 1038 27.91 27.79 -45.89
N SER A 1039 26.82 27.78 -45.10
CA SER A 1039 26.30 28.99 -44.45
C SER A 1039 27.38 29.63 -43.56
N LYS A 1040 27.57 30.96 -43.62
CA LYS A 1040 28.54 31.65 -42.78
C LYS A 1040 27.88 32.49 -41.68
N ASP A 1041 28.43 32.38 -40.47
CA ASP A 1041 28.13 33.29 -39.36
C ASP A 1041 28.77 34.66 -39.56
N ASN A 1042 28.53 35.60 -38.63
CA ASN A 1042 29.07 36.96 -38.72
C ASN A 1042 30.62 37.03 -38.60
N LEU A 1043 31.27 35.95 -38.16
CA LEU A 1043 32.73 35.82 -38.07
C LEU A 1043 33.33 35.06 -39.28
N GLY A 1044 32.50 34.64 -40.23
CA GLY A 1044 32.89 33.88 -41.40
C GLY A 1044 33.07 32.38 -41.17
N HIS A 1045 32.70 31.84 -40.02
CA HIS A 1045 32.74 30.40 -39.76
C HIS A 1045 31.66 29.66 -40.57
N THR A 1046 32.07 28.62 -41.28
CA THR A 1046 31.18 27.60 -41.87
C THR A 1046 30.80 26.55 -40.83
N PRO A 1047 29.70 25.79 -41.01
CA PRO A 1047 29.35 24.63 -40.19
C PRO A 1047 30.53 23.68 -39.93
N LEU A 1048 31.38 23.46 -40.94
CA LEU A 1048 32.55 22.59 -40.81
C LEU A 1048 33.59 23.17 -39.84
N SER A 1049 33.90 24.48 -39.95
CA SER A 1049 34.80 25.16 -39.03
C SER A 1049 34.22 25.24 -37.61
N PHE A 1050 32.90 25.39 -37.48
CA PHE A 1050 32.20 25.42 -36.21
C PHE A 1050 32.22 24.03 -35.53
N ALA A 1051 31.99 22.94 -36.29
CA ALA A 1051 32.10 21.56 -35.79
C ALA A 1051 33.53 21.21 -35.34
N ALA A 1052 34.54 21.71 -36.07
CA ALA A 1052 35.93 21.57 -35.68
C ALA A 1052 36.26 22.31 -34.38
N LYS A 1053 35.75 23.53 -34.22
CA LYS A 1053 35.89 24.33 -32.99
C LYS A 1053 35.16 23.71 -31.79
N ALA A 1054 33.95 23.19 -32.01
CA ALA A 1054 33.14 22.56 -30.97
C ALA A 1054 33.55 21.10 -30.64
N GLY A 1055 34.47 20.50 -31.42
CA GLY A 1055 34.95 19.14 -31.20
C GLY A 1055 33.98 18.03 -31.61
N ARG A 1056 33.04 18.31 -32.51
CA ARG A 1056 31.95 17.40 -32.92
C ARG A 1056 32.34 16.56 -34.13
N SER A 1057 33.10 15.49 -33.91
CA SER A 1057 33.65 14.64 -34.99
C SER A 1057 32.58 13.99 -35.88
N SER A 1058 31.46 13.52 -35.32
CA SER A 1058 30.35 12.92 -36.09
C SER A 1058 29.64 13.93 -37.00
N ALA A 1059 29.41 15.15 -36.49
CA ALA A 1059 28.86 16.23 -37.28
C ALA A 1059 29.81 16.64 -38.41
N LEU A 1060 31.11 16.70 -38.10
CA LEU A 1060 32.16 16.99 -39.05
C LEU A 1060 32.23 15.95 -40.17
N GLU A 1061 32.15 14.66 -39.85
CA GLU A 1061 32.10 13.58 -40.85
C GLU A 1061 30.84 13.66 -41.72
N THR A 1062 29.68 13.99 -41.12
CA THR A 1062 28.42 14.16 -41.84
C THR A 1062 28.47 15.31 -42.84
N LEU A 1063 29.06 16.44 -42.45
CA LEU A 1063 29.26 17.60 -43.33
C LEU A 1063 30.23 17.27 -44.48
N LEU A 1064 31.33 16.58 -44.20
CA LEU A 1064 32.28 16.14 -45.24
C LEU A 1064 31.64 15.18 -46.25
N ARG A 1065 30.79 14.25 -45.79
CA ARG A 1065 30.00 13.37 -46.68
C ARG A 1065 29.02 14.14 -47.56
N ARG A 1066 28.63 15.35 -47.16
CA ARG A 1066 27.81 16.29 -47.95
C ARG A 1066 28.66 17.31 -48.73
N ASN A 1067 29.92 16.98 -49.02
CA ASN A 1067 30.87 17.79 -49.79
C ASN A 1067 31.17 19.18 -49.20
N ALA A 1068 31.17 19.30 -47.86
CA ALA A 1068 31.65 20.53 -47.21
C ALA A 1068 33.09 20.84 -47.62
N VAL A 1069 33.39 22.11 -47.86
CA VAL A 1069 34.72 22.55 -48.29
C VAL A 1069 35.69 22.47 -47.11
N ILE A 1070 36.73 21.64 -47.25
CA ILE A 1070 37.67 21.32 -46.16
C ILE A 1070 38.51 22.54 -45.75
N GLU A 1071 38.97 23.32 -46.73
CA GLU A 1071 39.89 24.46 -46.55
C GLU A 1071 39.14 25.80 -46.50
N THR A 1072 37.96 25.83 -45.88
CA THR A 1072 37.23 27.09 -45.65
C THR A 1072 38.02 28.01 -44.74
N ARG A 1073 38.00 29.31 -45.03
CA ARG A 1073 38.69 30.32 -44.23
C ARG A 1073 37.68 31.26 -43.57
N ASP A 1074 37.81 31.42 -42.26
CA ASP A 1074 37.05 32.41 -41.50
C ASP A 1074 37.60 33.84 -41.73
N GLY A 1075 37.03 34.84 -41.03
CA GLY A 1075 37.46 36.24 -41.13
C GLY A 1075 38.93 36.51 -40.77
N ASN A 1076 39.60 35.58 -40.07
CA ASN A 1076 41.02 35.65 -39.72
C ASN A 1076 41.89 34.69 -40.56
N LYS A 1077 41.35 34.21 -41.69
CA LYS A 1077 41.95 33.20 -42.56
C LYS A 1077 42.24 31.83 -41.91
N ARG A 1078 41.60 31.51 -40.78
CA ARG A 1078 41.78 30.22 -40.08
C ARG A 1078 40.94 29.14 -40.72
N THR A 1079 41.49 27.93 -40.79
CA THR A 1079 40.82 26.75 -41.37
C THR A 1079 40.16 25.87 -40.30
N PRO A 1080 39.25 24.94 -40.65
CA PRO A 1080 38.71 23.97 -39.69
C PRO A 1080 39.81 23.19 -38.96
N ALA A 1081 40.89 22.81 -39.65
CA ALA A 1081 42.02 22.12 -39.02
C ALA A 1081 42.70 22.98 -37.95
N TRP A 1082 42.83 24.29 -38.20
CA TRP A 1082 43.31 25.25 -37.22
C TRP A 1082 42.43 25.30 -35.97
N HIS A 1083 41.11 25.36 -36.13
CA HIS A 1083 40.16 25.35 -35.01
C HIS A 1083 40.19 24.03 -34.23
N ALA A 1084 40.22 22.87 -34.91
CA ALA A 1084 40.31 21.57 -34.24
C ALA A 1084 41.58 21.41 -33.40
N ALA A 1085 42.73 21.82 -33.95
CA ALA A 1085 44.01 21.79 -33.26
C ALA A 1085 44.04 22.72 -32.04
N THR A 1086 43.62 23.96 -32.20
CA THR A 1086 43.62 24.94 -31.09
C THR A 1086 42.66 24.58 -29.97
N GLN A 1087 41.53 23.95 -30.31
CA GLN A 1087 40.55 23.45 -29.36
C GLN A 1087 40.86 22.04 -28.83
N GLY A 1088 42.00 21.44 -29.21
CA GLY A 1088 42.45 20.15 -28.67
C GLY A 1088 41.61 18.95 -29.14
N SER A 1089 40.81 19.12 -30.19
CA SER A 1089 39.89 18.09 -30.69
C SER A 1089 40.61 17.10 -31.60
N LEU A 1090 41.31 16.13 -31.00
CA LEU A 1090 42.12 15.13 -31.70
C LEU A 1090 41.33 14.36 -32.77
N TRP A 1091 40.09 13.95 -32.46
CA TRP A 1091 39.25 13.19 -33.37
C TRP A 1091 38.83 14.02 -34.58
N CYS A 1092 38.40 15.27 -34.39
CA CYS A 1092 38.11 16.19 -35.50
C CYS A 1092 39.34 16.40 -36.39
N LEU A 1093 40.51 16.60 -35.78
CA LEU A 1093 41.75 16.81 -36.53
C LEU A 1093 42.16 15.56 -37.33
N ARG A 1094 41.98 14.36 -36.78
CA ARG A 1094 42.22 13.10 -37.50
C ARG A 1094 41.27 12.90 -38.69
N VAL A 1095 39.98 13.21 -38.52
CA VAL A 1095 39.00 13.13 -39.61
C VAL A 1095 39.33 14.13 -40.71
N LEU A 1096 39.62 15.38 -40.35
CA LEU A 1096 40.05 16.42 -41.31
C LEU A 1096 41.34 16.00 -42.04
N GLN A 1097 42.34 15.48 -41.33
CA GLN A 1097 43.58 14.98 -41.93
C GLN A 1097 43.33 13.79 -42.87
N GLY A 1098 42.46 12.85 -42.49
CA GLY A 1098 42.06 11.71 -43.33
C GLY A 1098 41.38 12.14 -44.64
N HIS A 1099 40.74 13.30 -44.65
CA HIS A 1099 40.17 13.93 -45.85
C HIS A 1099 41.12 14.92 -46.55
N GLY A 1100 42.38 15.03 -46.11
CA GLY A 1100 43.42 15.82 -46.78
C GLY A 1100 43.58 17.27 -46.31
N ALA A 1101 43.07 17.63 -45.13
CA ALA A 1101 43.22 18.99 -44.58
C ALA A 1101 44.68 19.35 -44.24
N ASP A 1102 45.07 20.59 -44.51
CA ASP A 1102 46.40 21.13 -44.20
C ASP A 1102 46.53 21.48 -42.71
N ILE A 1103 47.32 20.67 -41.99
CA ILE A 1103 47.64 20.87 -40.56
C ILE A 1103 48.67 21.99 -40.32
N ASN A 1104 49.30 22.50 -41.38
CA ASN A 1104 50.30 23.57 -41.33
C ASN A 1104 49.74 24.92 -41.83
N CYS A 1105 48.42 25.02 -41.95
CA CYS A 1105 47.71 26.24 -42.33
C CYS A 1105 48.12 27.45 -41.47
N ARG A 1106 48.02 28.65 -42.05
CA ARG A 1106 48.37 29.92 -41.39
C ARG A 1106 47.16 30.83 -41.33
N ASP A 1107 46.95 31.43 -40.16
CA ASP A 1107 45.99 32.52 -40.00
C ASP A 1107 46.54 33.86 -40.52
N ASP A 1108 45.78 34.94 -40.36
CA ASP A 1108 46.16 36.29 -40.80
C ASP A 1108 47.43 36.82 -40.15
N GLU A 1109 47.82 36.32 -38.97
CA GLU A 1109 49.06 36.68 -38.29
C GLU A 1109 50.23 35.74 -38.66
N GLY A 1110 50.00 34.78 -39.56
CA GLY A 1110 50.97 33.77 -39.93
C GLY A 1110 51.11 32.65 -38.89
N VAL A 1111 50.25 32.60 -37.88
CA VAL A 1111 50.32 31.63 -36.78
C VAL A 1111 49.81 30.27 -37.26
N THR A 1112 50.66 29.25 -37.14
CA THR A 1112 50.29 27.85 -37.44
C THR A 1112 49.63 27.18 -36.23
N PRO A 1113 48.87 26.08 -36.43
CA PRO A 1113 48.32 25.29 -35.34
C PRO A 1113 49.37 24.84 -34.32
N VAL A 1114 50.59 24.53 -34.76
CA VAL A 1114 51.71 24.15 -33.89
C VAL A 1114 52.14 25.31 -32.98
N ILE A 1115 52.25 26.53 -33.51
CA ILE A 1115 52.61 27.71 -32.72
C ILE A 1115 51.52 28.00 -31.67
N ARG A 1116 50.25 27.98 -32.11
CA ARG A 1116 49.11 28.28 -31.23
C ARG A 1116 48.88 27.22 -30.15
N THR A 1117 49.07 25.94 -30.46
CA THR A 1117 48.96 24.86 -29.47
C THR A 1117 50.09 24.88 -28.45
N ALA A 1118 51.28 25.34 -28.83
CA ALA A 1118 52.40 25.56 -27.91
C ALA A 1118 52.16 26.79 -27.01
N GLU A 1119 51.65 27.89 -27.56
CA GLU A 1119 51.25 29.11 -26.81
C GLU A 1119 50.16 28.82 -25.77
N ILE A 1120 49.11 28.08 -26.15
CA ILE A 1120 48.02 27.68 -25.25
C ILE A 1120 48.46 26.54 -24.31
N GLY A 1121 49.59 25.87 -24.61
CA GLY A 1121 50.20 24.73 -23.90
C GLY A 1121 49.38 23.43 -23.89
N ARG A 1122 48.81 23.06 -25.02
CA ARG A 1122 48.11 21.77 -25.20
C ARG A 1122 49.08 20.67 -25.61
N GLY A 1123 49.87 20.18 -24.65
CA GLY A 1123 50.98 19.24 -24.88
C GLY A 1123 50.63 17.99 -25.71
N TYR A 1124 49.49 17.34 -25.45
CA TYR A 1124 49.08 16.14 -26.21
C TYR A 1124 48.74 16.44 -27.67
N MET A 1125 48.16 17.62 -27.94
CA MET A 1125 47.81 18.05 -29.29
C MET A 1125 49.07 18.50 -30.05
N LEU A 1126 49.97 19.19 -29.36
CA LEU A 1126 51.28 19.56 -29.89
C LEU A 1126 52.08 18.30 -30.30
N GLU A 1127 52.13 17.29 -29.43
CA GLU A 1127 52.76 16.00 -29.74
C GLU A 1127 52.13 15.34 -30.97
N PHE A 1128 50.79 15.34 -31.07
CA PHE A 1128 50.08 14.77 -32.21
C PHE A 1128 50.38 15.51 -33.52
N LEU A 1129 50.35 16.85 -33.51
CA LEU A 1129 50.67 17.67 -34.69
C LEU A 1129 52.10 17.41 -35.16
N LEU A 1130 53.07 17.35 -34.25
CA LEU A 1130 54.47 17.07 -34.58
C LEU A 1130 54.65 15.67 -35.19
N ARG A 1131 54.01 14.65 -34.60
CA ARG A 1131 54.00 13.29 -35.16
C ARG A 1131 53.32 13.21 -36.54
N SER A 1132 52.41 14.15 -36.82
CA SER A 1132 51.63 14.20 -38.06
C SER A 1132 52.27 15.07 -39.16
N GLY A 1133 53.48 15.57 -38.95
CA GLY A 1133 54.20 16.40 -39.93
C GLY A 1133 54.06 17.91 -39.73
N GLY A 1134 53.66 18.34 -38.53
CA GLY A 1134 53.60 19.76 -38.15
C GLY A 1134 54.99 20.42 -38.12
N HIS A 1135 55.11 21.60 -38.74
CA HIS A 1135 56.38 22.33 -38.81
C HIS A 1135 56.69 23.06 -37.50
N LEU A 1136 57.55 22.48 -36.66
CA LEU A 1136 58.05 23.09 -35.42
C LEU A 1136 58.79 24.43 -35.67
N GLU A 1137 59.47 24.53 -36.81
CA GLU A 1137 60.29 25.66 -37.23
C GLU A 1137 59.49 26.75 -37.97
N ALA A 1138 58.17 26.59 -38.11
CA ALA A 1138 57.34 27.63 -38.70
C ALA A 1138 57.42 28.93 -37.89
N ARG A 1139 57.39 30.06 -38.58
CA ARG A 1139 57.44 31.40 -38.00
C ARG A 1139 56.15 32.14 -38.31
N ASP A 1140 55.59 32.79 -37.29
CA ASP A 1140 54.53 33.78 -37.48
C ASP A 1140 55.08 35.09 -38.06
N LYS A 1141 54.21 36.07 -38.32
CA LYS A 1141 54.63 37.39 -38.83
C LYS A 1141 55.54 38.17 -37.86
N PHE A 1142 55.55 37.78 -36.58
CA PHE A 1142 56.40 38.36 -35.54
C PHE A 1142 57.74 37.60 -35.38
N GLY A 1143 57.98 36.57 -36.20
CA GLY A 1143 59.20 35.77 -36.17
C GLY A 1143 59.24 34.71 -35.07
N ARG A 1144 58.16 34.52 -34.31
CA ARG A 1144 58.07 33.56 -33.20
C ARG A 1144 57.92 32.14 -33.73
N THR A 1145 58.69 31.21 -33.17
CA THR A 1145 58.51 29.76 -33.34
C THR A 1145 57.63 29.20 -32.22
N ALA A 1146 57.22 27.93 -32.32
CA ALA A 1146 56.41 27.29 -31.28
C ALA A 1146 57.08 27.28 -29.90
N LEU A 1147 58.41 27.16 -29.85
CA LEU A 1147 59.19 27.24 -28.61
C LEU A 1147 59.16 28.65 -27.99
N LEU A 1148 59.28 29.69 -28.83
CA LEU A 1148 59.26 31.08 -28.38
C LEU A 1148 57.85 31.51 -27.93
N ALA A 1149 56.82 31.04 -28.63
CA ALA A 1149 55.43 31.27 -28.26
C ALA A 1149 55.06 30.60 -26.92
N ALA A 1150 55.59 29.40 -26.63
CA ALA A 1150 55.42 28.74 -25.32
C ALA A 1150 56.17 29.43 -24.17
N ALA A 1151 57.22 30.20 -24.48
CA ALA A 1151 58.05 30.90 -23.49
C ALA A 1151 57.58 32.35 -23.19
N GLY A 1152 56.54 32.84 -23.89
CA GLY A 1152 55.99 34.20 -23.69
C GLY A 1152 56.91 35.34 -24.16
N ALA A 1153 57.89 35.07 -25.02
CA ALA A 1153 58.85 36.09 -25.45
C ALA A 1153 58.28 36.97 -26.58
N ASP A 1154 58.17 38.27 -26.33
CA ASP A 1154 57.96 39.27 -27.39
C ASP A 1154 59.17 39.29 -28.32
N GLY A 1155 58.88 39.34 -29.62
CA GLY A 1155 59.84 39.07 -30.69
C GLY A 1155 61.02 40.02 -30.69
N ASP A 1156 62.21 39.50 -30.39
CA ASP A 1156 63.47 39.83 -31.08
C ASP A 1156 64.64 38.93 -30.57
N SER A 1157 64.55 37.60 -30.73
CA SER A 1157 65.63 36.69 -30.31
C SER A 1157 66.05 35.71 -31.41
N GLY A 1158 67.27 35.93 -31.93
CA GLY A 1158 67.94 35.08 -32.90
C GLY A 1158 68.52 33.80 -32.30
N LEU A 1159 67.68 32.93 -31.72
CA LEU A 1159 68.09 31.57 -31.34
C LEU A 1159 68.12 30.67 -32.57
N ARG A 1160 69.32 30.34 -33.05
CA ARG A 1160 69.56 29.39 -34.16
C ARG A 1160 69.23 27.96 -33.73
N THR A 1161 68.42 27.27 -34.54
CA THR A 1161 67.94 25.91 -34.31
C THR A 1161 68.94 24.80 -34.70
N ASP A 1162 70.15 25.17 -35.12
CA ASP A 1162 71.22 24.22 -35.49
C ASP A 1162 71.73 23.40 -34.29
N GLU A 1163 71.68 23.94 -33.06
CA GLU A 1163 72.12 23.22 -31.85
C GLU A 1163 71.13 22.15 -31.35
N LEU A 1164 69.85 22.24 -31.73
CA LEU A 1164 68.82 21.25 -31.33
C LEU A 1164 68.72 20.09 -32.31
N LYS A 1165 68.98 20.31 -33.60
CA LYS A 1165 69.12 19.25 -34.60
C LYS A 1165 70.27 18.29 -34.27
N ALA A 1166 71.38 18.81 -33.74
CA ALA A 1166 72.57 18.02 -33.42
C ALA A 1166 72.36 17.01 -32.29
N LYS A 1167 71.37 17.19 -31.39
CA LYS A 1167 71.24 16.37 -30.17
C LYS A 1167 70.12 15.33 -30.21
N TYR A 1168 69.21 15.40 -31.18
CA TYR A 1168 68.13 14.42 -31.37
C TYR A 1168 68.27 13.57 -32.64
N ALA A 1169 69.40 13.71 -33.35
CA ALA A 1169 69.74 12.86 -34.49
C ALA A 1169 69.92 11.37 -34.14
N HIS A 1170 70.05 11.01 -32.86
CA HIS A 1170 70.30 9.62 -32.42
C HIS A 1170 69.04 8.81 -32.03
N LEU A 1171 67.84 9.40 -32.03
CA LEU A 1171 66.60 8.69 -31.70
C LEU A 1171 65.83 8.30 -32.97
N GLY A 1172 66.39 7.33 -33.69
CA GLY A 1172 65.59 6.46 -34.54
C GLY A 1172 64.69 5.58 -33.66
N GLY A 1173 63.39 5.81 -33.72
CA GLY A 1173 62.38 4.88 -33.18
C GLY A 1173 61.99 5.06 -31.71
N LYS A 1174 60.74 5.53 -31.51
CA LYS A 1174 59.86 5.34 -30.34
C LYS A 1174 60.40 5.72 -28.94
N GLY A 1175 59.89 6.84 -28.39
CA GLY A 1175 59.74 6.98 -26.93
C GLY A 1175 59.76 8.39 -26.35
N TYR A 1176 58.57 9.02 -26.26
CA TYR A 1176 58.11 9.99 -25.24
C TYR A 1176 58.91 11.28 -24.94
N MET A 1177 58.40 12.40 -25.46
CA MET A 1177 58.59 13.77 -24.93
C MET A 1177 57.74 13.94 -23.65
N PRO A 1178 58.28 14.46 -22.52
CA PRO A 1178 57.46 14.80 -21.36
C PRO A 1178 56.60 16.04 -21.63
N LEU A 1179 55.30 15.85 -21.42
CA LEU A 1179 54.22 16.81 -21.22
C LEU A 1179 54.63 18.26 -20.91
N PHE A 1180 54.40 19.16 -21.88
CA PHE A 1180 54.23 20.59 -21.62
C PHE A 1180 52.76 20.88 -21.37
N ALA A 1181 52.44 21.30 -20.14
CA ALA A 1181 51.17 21.94 -19.76
C ALA A 1181 51.46 23.36 -19.26
N PRO A 1182 50.52 24.33 -19.42
CA PRO A 1182 50.82 25.76 -19.46
C PRO A 1182 50.56 26.54 -18.17
N SER A 1183 50.21 25.90 -17.06
CA SER A 1183 49.67 26.65 -15.92
C SER A 1183 50.60 26.85 -14.72
N HIS A 1184 51.74 26.17 -14.60
CA HIS A 1184 52.69 26.43 -13.53
C HIS A 1184 54.12 26.23 -14.02
N GLY A 1185 54.88 27.33 -14.09
CA GLY A 1185 56.24 27.45 -14.61
C GLY A 1185 57.34 26.73 -13.83
N ASP A 1186 57.11 25.50 -13.38
CA ASP A 1186 58.10 24.70 -12.65
C ASP A 1186 58.86 23.70 -13.52
N THR A 1187 58.19 23.04 -14.46
CA THR A 1187 58.82 21.96 -15.26
C THR A 1187 59.57 22.47 -16.48
N ALA A 1188 59.03 23.42 -17.23
CA ALA A 1188 59.73 24.03 -18.37
C ALA A 1188 61.02 24.75 -17.91
N LEU A 1189 60.95 25.54 -16.84
CA LEU A 1189 62.10 26.21 -16.24
C LEU A 1189 63.13 25.21 -15.68
N SER A 1190 62.72 24.11 -15.04
CA SER A 1190 63.69 23.10 -14.54
C SER A 1190 64.47 22.37 -15.65
N VAL A 1191 63.84 22.18 -16.82
CA VAL A 1191 64.48 21.53 -17.99
C VAL A 1191 65.39 22.51 -18.74
N ILE A 1192 65.02 23.79 -18.75
CA ILE A 1192 65.81 24.89 -19.30
C ILE A 1192 67.03 25.18 -18.38
N LEU A 1193 66.82 25.35 -17.07
CA LEU A 1193 67.84 25.68 -16.07
C LEU A 1193 68.85 24.57 -15.76
N LYS A 1194 68.53 23.29 -16.03
CA LYS A 1194 69.51 22.17 -15.93
C LYS A 1194 70.67 22.27 -16.95
N ARG A 1195 70.66 23.27 -17.84
CA ARG A 1195 71.70 23.48 -18.84
C ARG A 1195 72.56 24.68 -18.45
N ARG A 1196 73.79 24.42 -17.99
CA ARG A 1196 74.82 25.37 -17.48
C ARG A 1196 75.07 26.65 -18.32
N ARG A 1197 74.62 26.73 -19.58
CA ARG A 1197 74.91 27.83 -20.52
C ARG A 1197 73.77 28.82 -20.73
N ILE A 1198 72.59 28.64 -20.11
CA ILE A 1198 71.47 29.60 -20.26
C ILE A 1198 71.69 30.85 -19.41
N ASN A 1199 72.39 30.75 -18.29
CA ASN A 1199 72.76 31.92 -17.47
C ASN A 1199 73.70 32.89 -18.20
N GLU A 1200 74.46 32.40 -19.18
CA GLU A 1200 75.38 33.19 -20.02
C GLU A 1200 74.70 33.80 -21.25
N ALA A 1201 73.45 33.44 -21.53
CA ALA A 1201 72.70 33.95 -22.68
C ALA A 1201 72.39 35.44 -22.45
N ARG A 1202 72.97 36.29 -23.28
CA ARG A 1202 72.72 37.74 -23.26
C ARG A 1202 71.86 38.11 -24.46
N ASP A 1203 70.89 39.00 -24.23
CA ASP A 1203 70.21 39.65 -25.35
C ASP A 1203 71.13 40.66 -26.04
N LYS A 1204 70.63 41.30 -27.11
CA LYS A 1204 71.39 42.29 -27.89
C LYS A 1204 71.84 43.54 -27.10
N HIS A 1205 71.37 43.73 -25.86
CA HIS A 1205 71.79 44.80 -24.94
C HIS A 1205 72.62 44.27 -23.76
N GLY A 1206 73.07 43.00 -23.81
CA GLY A 1206 73.88 42.40 -22.76
C GLY A 1206 73.10 41.87 -21.56
N ARG A 1207 71.76 41.88 -21.57
CA ARG A 1207 70.93 41.55 -20.40
C ARG A 1207 70.74 40.05 -20.27
N THR A 1208 70.86 39.55 -19.04
CA THR A 1208 70.75 38.12 -18.71
C THR A 1208 69.31 37.73 -18.35
N PRO A 1209 68.97 36.43 -18.31
CA PRO A 1209 67.67 35.97 -17.82
C PRO A 1209 67.37 36.42 -16.38
N MET A 1210 68.41 36.55 -15.54
CA MET A 1210 68.32 37.10 -14.18
C MET A 1210 67.84 38.57 -14.19
N TRP A 1211 68.33 39.38 -15.13
CA TRP A 1211 67.95 40.78 -15.29
C TRP A 1211 66.44 40.94 -15.58
N TRP A 1212 65.89 40.09 -16.46
CA TRP A 1212 64.46 40.08 -16.78
C TRP A 1212 63.59 39.49 -15.66
N ALA A 1213 64.10 38.51 -14.92
CA ALA A 1213 63.40 37.96 -13.76
C ALA A 1213 63.24 39.00 -12.63
N ILE A 1214 64.24 39.87 -12.44
CA ILE A 1214 64.22 40.94 -11.44
C ILE A 1214 63.28 42.07 -11.85
N THR A 1215 63.33 42.53 -13.10
CA THR A 1215 62.43 43.60 -13.59
C THR A 1215 60.96 43.20 -13.55
N SER A 1216 60.65 41.90 -13.69
CA SER A 1216 59.31 41.32 -13.60
C SER A 1216 58.89 40.86 -12.18
N CYS A 1217 59.75 41.04 -11.17
CA CYS A 1217 59.48 40.70 -9.75
C CYS A 1217 59.03 39.24 -9.49
N ASN A 1218 59.52 38.28 -10.29
CA ASN A 1218 59.12 36.87 -10.16
C ASN A 1218 60.03 36.10 -9.18
N LEU A 1219 59.66 36.11 -7.89
CA LEU A 1219 60.46 35.55 -6.78
C LEU A 1219 60.96 34.12 -7.02
N ARG A 1220 60.10 33.26 -7.59
CA ARG A 1220 60.37 31.84 -7.76
C ARG A 1220 61.42 31.55 -8.84
N ILE A 1221 61.48 32.40 -9.88
CA ILE A 1221 62.51 32.32 -10.91
C ILE A 1221 63.85 32.83 -10.35
N ILE A 1222 63.79 33.87 -9.51
CA ILE A 1222 64.95 34.46 -8.84
C ILE A 1222 65.58 33.46 -7.86
N GLU A 1223 64.79 32.77 -7.03
CA GLU A 1223 65.28 31.73 -6.10
C GLU A 1223 66.00 30.59 -6.86
N LYS A 1224 65.39 30.06 -7.92
CA LYS A 1224 65.98 28.95 -8.70
C LYS A 1224 67.21 29.36 -9.50
N LEU A 1225 67.29 30.61 -9.96
CA LEU A 1225 68.50 31.14 -10.59
C LEU A 1225 69.61 31.39 -9.55
N SER A 1226 69.27 31.83 -8.33
CA SER A 1226 70.22 32.05 -7.24
C SER A 1226 70.87 30.78 -6.69
N GLU A 1227 70.21 29.62 -6.84
CA GLU A 1227 70.78 28.30 -6.48
C GLU A 1227 71.92 27.84 -7.42
N VAL A 1228 72.06 28.47 -8.59
CA VAL A 1228 72.97 28.02 -9.68
C VAL A 1228 74.03 29.09 -10.03
N VAL A 1229 74.01 30.25 -9.37
CA VAL A 1229 74.88 31.40 -9.65
C VAL A 1229 75.65 31.79 -8.39
N ASP A 1230 76.98 31.70 -8.42
CA ASP A 1230 77.85 32.02 -7.26
C ASP A 1230 78.19 33.53 -7.17
N GLU A 1231 78.20 34.26 -8.30
CA GLU A 1231 78.42 35.73 -8.34
C GLU A 1231 77.48 36.38 -9.35
N ILE A 1232 76.85 37.48 -8.94
CA ILE A 1232 75.75 38.11 -9.66
C ILE A 1232 76.22 39.46 -10.25
N GLU A 1233 76.71 39.47 -11.49
CA GLU A 1233 76.82 40.71 -12.29
C GLU A 1233 75.51 40.97 -13.04
N ILE A 1234 74.69 41.90 -12.55
CA ILE A 1234 73.37 42.26 -13.15
C ILE A 1234 73.41 43.60 -13.86
N ARG A 1235 74.52 43.91 -14.51
CA ARG A 1235 74.61 45.11 -15.35
C ARG A 1235 74.39 44.72 -16.81
N ASP A 1236 73.65 45.54 -17.52
CA ASP A 1236 73.60 45.48 -18.98
C ASP A 1236 74.91 46.01 -19.59
N GLN A 1237 75.02 46.04 -20.93
CA GLN A 1237 76.24 46.51 -21.61
C GLN A 1237 76.57 47.99 -21.34
N GLU A 1238 75.63 48.78 -20.82
CA GLU A 1238 75.80 50.21 -20.48
C GLU A 1238 76.15 50.41 -19.00
N GLY A 1239 76.11 49.35 -18.20
CA GLY A 1239 76.45 49.39 -16.78
C GLY A 1239 75.24 49.57 -15.85
N GLU A 1240 74.01 49.57 -16.37
CA GLU A 1240 72.81 49.90 -15.59
C GLU A 1240 72.19 48.66 -14.90
N PRO A 1241 71.74 48.78 -13.62
CA PRO A 1241 71.09 47.70 -12.91
C PRO A 1241 69.61 47.53 -13.31
N PRO A 1242 69.00 46.35 -13.14
CA PRO A 1242 67.59 46.11 -13.45
C PRO A 1242 66.66 46.91 -12.53
N LEU A 1243 65.80 47.77 -13.12
CA LEU A 1243 64.79 48.53 -12.39
C LEU A 1243 63.47 47.73 -12.25
N MET A 1244 63.02 47.51 -11.02
CA MET A 1244 61.75 46.81 -10.75
C MET A 1244 60.54 47.65 -11.20
N LYS A 1245 59.61 47.05 -11.95
CA LYS A 1245 58.38 47.75 -12.37
C LYS A 1245 57.39 47.95 -11.21
N ASN A 1246 56.80 49.14 -11.12
CA ASN A 1246 55.80 49.54 -10.12
C ASN A 1246 54.40 49.00 -10.45
N ASP A 1247 54.13 47.71 -10.19
CA ASP A 1247 52.78 47.16 -10.11
C ASP A 1247 52.26 47.09 -8.66
N SER A 1248 50.95 47.30 -8.49
CA SER A 1248 50.23 47.53 -7.22
C SER A 1248 49.96 46.28 -6.37
N THR A 1249 50.39 45.09 -6.81
CA THR A 1249 50.11 43.80 -6.15
C THR A 1249 51.34 43.14 -5.49
N GLY A 1250 52.48 43.84 -5.42
CA GLY A 1250 53.82 43.23 -5.25
C GLY A 1250 54.66 43.62 -4.02
N ASP A 1251 54.10 44.18 -2.94
CA ASP A 1251 54.95 44.65 -1.81
C ASP A 1251 55.67 43.52 -1.06
N LEU A 1252 55.04 42.35 -0.87
CA LEU A 1252 55.70 41.19 -0.25
C LEU A 1252 56.82 40.62 -1.13
N ASN A 1253 56.59 40.53 -2.45
CA ASN A 1253 57.57 39.96 -3.36
C ASN A 1253 58.77 40.90 -3.58
N ARG A 1254 58.57 42.22 -3.60
CA ARG A 1254 59.68 43.17 -3.72
C ARG A 1254 60.63 43.11 -2.52
N THR A 1255 60.07 43.00 -1.33
CA THR A 1255 60.85 42.95 -0.08
C THR A 1255 61.72 41.69 -0.05
N GLU A 1256 61.18 40.56 -0.49
CA GLU A 1256 61.92 39.29 -0.49
C GLU A 1256 62.89 39.16 -1.68
N VAL A 1257 62.58 39.75 -2.84
CA VAL A 1257 63.56 39.91 -3.95
C VAL A 1257 64.72 40.80 -3.52
N ALA A 1258 64.46 41.93 -2.86
CA ALA A 1258 65.51 42.80 -2.33
C ALA A 1258 66.37 42.07 -1.28
N ARG A 1259 65.76 41.24 -0.43
CA ARG A 1259 66.47 40.41 0.56
C ARG A 1259 67.35 39.34 -0.09
N LEU A 1260 66.89 38.68 -1.16
CA LEU A 1260 67.66 37.69 -1.92
C LEU A 1260 68.81 38.33 -2.69
N LEU A 1261 68.59 39.51 -3.29
CA LEU A 1261 69.66 40.29 -3.91
C LEU A 1261 70.76 40.67 -2.90
N LEU A 1262 70.37 41.12 -1.70
CA LEU A 1262 71.32 41.46 -0.63
C LEU A 1262 72.11 40.26 -0.10
N LYS A 1263 71.60 39.02 -0.24
CA LYS A 1263 72.25 37.80 0.26
C LYS A 1263 73.41 37.32 -0.62
N HIS A 1264 73.43 37.72 -1.90
CA HIS A 1264 74.39 37.26 -2.91
C HIS A 1264 75.34 38.36 -3.42
N VAL A 1265 75.34 39.54 -2.80
CA VAL A 1265 76.26 40.66 -3.14
C VAL A 1265 77.40 40.69 -2.12
N SER A 1266 78.58 40.16 -2.49
CA SER A 1266 79.78 40.17 -1.64
C SER A 1266 80.77 41.31 -1.96
N GLN A 1267 80.49 42.19 -2.94
CA GLN A 1267 81.33 43.36 -3.20
C GLN A 1267 80.47 44.57 -3.61
N PHE A 1268 80.13 45.42 -2.64
CA PHE A 1268 80.15 46.85 -2.97
C PHE A 1268 81.62 47.25 -3.00
N GLY A 1269 82.23 47.13 -4.19
CA GLY A 1269 83.49 47.81 -4.47
C GLY A 1269 83.36 49.28 -4.06
N SER A 1270 84.43 49.82 -3.49
CA SER A 1270 84.52 51.16 -2.90
C SER A 1270 84.16 52.25 -3.90
N ASP A 1271 82.89 52.62 -3.98
CA ASP A 1271 82.42 53.96 -4.26
C ASP A 1271 81.03 54.12 -3.66
N GLY A 1272 81.01 54.78 -2.50
CA GLY A 1272 79.79 55.08 -1.77
C GLY A 1272 78.94 56.12 -2.49
N ARG A 1273 77.62 55.96 -2.30
CA ARG A 1273 76.50 56.85 -2.66
C ARG A 1273 75.95 56.69 -4.09
N ARG A 1274 75.00 55.77 -4.24
CA ARG A 1274 73.56 56.09 -4.29
C ARG A 1274 72.72 54.82 -4.25
#